data_AF-A0A7Y0J9X1-F1
#
_entry.id   AF-A0A7Y0J9X1-F1
#
_cell.length_a   1.000
_cell.length_b   1.000
_cell.length_c   1.000
_cell.angle_alpha   90.00
_cell.angle_beta   90.00
_cell.angle_gamma   90.00
#
_symmetry.space_group_name_H-M   'P 1'
#
loop_
_entity.id
_entity.type
_entity.pdbx_description
1 polymer ?
#
loop_
_entity_poly.entity_id
_entity_poly.type
_entity_poly.pdbx_seq_one_letter_code
_entity_poly.pdbx_strand_id
1 'polypeptide(L)'
;MSVHSHTAAHYDVTAAAPAAPERAPATGPDGAPEYPRHVVTAVLVSHDGARWLPDALAGLLGQERPAQYAVAADTGSADASAQILTDALGADRVLHLARRTGFGQAVEEAVRTAPYLTPDDLPYLKRPSGWDPVTRTWRDDAYDLPDLPHGEPVQWLWLLHDDCAPDPDALARLLRVVDDEYELGRQDVAVVGPKLRGWYDRRQLLEVGVSIANSGRRWTGLDRREQDQGQHDHVRSVLSVSTAGMLIRRDIFEQLGGFDRRLPLMRDDVDLCWRAHAAGHRVLIAPEAVVRHAEAASRERRTVDCVGRTAASPHKVDKAGAVYTLLVNTRTAALPWVLLRLVLGTLLRTVAYLVGKVPGQALDEIRGLLGTLLRPERIVAGRRRRGKPQIDKGELRALFPPPGATVRATVEQVAGNLVGRSDPEASSAGRHGGAVESGPGGDDADFLEIEQFARLKRIARKPGPVLFLVLLLVSLAACRGLLGGGALTGGALLPAPADSGDLWARYLDAWHPVGTGGTPAAPPYLALVAMLASVLFGSTGLAVTVLLIGSVPLAGFTAYFASRPLVPSRLLRAWAAVAYAFLPATTGALAGGRIGTAVLAVLLPLIARAGIAASGLAHSSGARGSWRATWAYALLLTVATAFTPIVWPIALVLGLGVLAVRRRDPLAYGLRFLAQLATPLLILAPWSLSLLPFGFFTEAGLDYGASAASALDLLGAGPGGPGTVHGLMLIGIVLAALAALLRSERRFAILAAWTVALVALVLAVLSNRSAWAGPATLVYGLALLAAALLGADGARARVAEQSFGWRQPVAALIAFASAAGPLLVAAGWMIRGADGPLERRDPVQVPAFVAEESSTRDQARTLVLDSDSAAHVGYMLVRGSGVRMGDAELADAAGENSALGKVVANLVAGSGADQAGQLGGFAVRYVLVHKGAPREISRVLDATPGLTRLSQQDGSALWRVDREVSRAAVVPAAGSGSTAAGSGTAAAQPVAAGPVEIHTTIPSGAAGRVLRLADSADPAWTATLDGKPLTRTTVDGWAQGFQLPASGGRLDVTFDTPIAHTAWLWTQGALALVLVVLALPGRRREIDDDLPEEQPAPAEAITGDGRRARRLRAQAEAAEAAEAAEDGQEHPAAAPPVPQEAPAVPHQHSYGDWDTRAADSDTHTDAGTDAYAETGAGPGYGGYGDGQYGAVPPQQYPADPYGQAYPGGQDGQGGHPAPGGQGDPYQGVPYDPYGYGDQTQQGTYGQPYHQGYEEQPYDPAQHHPHGNGSERPDGSQQ
;
A
#
# COMPACT_ATOMS: atom_id res chain seq x y z
N MET A 1 -28.22 -44.35 16.04
CA MET A 1 -27.95 -45.25 14.88
C MET A 1 -27.01 -44.55 13.94
N SER A 2 -26.17 -45.28 13.21
CA SER A 2 -24.87 -44.73 12.78
C SER A 2 -24.18 -45.57 11.70
N VAL A 3 -23.46 -44.87 10.82
CA VAL A 3 -22.44 -45.37 9.87
C VAL A 3 -22.91 -46.35 8.78
N HIS A 4 -22.90 -45.87 7.54
CA HIS A 4 -22.16 -46.57 6.50
C HIS A 4 -21.02 -45.66 6.01
N SER A 5 -19.82 -46.23 5.93
CA SER A 5 -18.57 -45.52 5.64
C SER A 5 -18.11 -45.82 4.22
N HIS A 6 -17.95 -44.79 3.39
CA HIS A 6 -17.26 -44.93 2.11
C HIS A 6 -15.75 -44.78 2.29
N THR A 7 -15.01 -45.85 2.01
CA THR A 7 -13.55 -45.83 1.85
C THR A 7 -13.18 -45.30 0.47
N ALA A 8 -12.19 -44.41 0.41
CA ALA A 8 -11.60 -43.99 -0.86
C ALA A 8 -10.64 -45.07 -1.39
N ALA A 9 -10.70 -45.34 -2.69
CA ALA A 9 -9.72 -46.17 -3.39
C ALA A 9 -8.89 -45.29 -4.33
N HIS A 10 -7.57 -45.38 -4.23
CA HIS A 10 -6.67 -44.82 -5.25
C HIS A 10 -6.79 -45.63 -6.54
N TYR A 11 -6.83 -44.93 -7.68
CA TYR A 11 -6.57 -45.52 -8.98
C TYR A 11 -5.26 -44.97 -9.54
N ASP A 12 -4.27 -45.86 -9.69
CA ASP A 12 -3.03 -45.57 -10.40
C ASP A 12 -3.26 -45.56 -11.91
N VAL A 13 -2.52 -44.72 -12.63
CA VAL A 13 -2.66 -44.58 -14.09
C VAL A 13 -1.51 -45.30 -14.78
N THR A 14 -1.82 -46.44 -15.42
CA THR A 14 -0.97 -47.03 -16.46
C THR A 14 -1.73 -47.15 -17.77
N ALA A 15 -1.02 -46.95 -18.89
CA ALA A 15 -1.65 -46.63 -20.17
C ALA A 15 -2.19 -47.86 -20.91
N ALA A 16 -3.41 -47.74 -21.43
CA ALA A 16 -3.94 -48.57 -22.51
C ALA A 16 -4.14 -47.71 -23.77
N ALA A 17 -3.93 -48.30 -24.96
CA ALA A 17 -4.11 -47.59 -26.22
C ALA A 17 -5.60 -47.27 -26.48
N PRO A 18 -5.92 -46.17 -27.19
CA PRO A 18 -7.32 -45.81 -27.44
C PRO A 18 -7.99 -46.82 -28.37
N ALA A 19 -9.05 -47.46 -27.87
CA ALA A 19 -10.05 -48.09 -28.74
C ALA A 19 -10.79 -47.00 -29.52
N ALA A 20 -11.18 -47.29 -30.75
CA ALA A 20 -12.00 -46.36 -31.53
C ALA A 20 -13.36 -46.13 -30.84
N PRO A 21 -13.89 -44.90 -30.84
CA PRO A 21 -15.17 -44.63 -30.20
C PRO A 21 -16.31 -45.31 -30.96
N GLU A 22 -16.95 -46.30 -30.33
CA GLU A 22 -18.27 -46.73 -30.76
C GLU A 22 -19.21 -45.53 -30.68
N ARG A 23 -19.91 -45.24 -31.78
CA ARG A 23 -20.90 -44.16 -31.80
C ARG A 23 -21.99 -44.47 -30.78
N ALA A 24 -22.20 -43.57 -29.83
CA ALA A 24 -23.46 -43.54 -29.07
C ALA A 24 -24.63 -43.59 -30.07
N PRO A 25 -25.70 -44.36 -29.77
CA PRO A 25 -26.79 -44.54 -30.72
C PRO A 25 -27.43 -43.18 -30.99
N ALA A 26 -27.32 -42.72 -32.23
CA ALA A 26 -28.12 -41.60 -32.69
C ALA A 26 -29.59 -41.95 -32.46
N THR A 27 -30.34 -41.04 -31.82
CA THR A 27 -31.79 -41.08 -31.92
C THR A 27 -32.17 -41.11 -33.40
N GLY A 28 -33.12 -41.97 -33.76
CA GLY A 28 -33.58 -42.06 -35.15
C GLY A 28 -34.05 -40.68 -35.66
N PRO A 29 -34.00 -40.41 -36.97
CA PRO A 29 -34.33 -39.09 -37.53
C PRO A 29 -35.76 -38.61 -37.22
N ASP A 30 -36.63 -39.50 -36.74
CA ASP A 30 -38.01 -39.24 -36.34
C ASP A 30 -38.17 -38.88 -34.84
N GLY A 31 -37.10 -38.90 -34.05
CA GLY A 31 -37.12 -38.62 -32.61
C GLY A 31 -36.97 -37.13 -32.27
N ALA A 32 -38.02 -36.52 -31.72
CA ALA A 32 -37.99 -35.12 -31.29
C ALA A 32 -37.01 -34.91 -30.10
N PRO A 33 -36.11 -33.90 -30.16
CA PRO A 33 -35.18 -33.58 -29.06
C PRO A 33 -35.86 -32.81 -27.92
N GLU A 34 -35.20 -32.73 -26.76
CA GLU A 34 -35.67 -31.89 -25.65
C GLU A 34 -35.75 -30.40 -26.06
N TYR A 35 -36.83 -29.73 -25.63
CA TYR A 35 -37.25 -28.40 -26.11
C TYR A 35 -37.32 -28.33 -27.65
N PRO A 36 -38.18 -29.14 -28.31
CA PRO A 36 -38.13 -29.38 -29.75
C PRO A 36 -38.42 -28.13 -30.58
N ARG A 37 -39.22 -27.19 -30.05
CA ARG A 37 -39.53 -25.89 -30.66
C ARG A 37 -38.32 -24.96 -30.84
N HIS A 38 -37.17 -25.29 -30.24
CA HIS A 38 -35.96 -24.49 -30.29
C HIS A 38 -34.94 -25.10 -31.25
N VAL A 39 -34.64 -24.38 -32.32
CA VAL A 39 -33.70 -24.83 -33.36
C VAL A 39 -32.37 -24.13 -33.13
N VAL A 40 -31.33 -24.90 -32.77
CA VAL A 40 -30.03 -24.35 -32.35
C VAL A 40 -28.97 -24.58 -33.43
N THR A 41 -28.33 -23.49 -33.85
CA THR A 41 -27.09 -23.48 -34.63
C THR A 41 -25.92 -23.15 -33.71
N ALA A 42 -25.02 -24.10 -33.48
CA ALA A 42 -23.77 -23.85 -32.77
C ALA A 42 -22.74 -23.17 -33.69
N VAL A 43 -22.05 -22.15 -33.18
CA VAL A 43 -21.03 -21.36 -33.90
C VAL A 43 -19.75 -21.33 -33.06
N LEU A 44 -18.73 -22.09 -33.49
CA LEU A 44 -17.45 -22.22 -32.79
C LEU A 44 -16.36 -21.39 -33.49
N VAL A 45 -15.78 -20.39 -32.81
CA VAL A 45 -14.69 -19.58 -33.37
C VAL A 45 -13.35 -20.03 -32.79
N SER A 46 -12.35 -20.24 -33.65
CA SER A 46 -10.99 -20.63 -33.25
C SER A 46 -9.90 -19.69 -33.78
N HIS A 47 -8.80 -19.60 -33.02
CA HIS A 47 -7.58 -18.86 -33.35
C HIS A 47 -6.44 -19.42 -32.49
N ASP A 48 -5.53 -20.23 -33.02
CA ASP A 48 -4.44 -20.87 -32.23
C ASP A 48 -4.97 -21.56 -30.94
N GLY A 49 -5.96 -22.42 -31.12
CA GLY A 49 -6.76 -23.07 -30.09
C GLY A 49 -6.44 -24.54 -29.81
N ALA A 50 -5.49 -25.17 -30.51
CA ALA A 50 -5.37 -26.64 -30.58
C ALA A 50 -5.14 -27.34 -29.23
N ARG A 51 -4.68 -26.58 -28.22
CA ARG A 51 -4.54 -27.05 -26.83
C ARG A 51 -5.86 -27.29 -26.10
N TRP A 52 -6.90 -26.52 -26.42
CA TRP A 52 -8.19 -26.52 -25.72
C TRP A 52 -9.32 -27.09 -26.59
N LEU A 53 -9.18 -26.94 -27.91
CA LEU A 53 -10.16 -27.32 -28.91
C LEU A 53 -10.66 -28.78 -28.83
N PRO A 54 -9.86 -29.81 -28.46
CA PRO A 54 -10.37 -31.17 -28.27
C PRO A 54 -11.41 -31.29 -27.16
N ASP A 55 -11.19 -30.64 -26.01
CA ASP A 55 -12.14 -30.58 -24.89
C ASP A 55 -13.39 -29.75 -25.27
N ALA A 56 -13.21 -28.68 -26.04
CA ALA A 56 -14.29 -27.84 -26.55
C ALA A 56 -15.23 -28.60 -27.51
N LEU A 57 -14.65 -29.32 -28.47
CA LEU A 57 -15.38 -30.16 -29.43
C LEU A 57 -16.03 -31.37 -28.75
N ALA A 58 -15.36 -32.00 -27.78
CA ALA A 58 -15.95 -33.07 -26.99
C ALA A 58 -17.18 -32.59 -26.19
N GLY A 59 -17.11 -31.39 -25.61
CA GLY A 59 -18.27 -30.77 -24.94
C GLY A 59 -19.42 -30.44 -25.90
N LEU A 60 -19.12 -29.87 -27.07
CA LEU A 60 -20.12 -29.51 -28.09
C LEU A 60 -20.80 -30.75 -28.71
N LEU A 61 -20.03 -31.76 -29.10
CA LEU A 61 -20.54 -32.97 -29.74
C LEU A 61 -21.14 -33.98 -28.74
N GLY A 62 -20.75 -33.88 -27.47
CA GLY A 62 -21.25 -34.71 -26.36
C GLY A 62 -22.41 -34.11 -25.57
N GLN A 63 -23.14 -33.11 -26.12
CA GLN A 63 -24.35 -32.59 -25.48
C GLN A 63 -25.48 -33.65 -25.47
N GLU A 64 -26.10 -33.85 -24.30
CA GLU A 64 -27.28 -34.73 -24.13
C GLU A 64 -28.45 -34.28 -25.01
N ARG A 65 -28.58 -32.96 -25.15
CA ARG A 65 -29.48 -32.27 -26.09
C ARG A 65 -28.63 -31.68 -27.23
N PRO A 66 -28.53 -32.33 -28.40
CA PRO A 66 -27.65 -31.86 -29.48
C PRO A 66 -28.14 -30.56 -30.14
N ALA A 67 -27.19 -29.84 -30.75
CA ALA A 67 -27.50 -28.73 -31.67
C ALA A 67 -27.92 -29.27 -33.05
N GLN A 68 -28.90 -28.64 -33.69
CA GLN A 68 -29.44 -29.06 -34.99
C GLN A 68 -28.46 -28.77 -36.14
N TYR A 69 -27.61 -27.75 -36.00
CA TYR A 69 -26.47 -27.50 -36.88
C TYR A 69 -25.26 -27.05 -36.07
N ALA A 70 -24.06 -27.28 -36.60
CA ALA A 70 -22.80 -26.79 -36.04
C ALA A 70 -21.90 -26.31 -37.17
N VAL A 71 -21.36 -25.10 -37.03
CA VAL A 71 -20.40 -24.47 -37.94
C VAL A 71 -19.22 -23.94 -37.14
N ALA A 72 -18.02 -23.97 -37.72
CA ALA A 72 -16.84 -23.36 -37.13
C ALA A 72 -16.21 -22.30 -38.05
N ALA A 73 -15.53 -21.33 -37.44
CA ALA A 73 -14.73 -20.32 -38.13
C ALA A 73 -13.31 -20.30 -37.53
N ASP A 74 -12.38 -20.88 -38.27
CA ASP A 74 -10.94 -20.72 -38.03
C ASP A 74 -10.52 -19.32 -38.52
N THR A 75 -9.99 -18.51 -37.61
CA THR A 75 -9.51 -17.16 -37.91
C THR A 75 -8.01 -17.16 -38.17
N GLY A 76 -7.55 -18.01 -39.09
CA GLY A 76 -6.18 -18.04 -39.58
C GLY A 76 -5.19 -18.56 -38.53
N SER A 77 -5.52 -19.68 -37.89
CA SER A 77 -4.64 -20.36 -36.95
C SER A 77 -3.34 -20.81 -37.62
N ALA A 78 -2.24 -20.79 -36.87
CA ALA A 78 -0.92 -21.28 -37.28
C ALA A 78 -0.56 -22.62 -36.61
N ASP A 79 -1.44 -23.14 -35.74
CA ASP A 79 -1.36 -24.47 -35.14
C ASP A 79 -2.35 -25.46 -35.80
N ALA A 80 -2.53 -26.63 -35.19
CA ALA A 80 -3.40 -27.68 -35.71
C ALA A 80 -4.91 -27.39 -35.63
N SER A 81 -5.36 -26.21 -35.16
CA SER A 81 -6.80 -25.94 -34.93
C SER A 81 -7.65 -26.11 -36.19
N ALA A 82 -7.15 -25.61 -37.32
CA ALA A 82 -7.81 -25.72 -38.63
C ALA A 82 -8.06 -27.18 -39.04
N GLN A 83 -7.09 -28.07 -38.77
CA GLN A 83 -7.22 -29.50 -39.03
C GLN A 83 -8.18 -30.16 -38.03
N ILE A 84 -8.02 -29.91 -36.72
CA ILE A 84 -8.86 -30.50 -35.67
C ILE A 84 -10.34 -30.14 -35.85
N LEU A 85 -10.66 -28.91 -36.28
CA LEU A 85 -12.01 -28.51 -36.67
C LEU A 85 -12.53 -29.32 -37.88
N THR A 86 -11.69 -29.46 -38.91
CA THR A 86 -12.05 -30.15 -40.17
C THR A 86 -12.31 -31.63 -39.94
N ASP A 87 -11.45 -32.30 -39.16
CA ASP A 87 -11.55 -33.71 -38.81
C ASP A 87 -12.79 -34.01 -37.93
N ALA A 88 -13.27 -33.04 -37.15
CA ALA A 88 -14.40 -33.20 -36.24
C ALA A 88 -15.77 -32.78 -36.80
N LEU A 89 -15.82 -31.75 -37.66
CA LEU A 89 -17.09 -31.17 -38.16
C LEU A 89 -17.31 -31.37 -39.66
N GLY A 90 -16.29 -31.75 -40.43
CA GLY A 90 -16.31 -31.80 -41.89
C GLY A 90 -15.92 -30.47 -42.53
N ALA A 91 -15.16 -30.53 -43.64
CA ALA A 91 -14.65 -29.35 -44.34
C ALA A 91 -15.75 -28.43 -44.88
N ASP A 92 -16.96 -28.95 -45.14
CA ASP A 92 -18.16 -28.22 -45.52
C ASP A 92 -18.69 -27.30 -44.41
N ARG A 93 -18.23 -27.47 -43.16
CA ARG A 93 -18.71 -26.74 -41.97
C ARG A 93 -17.63 -25.89 -41.29
N VAL A 94 -16.46 -25.75 -41.91
CA VAL A 94 -15.33 -24.98 -41.37
C VAL A 94 -14.97 -23.85 -42.32
N LEU A 95 -15.14 -22.60 -41.87
CA LEU A 95 -14.68 -21.42 -42.59
C LEU A 95 -13.24 -21.09 -42.21
N HIS A 96 -12.36 -20.94 -43.20
CA HIS A 96 -11.02 -20.37 -43.00
C HIS A 96 -11.01 -18.88 -43.34
N LEU A 97 -10.77 -18.05 -42.32
CA LEU A 97 -10.80 -16.60 -42.38
C LEU A 97 -9.40 -16.02 -42.15
N ALA A 98 -9.16 -14.78 -42.56
CA ALA A 98 -7.83 -14.16 -42.42
C ALA A 98 -7.44 -13.96 -40.95
N ARG A 99 -6.16 -14.13 -40.60
CA ARG A 99 -5.63 -14.05 -39.21
C ARG A 99 -5.94 -12.76 -38.43
N ARG A 100 -6.28 -11.68 -39.13
CA ARG A 100 -6.70 -10.38 -38.55
C ARG A 100 -8.19 -10.28 -38.22
N THR A 101 -8.98 -11.33 -38.44
CA THR A 101 -10.44 -11.31 -38.24
C THR A 101 -10.78 -11.31 -36.75
N GLY A 102 -11.66 -10.40 -36.32
CA GLY A 102 -12.12 -10.37 -34.93
C GLY A 102 -13.24 -11.39 -34.66
N PHE A 103 -13.41 -11.82 -33.41
CA PHE A 103 -14.40 -12.83 -33.01
C PHE A 103 -15.80 -12.51 -33.55
N GLY A 104 -16.30 -11.30 -33.29
CA GLY A 104 -17.62 -10.88 -33.75
C GLY A 104 -17.79 -10.81 -35.28
N GLN A 105 -16.70 -10.68 -36.04
CA GLN A 105 -16.74 -10.79 -37.51
C GLN A 105 -16.73 -12.26 -37.96
N ALA A 106 -15.99 -13.13 -37.28
CA ALA A 106 -16.00 -14.56 -37.57
C ALA A 106 -17.39 -15.17 -37.35
N VAL A 107 -18.08 -14.79 -36.26
CA VAL A 107 -19.50 -15.13 -36.04
C VAL A 107 -20.39 -14.55 -37.15
N GLU A 108 -20.19 -13.30 -37.57
CA GLU A 108 -21.03 -12.67 -38.62
C GLU A 108 -20.94 -13.40 -39.96
N GLU A 109 -19.75 -13.88 -40.35
CA GLU A 109 -19.57 -14.68 -41.57
C GLU A 109 -20.13 -16.11 -41.40
N ALA A 110 -19.87 -16.77 -40.26
CA ALA A 110 -20.38 -18.12 -39.98
C ALA A 110 -21.92 -18.20 -39.92
N VAL A 111 -22.57 -17.20 -39.33
CA VAL A 111 -24.04 -17.08 -39.31
C VAL A 111 -24.61 -16.78 -40.70
N ARG A 112 -23.84 -16.13 -41.58
CA ARG A 112 -24.25 -15.88 -42.97
C ARG A 112 -24.15 -17.13 -43.86
N THR A 113 -23.24 -18.06 -43.56
CA THR A 113 -23.12 -19.34 -44.26
C THR A 113 -23.98 -20.45 -43.66
N ALA A 114 -24.30 -20.39 -42.36
CA ALA A 114 -25.12 -21.41 -41.71
C ALA A 114 -26.57 -21.39 -42.21
N PRO A 115 -27.15 -22.56 -42.55
CA PRO A 115 -28.51 -22.66 -43.06
C PRO A 115 -29.53 -22.13 -42.04
N TYR A 116 -30.69 -21.73 -42.53
CA TYR A 116 -31.86 -21.42 -41.69
C TYR A 116 -32.75 -22.67 -41.71
N LEU A 117 -32.60 -23.54 -40.72
CA LEU A 117 -33.28 -24.85 -40.71
C LEU A 117 -34.79 -24.67 -40.47
N THR A 118 -35.58 -25.13 -41.43
CA THR A 118 -37.04 -25.01 -41.46
C THR A 118 -37.73 -26.31 -41.00
N PRO A 119 -39.06 -26.30 -40.82
CA PRO A 119 -39.85 -27.53 -40.68
C PRO A 119 -39.83 -28.47 -41.91
N ASP A 120 -39.27 -28.07 -43.06
CA ASP A 120 -38.97 -28.99 -44.17
C ASP A 120 -37.65 -29.75 -43.94
N ASP A 121 -36.67 -29.13 -43.29
CA ASP A 121 -35.37 -29.73 -42.94
C ASP A 121 -35.43 -30.59 -41.66
N LEU A 122 -36.41 -30.33 -40.79
CA LEU A 122 -36.55 -30.93 -39.46
C LEU A 122 -37.95 -31.57 -39.29
N PRO A 123 -38.16 -32.82 -39.75
CA PRO A 123 -39.50 -33.43 -39.80
C PRO A 123 -40.24 -33.49 -38.46
N TYR A 124 -39.52 -33.64 -37.34
CA TYR A 124 -40.10 -33.68 -35.99
C TYR A 124 -40.80 -32.37 -35.58
N LEU A 125 -40.57 -31.24 -36.27
CA LEU A 125 -41.29 -30.00 -36.03
C LEU A 125 -42.73 -30.02 -36.55
N LYS A 126 -43.06 -30.93 -37.47
CA LYS A 126 -44.37 -31.04 -38.10
C LYS A 126 -45.23 -32.13 -37.46
N ARG A 127 -46.54 -31.97 -37.60
CA ARG A 127 -47.53 -33.05 -37.44
C ARG A 127 -47.10 -34.26 -38.28
N PRO A 128 -46.94 -35.46 -37.69
CA PRO A 128 -46.69 -36.69 -38.45
C PRO A 128 -47.78 -36.96 -39.49
N SER A 129 -47.46 -37.68 -40.57
CA SER A 129 -48.48 -38.07 -41.55
C SER A 129 -49.51 -39.00 -40.90
N GLY A 130 -50.80 -38.67 -41.04
CA GLY A 130 -51.90 -39.49 -40.55
C GLY A 130 -51.95 -40.90 -41.16
N TRP A 131 -51.25 -41.12 -42.28
CA TRP A 131 -50.93 -42.45 -42.81
C TRP A 131 -49.48 -42.80 -42.47
N ASP A 132 -49.27 -43.98 -41.88
CA ASP A 132 -47.94 -44.56 -41.66
C ASP A 132 -47.59 -45.50 -42.82
N PRO A 133 -46.58 -45.18 -43.66
CA PRO A 133 -46.22 -45.99 -44.82
C PRO A 133 -45.51 -47.31 -44.46
N VAL A 134 -44.98 -47.45 -43.25
CA VAL A 134 -44.23 -48.63 -42.79
C VAL A 134 -45.19 -49.67 -42.21
N THR A 135 -46.07 -49.25 -41.29
CA THR A 135 -47.09 -50.14 -40.68
C THR A 135 -48.33 -50.30 -41.56
N ARG A 136 -48.57 -49.38 -42.50
CA ARG A 136 -49.76 -49.30 -43.37
C ARG A 136 -51.07 -49.17 -42.60
N THR A 137 -51.04 -48.44 -41.50
CA THR A 137 -52.21 -48.06 -40.72
C THR A 137 -52.40 -46.55 -40.69
N TRP A 138 -53.63 -46.11 -40.49
CA TRP A 138 -53.90 -44.72 -40.11
C TRP A 138 -53.55 -44.51 -38.63
N ARG A 139 -53.07 -43.31 -38.30
CA ARG A 139 -52.84 -42.82 -36.94
C ARG A 139 -53.88 -41.73 -36.68
N ASP A 140 -55.00 -42.10 -36.09
CA ASP A 140 -56.13 -41.18 -35.88
C ASP A 140 -55.72 -40.02 -34.94
N ASP A 141 -54.91 -40.33 -33.93
CA ASP A 141 -54.26 -39.39 -33.01
C ASP A 141 -53.34 -38.34 -33.68
N ALA A 142 -52.95 -38.51 -34.95
CA ALA A 142 -52.23 -37.49 -35.72
C ALA A 142 -53.14 -36.44 -36.39
N TYR A 143 -54.46 -36.68 -36.48
CA TYR A 143 -55.41 -35.68 -37.01
C TYR A 143 -55.74 -34.55 -36.02
N ASP A 144 -55.65 -34.79 -34.72
CA ASP A 144 -55.98 -33.79 -33.68
C ASP A 144 -54.80 -32.88 -33.28
N LEU A 145 -53.56 -33.27 -33.59
CA LEU A 145 -52.37 -32.41 -33.39
C LEU A 145 -52.39 -31.20 -34.34
N PRO A 146 -51.96 -30.00 -33.91
CA PRO A 146 -51.78 -28.88 -34.84
C PRO A 146 -50.57 -29.12 -35.77
N ASP A 147 -50.54 -28.42 -36.91
CA ASP A 147 -49.53 -28.66 -37.97
C ASP A 147 -48.08 -28.50 -37.51
N LEU A 148 -47.85 -27.66 -36.51
CA LEU A 148 -46.62 -27.59 -35.71
C LEU A 148 -46.97 -27.99 -34.25
N PRO A 149 -46.87 -29.28 -33.85
CA PRO A 149 -47.26 -29.75 -32.52
C PRO A 149 -46.45 -29.15 -31.36
N HIS A 150 -45.34 -28.46 -31.68
CA HIS A 150 -44.47 -27.80 -30.71
C HIS A 150 -44.52 -26.26 -30.79
N GLY A 151 -45.40 -25.69 -31.63
CA GLY A 151 -45.46 -24.26 -31.92
C GLY A 151 -44.44 -23.80 -32.97
N GLU A 152 -44.36 -22.49 -33.21
CA GLU A 152 -43.44 -21.92 -34.20
C GLU A 152 -41.96 -22.11 -33.80
N PRO A 153 -41.08 -22.52 -34.73
CA PRO A 153 -39.68 -22.81 -34.42
C PRO A 153 -38.86 -21.54 -34.16
N VAL A 154 -38.40 -21.37 -32.93
CA VAL A 154 -37.52 -20.25 -32.55
C VAL A 154 -36.07 -20.62 -32.83
N GLN A 155 -35.42 -19.82 -33.68
CA GLN A 155 -34.02 -20.01 -34.08
C GLN A 155 -33.06 -19.39 -33.08
N TRP A 156 -32.07 -20.17 -32.64
CA TRP A 156 -31.03 -19.77 -31.69
C TRP A 156 -29.63 -19.99 -32.27
N LEU A 157 -28.73 -19.08 -31.94
CA LEU A 157 -27.30 -19.19 -32.16
C LEU A 157 -26.63 -19.51 -30.82
N TRP A 158 -25.86 -20.59 -30.74
CA TRP A 158 -25.06 -20.92 -29.56
C TRP A 158 -23.59 -20.66 -29.85
N LEU A 159 -23.06 -19.57 -29.31
CA LEU A 159 -21.71 -19.09 -29.58
C LEU A 159 -20.71 -19.77 -28.65
N LEU A 160 -19.63 -20.31 -29.21
CA LEU A 160 -18.57 -21.00 -28.48
C LEU A 160 -17.19 -20.48 -28.90
N HIS A 161 -16.26 -20.48 -27.94
CA HIS A 161 -14.83 -20.20 -28.16
C HIS A 161 -14.08 -21.53 -28.18
N ASP A 162 -12.96 -21.60 -28.89
CA ASP A 162 -12.06 -22.76 -28.85
C ASP A 162 -11.44 -23.05 -27.47
N ASP A 163 -11.49 -22.08 -26.54
CA ASP A 163 -11.03 -22.19 -25.15
C ASP A 163 -12.18 -22.32 -24.13
N CYS A 164 -13.38 -22.71 -24.61
CA CYS A 164 -14.54 -23.04 -23.79
C CYS A 164 -15.00 -24.49 -23.98
N ALA A 165 -15.27 -25.21 -22.89
CA ALA A 165 -15.76 -26.58 -22.91
C ALA A 165 -17.06 -26.69 -22.11
N PRO A 166 -18.22 -26.82 -22.76
CA PRO A 166 -19.49 -27.01 -22.07
C PRO A 166 -19.58 -28.40 -21.43
N ASP A 167 -20.25 -28.50 -20.29
CA ASP A 167 -20.60 -29.78 -19.68
C ASP A 167 -21.88 -30.36 -20.37
N PRO A 168 -22.17 -31.68 -20.30
CA PRO A 168 -23.09 -32.35 -21.24
C PRO A 168 -24.54 -31.88 -21.28
N ASP A 169 -25.08 -31.37 -20.17
CA ASP A 169 -26.46 -30.87 -20.08
C ASP A 169 -26.58 -29.35 -20.34
N ALA A 170 -25.46 -28.65 -20.61
CA ALA A 170 -25.43 -27.19 -20.65
C ALA A 170 -26.41 -26.56 -21.65
N LEU A 171 -26.56 -27.12 -22.86
CA LEU A 171 -27.53 -26.61 -23.85
C LEU A 171 -28.98 -26.90 -23.44
N ALA A 172 -29.26 -28.03 -22.79
CA ALA A 172 -30.58 -28.32 -22.24
C ALA A 172 -30.93 -27.33 -21.12
N ARG A 173 -30.00 -27.05 -20.20
CA ARG A 173 -30.18 -26.05 -19.12
C ARG A 173 -30.39 -24.63 -19.64
N LEU A 174 -29.67 -24.23 -20.70
CA LEU A 174 -29.85 -22.92 -21.34
C LEU A 174 -31.25 -22.77 -21.95
N LEU A 175 -31.75 -23.82 -22.62
CA LEU A 175 -33.06 -23.82 -23.24
C LEU A 175 -34.20 -23.94 -22.21
N ARG A 176 -34.02 -24.72 -21.15
CA ARG A 176 -34.99 -24.80 -20.04
C ARG A 176 -35.31 -23.44 -19.44
N VAL A 177 -34.30 -22.59 -19.22
CA VAL A 177 -34.50 -21.22 -18.70
C VAL A 177 -35.25 -20.31 -19.68
N VAL A 178 -35.25 -20.62 -20.99
CA VAL A 178 -36.12 -19.97 -21.98
C VAL A 178 -37.55 -20.51 -21.88
N ASP A 179 -37.71 -21.83 -21.78
CA ASP A 179 -39.03 -22.47 -21.65
C ASP A 179 -39.76 -22.03 -20.38
N ASP A 180 -39.11 -22.08 -19.21
CA ASP A 180 -39.65 -21.63 -17.93
C ASP A 180 -40.15 -20.16 -17.99
N GLU A 181 -39.41 -19.26 -18.64
CA GLU A 181 -39.80 -17.85 -18.79
C GLU A 181 -40.92 -17.64 -19.84
N TYR A 182 -40.99 -18.48 -20.87
CA TYR A 182 -42.07 -18.46 -21.86
C TYR A 182 -43.38 -19.05 -21.29
N GLU A 183 -43.32 -20.07 -20.42
CA GLU A 183 -44.48 -20.54 -19.64
C GLU A 183 -45.01 -19.46 -18.69
N LEU A 184 -44.10 -18.68 -18.09
CA LEU A 184 -44.44 -17.46 -17.34
C LEU A 184 -44.94 -16.29 -18.22
N GLY A 185 -45.13 -16.51 -19.53
CA GLY A 185 -45.70 -15.56 -20.48
C GLY A 185 -44.74 -14.49 -21.00
N ARG A 186 -43.42 -14.64 -20.82
CA ARG A 186 -42.41 -13.59 -21.06
C ARG A 186 -41.50 -13.91 -22.23
N GLN A 187 -41.95 -13.53 -23.43
CA GLN A 187 -41.26 -13.82 -24.70
C GLN A 187 -40.11 -12.84 -25.05
N ASP A 188 -39.73 -11.97 -24.12
CA ASP A 188 -38.73 -10.91 -24.28
C ASP A 188 -37.29 -11.35 -24.00
N VAL A 189 -37.08 -12.61 -23.60
CA VAL A 189 -35.75 -13.22 -23.43
C VAL A 189 -35.07 -13.35 -24.80
N ALA A 190 -34.00 -12.58 -25.02
CA ALA A 190 -33.22 -12.64 -26.26
C ALA A 190 -31.87 -13.34 -26.11
N VAL A 191 -31.29 -13.33 -24.90
CA VAL A 191 -29.97 -13.91 -24.62
C VAL A 191 -30.00 -14.64 -23.28
N VAL A 192 -29.48 -15.86 -23.27
CA VAL A 192 -29.18 -16.63 -22.05
C VAL A 192 -27.72 -17.05 -22.10
N GLY A 193 -27.03 -17.08 -20.96
CA GLY A 193 -25.66 -17.60 -20.89
C GLY A 193 -25.40 -18.46 -19.66
N PRO A 194 -24.32 -19.24 -19.67
CA PRO A 194 -23.97 -20.20 -18.62
C PRO A 194 -23.17 -19.57 -17.47
N LYS A 195 -23.08 -20.32 -16.37
CA LYS A 195 -22.04 -20.15 -15.34
C LYS A 195 -20.69 -20.55 -15.92
N LEU A 196 -19.70 -19.65 -15.84
CA LEU A 196 -18.31 -19.95 -16.24
C LEU A 196 -17.46 -20.37 -15.04
N ARG A 197 -16.82 -21.55 -15.14
CA ARG A 197 -15.85 -22.07 -14.17
C ARG A 197 -14.44 -22.13 -14.76
N GLY A 198 -13.42 -22.19 -13.89
CA GLY A 198 -12.01 -22.29 -14.29
C GLY A 198 -11.68 -23.56 -15.08
N TRP A 199 -10.72 -23.46 -16.00
CA TRP A 199 -10.26 -24.61 -16.80
C TRP A 199 -9.47 -25.63 -15.97
N TYR A 200 -8.56 -25.15 -15.11
CA TYR A 200 -7.72 -26.01 -14.27
C TYR A 200 -8.37 -26.23 -12.89
N ASP A 201 -8.60 -25.18 -12.10
CA ASP A 201 -9.53 -25.25 -10.97
C ASP A 201 -10.98 -25.24 -11.46
N ARG A 202 -11.55 -26.44 -11.64
CA ARG A 202 -12.95 -26.66 -12.05
C ARG A 202 -14.00 -26.20 -11.02
N ARG A 203 -13.61 -25.80 -9.80
CA ARG A 203 -14.51 -25.23 -8.78
C ARG A 203 -14.42 -23.72 -8.68
N GLN A 204 -13.34 -23.08 -9.13
CA GLN A 204 -13.26 -21.63 -9.19
C GLN A 204 -14.33 -21.06 -10.13
N LEU A 205 -15.14 -20.12 -9.63
CA LEU A 205 -16.02 -19.30 -10.45
C LEU A 205 -15.20 -18.25 -11.22
N LEU A 206 -15.45 -18.13 -12.51
CA LEU A 206 -14.96 -17.03 -13.33
C LEU A 206 -16.05 -15.97 -13.51
N GLU A 207 -17.24 -16.36 -14.00
CA GLU A 207 -18.35 -15.45 -14.27
C GLU A 207 -19.71 -16.09 -13.97
N VAL A 208 -20.64 -15.34 -13.34
CA VAL A 208 -22.05 -15.74 -13.16
C VAL A 208 -22.95 -14.59 -13.59
N GLY A 209 -22.76 -14.21 -14.86
CA GLY A 209 -23.19 -12.94 -15.42
C GLY A 209 -22.15 -11.84 -15.22
N VAL A 210 -22.22 -10.81 -16.06
CA VAL A 210 -21.21 -9.76 -16.18
C VAL A 210 -21.89 -8.39 -16.24
N SER A 211 -21.26 -7.42 -15.61
CA SER A 211 -21.57 -5.99 -15.73
C SER A 211 -20.32 -5.19 -16.04
N ILE A 212 -20.49 -3.90 -16.33
CA ILE A 212 -19.40 -2.94 -16.52
C ILE A 212 -19.43 -1.89 -15.41
N ALA A 213 -18.33 -1.80 -14.67
CA ALA A 213 -18.18 -0.75 -13.68
C ALA A 213 -18.16 0.64 -14.34
N ASN A 214 -18.57 1.67 -13.59
CA ASN A 214 -18.42 3.07 -13.99
C ASN A 214 -17.02 3.38 -14.58
N SER A 215 -15.96 2.76 -14.05
CA SER A 215 -14.56 2.93 -14.48
C SER A 215 -14.14 2.11 -15.73
N GLY A 216 -15.09 1.45 -16.40
CA GLY A 216 -14.86 0.62 -17.60
C GLY A 216 -14.46 -0.83 -17.32
N ARG A 217 -14.00 -1.18 -16.11
CA ARG A 217 -13.63 -2.57 -15.82
C ARG A 217 -14.83 -3.52 -15.89
N ARG A 218 -14.59 -4.72 -16.41
CA ARG A 218 -15.45 -5.91 -16.28
C ARG A 218 -15.73 -6.14 -14.80
N TRP A 219 -16.98 -6.46 -14.46
CA TRP A 219 -17.45 -6.66 -13.09
C TRP A 219 -18.36 -7.89 -13.07
N THR A 220 -17.79 -9.03 -12.69
CA THR A 220 -18.51 -10.29 -12.45
C THR A 220 -19.27 -10.26 -11.11
N GLY A 221 -18.82 -9.41 -10.18
CA GLY A 221 -19.39 -9.27 -8.84
C GLY A 221 -18.85 -10.24 -7.80
N LEU A 222 -18.07 -11.22 -8.24
CA LEU A 222 -17.39 -12.26 -7.46
C LEU A 222 -16.16 -11.73 -6.70
N ASP A 223 -15.81 -12.42 -5.62
CA ASP A 223 -14.54 -12.24 -4.90
C ASP A 223 -13.38 -13.00 -5.60
N ARG A 224 -12.12 -12.68 -5.29
CA ARG A 224 -10.96 -13.27 -6.00
C ARG A 224 -10.81 -14.75 -5.64
N ARG A 225 -10.81 -15.64 -6.65
CA ARG A 225 -10.81 -17.10 -6.52
C ARG A 225 -12.02 -17.62 -5.72
N GLU A 226 -13.17 -16.96 -5.85
CA GLU A 226 -14.41 -17.45 -5.27
C GLU A 226 -14.73 -18.87 -5.80
N GLN A 227 -15.02 -19.78 -4.88
CA GLN A 227 -15.27 -21.20 -5.17
C GLN A 227 -16.77 -21.46 -5.27
N ASP A 228 -17.19 -22.25 -6.26
CA ASP A 228 -18.58 -22.61 -6.47
C ASP A 228 -19.06 -23.60 -5.41
N GLN A 229 -20.03 -23.15 -4.62
CA GLN A 229 -20.71 -23.85 -3.53
C GLN A 229 -22.24 -23.71 -3.68
N GLY A 230 -22.71 -23.36 -4.89
CA GLY A 230 -24.13 -23.11 -5.17
C GLY A 230 -24.61 -21.70 -4.85
N GLN A 231 -23.73 -20.80 -4.40
CA GLN A 231 -24.10 -19.48 -3.86
C GLN A 231 -24.53 -18.44 -4.91
N HIS A 232 -24.55 -18.78 -6.21
CA HIS A 232 -25.09 -17.94 -7.29
C HIS A 232 -26.13 -18.67 -8.15
N ASP A 233 -26.76 -19.73 -7.62
CA ASP A 233 -27.57 -20.68 -8.39
C ASP A 233 -29.03 -20.20 -8.55
N HIS A 234 -29.16 -18.91 -8.86
CA HIS A 234 -30.44 -18.23 -9.10
C HIS A 234 -30.45 -17.61 -10.50
N VAL A 235 -31.43 -18.01 -11.31
CA VAL A 235 -31.73 -17.35 -12.59
C VAL A 235 -32.05 -15.88 -12.32
N ARG A 236 -31.35 -14.97 -13.00
CA ARG A 236 -31.49 -13.52 -12.81
C ARG A 236 -31.19 -12.76 -14.09
N SER A 237 -31.77 -11.57 -14.23
CA SER A 237 -31.36 -10.63 -15.28
C SER A 237 -29.98 -10.04 -14.97
N VAL A 238 -29.13 -9.96 -16.00
CA VAL A 238 -27.75 -9.46 -15.92
C VAL A 238 -27.49 -8.50 -17.08
N LEU A 239 -26.51 -7.58 -16.96
CA LEU A 239 -26.20 -6.65 -18.05
C LEU A 239 -25.65 -7.38 -19.29
N SER A 240 -24.87 -8.43 -19.07
CA SER A 240 -24.25 -9.26 -20.10
C SER A 240 -24.00 -10.67 -19.58
N VAL A 241 -23.89 -11.60 -20.52
CA VAL A 241 -23.17 -12.87 -20.34
C VAL A 241 -21.92 -12.86 -21.24
N SER A 242 -20.99 -13.79 -21.03
CA SER A 242 -19.84 -13.96 -21.93
C SER A 242 -20.28 -14.51 -23.29
N THR A 243 -19.53 -14.25 -24.36
CA THR A 243 -19.71 -14.92 -25.66
C THR A 243 -19.25 -16.38 -25.66
N ALA A 244 -18.54 -16.83 -24.62
CA ALA A 244 -18.25 -18.25 -24.39
C ALA A 244 -19.49 -18.97 -23.84
N GLY A 245 -20.22 -19.68 -24.71
CA GLY A 245 -21.46 -20.39 -24.39
C GLY A 245 -22.74 -19.55 -24.50
N MET A 246 -22.69 -18.35 -25.09
CA MET A 246 -23.87 -17.48 -25.24
C MET A 246 -24.91 -18.10 -26.15
N LEU A 247 -26.14 -18.27 -25.65
CA LEU A 247 -27.31 -18.62 -26.45
C LEU A 247 -28.10 -17.34 -26.77
N ILE A 248 -28.21 -16.97 -28.04
CA ILE A 248 -28.90 -15.74 -28.50
C ILE A 248 -29.86 -16.04 -29.64
N ARG A 249 -31.07 -15.46 -29.62
CA ARG A 249 -32.03 -15.63 -30.71
C ARG A 249 -31.47 -15.07 -32.02
N ARG A 250 -31.58 -15.81 -33.12
CA ARG A 250 -31.04 -15.44 -34.43
C ARG A 250 -31.67 -14.16 -34.97
N ASP A 251 -33.00 -14.05 -34.86
CA ASP A 251 -33.76 -12.87 -35.29
C ASP A 251 -33.31 -11.60 -34.55
N ILE A 252 -33.12 -11.67 -33.23
CA ILE A 252 -32.63 -10.53 -32.43
C ILE A 252 -31.17 -10.21 -32.72
N PHE A 253 -30.30 -11.22 -32.94
CA PHE A 253 -28.91 -10.98 -33.35
C PHE A 253 -28.83 -10.23 -34.69
N GLU A 254 -29.63 -10.64 -35.67
CA GLU A 254 -29.71 -10.01 -36.99
C GLU A 254 -30.35 -8.60 -36.90
N GLN A 255 -31.44 -8.43 -36.14
CA GLN A 255 -32.09 -7.14 -35.86
C GLN A 255 -31.15 -6.12 -35.20
N LEU A 256 -30.31 -6.56 -34.24
CA LEU A 256 -29.33 -5.71 -33.56
C LEU A 256 -28.11 -5.39 -34.44
N GLY A 257 -27.99 -6.01 -35.62
CA GLY A 257 -26.85 -5.85 -36.54
C GLY A 257 -25.57 -6.54 -36.04
N GLY A 258 -25.70 -7.66 -35.33
CA GLY A 258 -24.57 -8.46 -34.83
C GLY A 258 -23.65 -7.72 -33.85
N PHE A 259 -22.35 -8.01 -33.90
CA PHE A 259 -21.33 -7.36 -33.07
C PHE A 259 -20.85 -6.02 -33.68
N ASP A 260 -20.57 -5.02 -32.84
CA ASP A 260 -19.97 -3.76 -33.31
C ASP A 260 -18.52 -4.03 -33.74
N ARG A 261 -18.25 -4.03 -35.06
CA ARG A 261 -16.92 -4.30 -35.65
C ARG A 261 -15.77 -3.37 -35.18
N ARG A 262 -16.03 -2.41 -34.29
CA ARG A 262 -15.00 -1.64 -33.56
C ARG A 262 -14.53 -2.31 -32.26
N LEU A 263 -15.16 -3.40 -31.84
CA LEU A 263 -14.84 -4.24 -30.69
C LEU A 263 -14.45 -5.64 -31.21
N PRO A 264 -13.17 -5.89 -31.56
CA PRO A 264 -12.79 -7.08 -32.32
C PRO A 264 -12.56 -8.36 -31.49
N LEU A 265 -12.58 -8.28 -30.16
CA LEU A 265 -12.33 -9.42 -29.26
C LEU A 265 -12.80 -9.22 -27.79
N MET A 266 -12.99 -7.96 -27.36
CA MET A 266 -13.31 -7.66 -25.96
C MET A 266 -14.37 -6.56 -25.87
N ARG A 267 -15.35 -6.78 -24.97
CA ARG A 267 -16.50 -5.91 -24.66
C ARG A 267 -17.55 -5.83 -25.77
N ASP A 268 -17.35 -6.56 -26.85
CA ASP A 268 -18.34 -6.96 -27.84
C ASP A 268 -19.53 -7.69 -27.19
N ASP A 269 -19.27 -8.55 -26.21
CA ASP A 269 -20.27 -9.20 -25.35
C ASP A 269 -21.17 -8.21 -24.60
N VAL A 270 -20.56 -7.32 -23.79
CA VAL A 270 -21.24 -6.28 -23.01
C VAL A 270 -21.94 -5.27 -23.92
N ASP A 271 -21.39 -5.01 -25.10
CA ASP A 271 -22.00 -4.10 -26.07
C ASP A 271 -23.24 -4.68 -26.74
N LEU A 272 -23.20 -5.96 -27.15
CA LEU A 272 -24.34 -6.67 -27.72
C LEU A 272 -25.47 -6.83 -26.69
N CYS A 273 -25.17 -7.30 -25.49
CA CYS A 273 -26.17 -7.49 -24.44
C CYS A 273 -26.79 -6.15 -23.98
N TRP A 274 -26.00 -5.08 -23.87
CA TRP A 274 -26.53 -3.75 -23.57
C TRP A 274 -27.37 -3.18 -24.74
N ARG A 275 -27.06 -3.54 -26.00
CA ARG A 275 -27.94 -3.22 -27.15
C ARG A 275 -29.26 -3.99 -27.11
N ALA A 276 -29.26 -5.27 -26.70
CA ALA A 276 -30.48 -6.05 -26.50
C ALA A 276 -31.38 -5.43 -25.41
N HIS A 277 -30.81 -5.12 -24.25
CA HIS A 277 -31.47 -4.35 -23.17
C HIS A 277 -32.01 -3.00 -23.66
N ALA A 278 -31.24 -2.25 -24.45
CA ALA A 278 -31.69 -0.98 -25.01
C ALA A 278 -32.83 -1.12 -26.05
N ALA A 279 -32.99 -2.31 -26.64
CA ALA A 279 -34.01 -2.62 -27.65
C ALA A 279 -35.30 -3.23 -27.07
N GLY A 280 -35.38 -3.47 -25.75
CA GLY A 280 -36.58 -4.01 -25.09
C GLY A 280 -36.45 -5.46 -24.60
N HIS A 281 -35.29 -6.10 -24.74
CA HIS A 281 -35.11 -7.53 -24.44
C HIS A 281 -34.33 -7.78 -23.15
N ARG A 282 -34.61 -8.91 -22.49
CA ARG A 282 -33.85 -9.38 -21.33
C ARG A 282 -32.67 -10.29 -21.71
N VAL A 283 -31.63 -10.18 -20.89
CA VAL A 283 -30.44 -11.04 -20.87
C VAL A 283 -30.40 -11.74 -19.52
N LEU A 284 -30.36 -13.08 -19.52
CA LEU A 284 -30.45 -13.92 -18.32
C LEU A 284 -29.17 -14.76 -18.12
N ILE A 285 -28.88 -15.10 -16.88
CA ILE A 285 -27.92 -16.14 -16.51
C ILE A 285 -28.69 -17.44 -16.19
N ALA A 286 -28.27 -18.56 -16.78
CA ALA A 286 -28.70 -19.91 -16.42
C ALA A 286 -27.56 -20.56 -15.61
N PRO A 287 -27.61 -20.53 -14.27
CA PRO A 287 -26.46 -20.90 -13.45
C PRO A 287 -26.24 -22.42 -13.34
N GLU A 288 -27.25 -23.23 -13.68
CA GLU A 288 -27.14 -24.68 -13.82
C GLU A 288 -26.41 -25.08 -15.12
N ALA A 289 -26.45 -24.25 -16.17
CA ALA A 289 -25.66 -24.47 -17.36
C ALA A 289 -24.20 -24.14 -17.07
N VAL A 290 -23.31 -25.13 -17.12
CA VAL A 290 -21.89 -24.96 -16.79
C VAL A 290 -21.02 -25.03 -18.05
N VAL A 291 -20.10 -24.07 -18.17
CA VAL A 291 -19.03 -24.09 -19.18
C VAL A 291 -17.69 -23.81 -18.50
N ARG A 292 -16.68 -24.63 -18.79
CA ARG A 292 -15.29 -24.41 -18.35
C ARG A 292 -14.61 -23.44 -19.32
N HIS A 293 -13.91 -22.43 -18.82
CA HIS A 293 -13.25 -21.41 -19.65
C HIS A 293 -11.79 -21.19 -19.26
N ALA A 294 -10.89 -21.06 -20.25
CA ALA A 294 -9.47 -20.82 -20.02
C ALA A 294 -9.04 -19.35 -20.11
N GLU A 295 -9.92 -18.45 -20.59
CA GLU A 295 -9.66 -17.04 -20.86
C GLU A 295 -8.32 -16.78 -21.57
N ALA A 296 -8.00 -17.56 -22.61
CA ALA A 296 -6.66 -17.62 -23.19
C ALA A 296 -6.11 -16.25 -23.61
N ALA A 297 -6.94 -15.40 -24.20
CA ALA A 297 -6.57 -14.02 -24.55
C ALA A 297 -6.58 -13.04 -23.35
N SER A 298 -7.43 -13.25 -22.33
CA SER A 298 -7.51 -12.38 -21.14
C SER A 298 -6.31 -12.60 -20.19
N ARG A 299 -5.92 -13.88 -20.02
CA ARG A 299 -4.76 -14.32 -19.23
C ARG A 299 -3.42 -14.30 -19.97
N GLU A 300 -3.34 -13.63 -21.12
CA GLU A 300 -2.13 -13.52 -21.95
C GLU A 300 -1.51 -14.88 -22.37
N ARG A 301 -2.28 -15.98 -22.32
CA ARG A 301 -1.89 -17.34 -22.76
C ARG A 301 -1.88 -17.47 -24.29
N ARG A 302 -2.51 -16.51 -24.99
CA ARG A 302 -2.59 -16.36 -26.46
C ARG A 302 -2.43 -14.88 -26.84
N THR A 303 -1.88 -14.58 -28.02
CA THR A 303 -1.74 -13.20 -28.52
C THR A 303 -3.07 -12.65 -29.07
N VAL A 304 -3.11 -11.33 -29.32
CA VAL A 304 -4.28 -10.62 -29.85
C VAL A 304 -3.92 -9.96 -31.18
N ASP A 305 -4.08 -10.73 -32.25
CA ASP A 305 -3.59 -10.41 -33.59
C ASP A 305 -4.57 -9.54 -34.40
N CYS A 306 -5.87 -9.62 -34.08
CA CYS A 306 -6.97 -8.88 -34.75
C CYS A 306 -6.93 -7.34 -34.59
N VAL A 307 -5.94 -6.80 -33.86
CA VAL A 307 -5.78 -5.36 -33.59
C VAL A 307 -4.58 -4.73 -34.36
N GLY A 308 -3.81 -5.53 -35.10
CA GLY A 308 -2.82 -5.06 -36.08
C GLY A 308 -1.34 -5.29 -35.73
N ARG A 309 -0.42 -4.84 -36.60
CA ARG A 309 1.02 -5.18 -36.70
C ARG A 309 1.91 -5.03 -35.44
N THR A 310 1.39 -4.58 -34.31
CA THR A 310 2.08 -4.64 -33.02
C THR A 310 1.21 -5.44 -32.06
N ALA A 311 1.69 -6.62 -31.64
CA ALA A 311 0.98 -7.53 -30.72
C ALA A 311 0.33 -6.74 -29.58
N ALA A 312 -1.00 -6.68 -29.60
CA ALA A 312 -1.73 -5.78 -28.73
C ALA A 312 -1.86 -6.41 -27.36
N SER A 313 -1.22 -5.82 -26.33
CA SER A 313 -1.41 -6.27 -24.96
C SER A 313 -2.92 -6.30 -24.63
N PRO A 314 -3.44 -7.44 -24.10
CA PRO A 314 -4.87 -7.57 -23.85
C PRO A 314 -5.43 -6.44 -22.96
N HIS A 315 -4.63 -5.92 -22.04
CA HIS A 315 -5.01 -4.77 -21.20
C HIS A 315 -5.30 -3.49 -22.00
N LYS A 316 -4.51 -3.19 -23.05
CA LYS A 316 -4.74 -2.05 -23.97
C LYS A 316 -6.06 -2.23 -24.73
N VAL A 317 -6.37 -3.46 -25.14
CA VAL A 317 -7.57 -3.80 -25.91
C VAL A 317 -8.83 -3.72 -25.03
N ASP A 318 -8.80 -4.35 -23.85
CA ASP A 318 -9.86 -4.24 -22.83
C ASP A 318 -10.16 -2.78 -22.50
N LYS A 319 -9.11 -1.97 -22.28
CA LYS A 319 -9.24 -0.56 -21.96
C LYS A 319 -9.87 0.24 -23.11
N ALA A 320 -9.41 0.04 -24.34
CA ALA A 320 -9.95 0.75 -25.51
C ALA A 320 -11.43 0.41 -25.74
N GLY A 321 -11.79 -0.87 -25.66
CA GLY A 321 -13.16 -1.36 -25.76
C GLY A 321 -14.05 -0.82 -24.64
N ALA A 322 -13.61 -0.93 -23.39
CA ALA A 322 -14.32 -0.42 -22.22
C ALA A 322 -14.63 1.10 -22.30
N VAL A 323 -13.67 1.89 -22.79
CA VAL A 323 -13.88 3.34 -23.02
C VAL A 323 -14.88 3.56 -24.15
N TYR A 324 -14.80 2.79 -25.25
CA TYR A 324 -15.73 2.89 -26.38
C TYR A 324 -17.17 2.51 -25.97
N THR A 325 -17.38 1.31 -25.42
CA THR A 325 -18.71 0.82 -25.00
C THR A 325 -19.40 1.78 -24.02
N LEU A 326 -18.66 2.34 -23.06
CA LEU A 326 -19.20 3.38 -22.16
C LEU A 326 -19.54 4.68 -22.88
N LEU A 327 -18.64 5.24 -23.69
CA LEU A 327 -18.86 6.53 -24.36
C LEU A 327 -19.91 6.45 -25.46
N VAL A 328 -20.18 5.27 -26.01
CA VAL A 328 -21.23 5.07 -27.01
C VAL A 328 -22.61 4.83 -26.37
N ASN A 329 -22.71 4.02 -25.30
CA ASN A 329 -24.00 3.78 -24.60
C ASN A 329 -24.44 4.91 -23.62
N THR A 330 -23.56 5.84 -23.25
CA THR A 330 -23.89 6.92 -22.29
C THR A 330 -24.86 7.97 -22.87
N ARG A 331 -25.88 8.40 -22.11
CA ARG A 331 -26.76 9.54 -22.49
C ARG A 331 -25.96 10.82 -22.77
N THR A 332 -26.27 11.56 -23.83
CA THR A 332 -25.44 12.71 -24.28
C THR A 332 -25.17 13.75 -23.19
N ALA A 333 -26.17 14.11 -22.38
CA ALA A 333 -26.01 15.05 -21.26
C ALA A 333 -25.05 14.56 -20.16
N ALA A 334 -24.85 13.24 -20.01
CA ALA A 334 -23.91 12.67 -19.04
C ALA A 334 -22.51 12.42 -19.62
N LEU A 335 -22.31 12.63 -20.93
CA LEU A 335 -21.04 12.33 -21.60
C LEU A 335 -19.85 13.18 -21.12
N PRO A 336 -19.96 14.50 -20.85
CA PRO A 336 -18.84 15.27 -20.29
C PRO A 336 -18.37 14.74 -18.93
N TRP A 337 -19.32 14.37 -18.06
CA TRP A 337 -19.02 13.78 -16.75
C TRP A 337 -18.37 12.40 -16.87
N VAL A 338 -18.88 11.52 -17.74
CA VAL A 338 -18.28 10.20 -17.98
C VAL A 338 -16.89 10.32 -18.60
N LEU A 339 -16.68 11.27 -19.51
CA LEU A 339 -15.37 11.56 -20.11
C LEU A 339 -14.36 12.03 -19.06
N LEU A 340 -14.68 13.07 -18.29
CA LEU A 340 -13.84 13.57 -17.19
C LEU A 340 -13.47 12.44 -16.21
N ARG A 341 -14.46 11.65 -15.80
CA ARG A 341 -14.31 10.54 -14.85
C ARG A 341 -13.52 9.36 -15.44
N LEU A 342 -13.52 9.16 -16.76
CA LEU A 342 -12.66 8.18 -17.43
C LEU A 342 -11.22 8.68 -17.56
N VAL A 343 -10.99 9.97 -17.86
CA VAL A 343 -9.65 10.58 -17.90
C VAL A 343 -9.02 10.54 -16.52
N LEU A 344 -9.67 11.09 -15.49
CA LEU A 344 -9.16 11.11 -14.12
C LEU A 344 -8.95 9.69 -13.56
N GLY A 345 -9.90 8.77 -13.81
CA GLY A 345 -9.78 7.37 -13.39
C GLY A 345 -8.65 6.61 -14.11
N THR A 346 -8.25 7.04 -15.30
CA THR A 346 -7.09 6.52 -16.04
C THR A 346 -5.79 7.06 -15.41
N LEU A 347 -5.69 8.37 -15.20
CA LEU A 347 -4.51 9.01 -14.59
C LEU A 347 -4.19 8.40 -13.21
N LEU A 348 -5.20 8.28 -12.34
CA LEU A 348 -5.03 7.66 -11.02
C LEU A 348 -4.57 6.20 -11.11
N ARG A 349 -4.99 5.44 -12.13
CA ARG A 349 -4.52 4.07 -12.37
C ARG A 349 -3.12 4.01 -12.95
N THR A 350 -2.76 4.91 -13.86
CA THR A 350 -1.38 5.03 -14.36
C THR A 350 -0.42 5.25 -13.19
N VAL A 351 -0.74 6.19 -12.29
CA VAL A 351 0.03 6.41 -11.06
C VAL A 351 0.06 5.14 -10.20
N ALA A 352 -1.07 4.48 -9.96
CA ALA A 352 -1.11 3.24 -9.19
C ALA A 352 -0.32 2.08 -9.82
N TYR A 353 -0.25 1.99 -11.15
CA TYR A 353 0.57 1.00 -11.87
C TYR A 353 2.07 1.34 -11.80
N LEU A 354 2.45 2.61 -11.94
CA LEU A 354 3.84 3.06 -11.77
C LEU A 354 4.34 2.80 -10.34
N VAL A 355 3.56 3.22 -9.33
CA VAL A 355 3.81 2.92 -7.90
C VAL A 355 3.84 1.41 -7.65
N GLY A 356 2.96 0.65 -8.30
CA GLY A 356 2.93 -0.81 -8.28
C GLY A 356 4.07 -1.50 -9.03
N LYS A 357 4.98 -0.76 -9.69
CA LYS A 357 6.11 -1.25 -10.49
C LYS A 357 5.72 -2.02 -11.76
N VAL A 358 4.61 -1.64 -12.40
CA VAL A 358 4.12 -2.25 -13.65
C VAL A 358 3.95 -1.19 -14.77
N PRO A 359 5.06 -0.59 -15.26
CA PRO A 359 5.01 0.53 -16.21
C PRO A 359 4.36 0.17 -17.56
N GLY A 360 4.43 -1.09 -18.00
CA GLY A 360 3.72 -1.55 -19.21
C GLY A 360 2.21 -1.35 -19.09
N GLN A 361 1.59 -1.80 -17.99
CA GLN A 361 0.15 -1.61 -17.75
C GLN A 361 -0.21 -0.12 -17.57
N ALA A 362 0.71 0.69 -17.03
CA ALA A 362 0.53 2.15 -16.95
C ALA A 362 0.45 2.81 -18.33
N LEU A 363 1.36 2.43 -19.25
CA LEU A 363 1.35 2.87 -20.65
C LEU A 363 0.11 2.38 -21.41
N ASP A 364 -0.33 1.14 -21.14
CA ASP A 364 -1.46 0.54 -21.84
C ASP A 364 -2.82 1.11 -21.40
N GLU A 365 -3.00 1.44 -20.11
CA GLU A 365 -4.20 2.15 -19.64
C GLU A 365 -4.30 3.55 -20.30
N ILE A 366 -3.18 4.25 -20.52
CA ILE A 366 -3.12 5.51 -21.30
C ILE A 366 -3.39 5.26 -22.78
N ARG A 367 -2.67 4.34 -23.43
CA ARG A 367 -2.77 4.07 -24.87
C ARG A 367 -4.17 3.59 -25.27
N GLY A 368 -4.81 2.79 -24.43
CA GLY A 368 -6.20 2.37 -24.61
C GLY A 368 -7.20 3.53 -24.48
N LEU A 369 -6.98 4.47 -23.55
CA LEU A 369 -7.79 5.69 -23.47
C LEU A 369 -7.59 6.59 -24.70
N LEU A 370 -6.34 6.97 -25.00
CA LEU A 370 -6.03 7.90 -26.09
C LEU A 370 -6.39 7.31 -27.48
N GLY A 371 -6.18 6.01 -27.70
CA GLY A 371 -6.54 5.33 -28.95
C GLY A 371 -8.03 5.40 -29.29
N THR A 372 -8.89 5.55 -28.27
CA THR A 372 -10.34 5.76 -28.43
C THR A 372 -10.71 7.26 -28.44
N LEU A 373 -10.09 8.09 -27.59
CA LEU A 373 -10.41 9.53 -27.51
C LEU A 373 -9.89 10.36 -28.69
N LEU A 374 -8.75 10.01 -29.27
CA LEU A 374 -8.19 10.66 -30.46
C LEU A 374 -8.94 10.30 -31.76
N ARG A 375 -10.04 9.54 -31.67
CA ARG A 375 -10.89 9.10 -32.79
C ARG A 375 -12.38 9.37 -32.49
N PRO A 376 -12.77 10.63 -32.19
CA PRO A 376 -14.12 10.97 -31.77
C PRO A 376 -15.18 10.66 -32.84
N GLU A 377 -14.81 10.64 -34.12
CA GLU A 377 -15.68 10.24 -35.22
C GLU A 377 -16.21 8.82 -35.09
N ARG A 378 -15.42 7.90 -34.50
CA ARG A 378 -15.86 6.52 -34.21
C ARG A 378 -16.92 6.49 -33.12
N ILE A 379 -16.74 7.28 -32.07
CA ILE A 379 -17.71 7.40 -30.97
C ILE A 379 -19.00 8.01 -31.50
N VAL A 380 -18.94 9.12 -32.25
CA VAL A 380 -20.11 9.78 -32.83
C VAL A 380 -20.85 8.86 -33.81
N ALA A 381 -20.14 8.13 -34.68
CA ALA A 381 -20.73 7.17 -35.61
C ALA A 381 -21.38 5.97 -34.88
N GLY A 382 -20.76 5.46 -33.82
CA GLY A 382 -21.37 4.44 -32.95
C GLY A 382 -22.66 4.94 -32.29
N ARG A 383 -22.64 6.15 -31.73
CA ARG A 383 -23.81 6.78 -31.08
C ARG A 383 -24.97 6.97 -32.04
N ARG A 384 -24.70 7.46 -33.25
CA ARG A 384 -25.72 7.64 -34.31
C ARG A 384 -26.40 6.33 -34.71
N ARG A 385 -25.69 5.19 -34.67
CA ARG A 385 -26.25 3.87 -35.01
C ARG A 385 -27.17 3.28 -33.94
N ARG A 386 -27.09 3.72 -32.67
CA ARG A 386 -27.85 3.13 -31.55
C ARG A 386 -29.18 3.82 -31.23
N GLY A 387 -29.51 4.90 -31.94
CA GLY A 387 -30.82 5.55 -31.87
C GLY A 387 -31.20 6.07 -30.47
N LYS A 388 -32.47 5.90 -30.11
CA LYS A 388 -32.98 6.08 -28.74
C LYS A 388 -33.27 4.69 -28.15
N PRO A 389 -32.94 4.43 -26.87
CA PRO A 389 -33.36 3.19 -26.21
C PRO A 389 -34.89 3.15 -26.02
N GLN A 390 -35.45 1.94 -25.99
CA GLN A 390 -36.86 1.72 -25.67
C GLN A 390 -37.11 1.74 -24.14
N ILE A 391 -36.22 1.13 -23.36
CA ILE A 391 -36.30 1.06 -21.89
C ILE A 391 -35.68 2.32 -21.23
N ASP A 392 -36.22 2.79 -20.09
CA ASP A 392 -35.58 3.86 -19.32
C ASP A 392 -34.35 3.36 -18.52
N LYS A 393 -33.45 4.30 -18.22
CA LYS A 393 -32.26 4.07 -17.39
C LYS A 393 -32.60 3.63 -15.96
N GLY A 394 -33.78 3.94 -15.43
CA GLY A 394 -34.23 3.53 -14.10
C GLY A 394 -34.17 2.02 -13.91
N GLU A 395 -34.71 1.26 -14.86
CA GLU A 395 -34.71 -0.22 -14.86
C GLU A 395 -33.29 -0.76 -15.06
N LEU A 396 -32.59 -0.28 -16.09
CA LEU A 396 -31.21 -0.71 -16.38
C LEU A 396 -30.23 -0.42 -15.23
N ARG A 397 -30.53 0.54 -14.33
CA ARG A 397 -29.66 0.89 -13.20
C ARG A 397 -29.37 -0.30 -12.28
N ALA A 398 -30.30 -1.23 -12.11
CA ALA A 398 -30.13 -2.41 -11.28
C ALA A 398 -29.02 -3.35 -11.80
N LEU A 399 -28.74 -3.31 -13.10
CA LEU A 399 -27.76 -4.16 -13.79
C LEU A 399 -26.31 -3.64 -13.66
N PHE A 400 -26.11 -2.45 -13.08
CA PHE A 400 -24.78 -1.84 -12.88
C PHE A 400 -24.34 -1.92 -11.40
N PRO A 401 -23.04 -2.09 -11.11
CA PRO A 401 -22.56 -2.11 -9.74
C PRO A 401 -22.82 -0.77 -9.02
N PRO A 402 -23.22 -0.79 -7.74
CA PRO A 402 -23.56 0.42 -7.00
C PRO A 402 -22.37 1.39 -6.89
N PRO A 403 -22.64 2.71 -6.78
CA PRO A 403 -21.58 3.71 -6.68
C PRO A 403 -20.65 3.41 -5.50
N GLY A 404 -19.34 3.55 -5.74
CA GLY A 404 -18.30 3.23 -4.74
C GLY A 404 -17.88 1.76 -4.68
N ALA A 405 -18.64 0.79 -5.20
CA ALA A 405 -18.30 -0.64 -5.08
C ALA A 405 -16.91 -1.00 -5.62
N THR A 406 -16.51 -0.44 -6.76
CA THR A 406 -15.16 -0.63 -7.32
C THR A 406 -14.06 0.11 -6.57
N VAL A 407 -14.38 1.22 -5.88
CA VAL A 407 -13.42 1.91 -5.00
C VAL A 407 -13.17 1.04 -3.78
N ARG A 408 -14.24 0.52 -3.15
CA ARG A 408 -14.17 -0.39 -2.00
C ARG A 408 -13.34 -1.64 -2.33
N ALA A 409 -13.67 -2.34 -3.41
CA ALA A 409 -12.92 -3.53 -3.85
C ALA A 409 -11.44 -3.23 -4.14
N THR A 410 -11.12 -2.04 -4.67
CA THR A 410 -9.72 -1.62 -4.88
C THR A 410 -9.01 -1.35 -3.55
N VAL A 411 -9.68 -0.70 -2.58
CA VAL A 411 -9.14 -0.47 -1.23
C VAL A 411 -8.96 -1.79 -0.47
N GLU A 412 -9.92 -2.71 -0.57
CA GLU A 412 -9.88 -4.05 0.02
C GLU A 412 -8.71 -4.86 -0.58
N GLN A 413 -8.52 -4.82 -1.90
CA GLN A 413 -7.37 -5.44 -2.57
C GLN A 413 -6.02 -4.80 -2.17
N VAL A 414 -5.94 -3.48 -2.05
CA VAL A 414 -4.71 -2.78 -1.60
C VAL A 414 -4.41 -3.11 -0.13
N ALA A 415 -5.43 -3.15 0.74
CA ALA A 415 -5.29 -3.54 2.13
C ALA A 415 -4.79 -4.98 2.28
N GLY A 416 -5.32 -5.94 1.51
CA GLY A 416 -4.83 -7.33 1.49
C GLY A 416 -3.39 -7.51 0.96
N ASN A 417 -2.93 -6.60 0.09
CA ASN A 417 -1.53 -6.59 -0.36
C ASN A 417 -0.56 -5.96 0.66
N LEU A 418 -1.03 -5.01 1.49
CA LEU A 418 -0.25 -4.38 2.56
C LEU A 418 -0.24 -5.25 3.84
N VAL A 419 -1.38 -5.83 4.21
CA VAL A 419 -1.55 -6.79 5.30
C VAL A 419 -1.30 -8.20 4.73
N GLY A 420 -0.02 -8.50 4.47
CA GLY A 420 0.37 -9.63 3.62
C GLY A 420 -0.18 -11.02 4.00
N ARG A 421 -0.64 -11.73 2.96
CA ARG A 421 -0.97 -13.16 2.69
C ARG A 421 -0.90 -14.23 3.81
N SER A 422 -1.10 -13.88 5.07
CA SER A 422 -0.92 -14.73 6.26
C SER A 422 -2.16 -14.85 7.17
N ASP A 423 -3.34 -14.53 6.64
CA ASP A 423 -4.65 -14.83 7.23
C ASP A 423 -5.51 -15.59 6.21
N PRO A 424 -5.53 -16.94 6.21
CA PRO A 424 -6.55 -17.67 5.46
C PRO A 424 -7.98 -17.36 5.97
N GLU A 425 -8.11 -17.06 7.27
CA GLU A 425 -9.37 -16.58 7.90
C GLU A 425 -9.90 -15.25 7.31
N ALA A 426 -9.04 -14.41 6.70
CA ALA A 426 -9.47 -13.12 6.18
C ALA A 426 -10.06 -13.20 4.77
N SER A 427 -9.74 -14.27 4.03
CA SER A 427 -10.20 -14.53 2.66
C SER A 427 -11.50 -15.33 2.58
N SER A 428 -11.90 -16.04 3.63
CA SER A 428 -13.16 -16.82 3.67
C SER A 428 -14.40 -15.99 4.02
N ALA A 429 -14.23 -14.78 4.52
CA ALA A 429 -15.32 -13.86 4.87
C ALA A 429 -15.84 -13.09 3.63
N GLY A 430 -16.38 -13.85 2.68
CA GLY A 430 -16.88 -13.35 1.39
C GLY A 430 -18.04 -12.36 1.49
N ARG A 431 -18.46 -11.88 0.32
CA ARG A 431 -19.49 -10.84 0.19
C ARG A 431 -20.93 -11.29 0.55
N HIS A 432 -21.21 -12.58 0.48
CA HIS A 432 -22.45 -13.19 0.94
C HIS A 432 -22.27 -13.79 2.35
N GLY A 433 -23.36 -14.23 2.99
CA GLY A 433 -23.36 -14.63 4.40
C GLY A 433 -22.23 -15.60 4.75
N GLY A 434 -21.50 -15.33 5.84
CA GLY A 434 -20.48 -16.26 6.32
C GLY A 434 -21.14 -17.59 6.65
N ALA A 435 -20.56 -18.69 6.17
CA ALA A 435 -21.14 -20.01 6.29
C ALA A 435 -21.51 -20.31 7.76
N VAL A 436 -22.79 -20.61 7.98
CA VAL A 436 -23.20 -21.34 9.18
C VAL A 436 -22.63 -22.73 9.02
N GLU A 437 -21.51 -22.98 9.71
CA GLU A 437 -20.97 -24.32 9.90
C GLU A 437 -22.08 -25.16 10.53
N SER A 438 -22.60 -26.14 9.79
CA SER A 438 -23.86 -26.83 10.11
C SER A 438 -23.69 -27.89 11.19
N GLY A 439 -23.21 -27.47 12.37
CA GLY A 439 -23.34 -28.19 13.63
C GLY A 439 -24.78 -28.08 14.15
N PRO A 440 -25.37 -29.15 14.71
CA PRO A 440 -26.76 -29.12 15.16
C PRO A 440 -26.91 -28.39 16.51
N GLY A 441 -27.59 -27.24 16.48
CA GLY A 441 -28.14 -26.57 17.68
C GLY A 441 -27.77 -25.08 17.81
N GLY A 442 -28.78 -24.21 17.85
CA GLY A 442 -28.62 -22.78 18.11
C GLY A 442 -29.78 -21.92 17.56
N ASP A 443 -30.77 -21.62 18.40
CA ASP A 443 -31.98 -20.85 18.03
C ASP A 443 -31.75 -19.32 17.94
N ASP A 444 -30.71 -18.91 17.20
CA ASP A 444 -30.32 -17.50 16.94
C ASP A 444 -30.39 -17.16 15.43
N ALA A 445 -31.35 -17.75 14.71
CA ALA A 445 -31.49 -17.60 13.25
C ALA A 445 -32.29 -16.36 12.79
N ASP A 446 -33.08 -15.75 13.68
CA ASP A 446 -33.91 -14.58 13.38
C ASP A 446 -33.29 -13.27 13.90
N PHE A 447 -32.60 -12.52 13.03
CA PHE A 447 -32.70 -11.04 12.99
C PHE A 447 -31.98 -10.46 11.75
N LEU A 448 -32.76 -9.84 10.86
CA LEU A 448 -32.25 -9.00 9.77
C LEU A 448 -31.76 -7.63 10.32
N GLU A 449 -30.66 -7.62 11.07
CA GLU A 449 -30.03 -6.37 11.53
C GLU A 449 -29.60 -5.49 10.35
N ILE A 450 -30.04 -4.23 10.37
CA ILE A 450 -29.74 -3.19 9.38
C ILE A 450 -28.22 -3.11 9.12
N GLU A 451 -27.80 -3.14 7.85
CA GLU A 451 -26.39 -3.29 7.44
C GLU A 451 -25.38 -2.38 8.17
N GLN A 452 -25.81 -1.19 8.62
CA GLN A 452 -24.96 -0.23 9.32
C GLN A 452 -24.49 -0.75 10.70
N PHE A 453 -25.35 -1.42 11.47
CA PHE A 453 -25.00 -1.97 12.78
C PHE A 453 -24.09 -3.20 12.66
N ALA A 454 -24.37 -4.09 11.71
CA ALA A 454 -23.52 -5.25 11.41
C ALA A 454 -22.07 -4.84 11.06
N ARG A 455 -21.87 -3.70 10.37
CA ARG A 455 -20.54 -3.15 10.07
C ARG A 455 -19.81 -2.69 11.33
N LEU A 456 -20.49 -2.01 12.26
CA LEU A 456 -19.90 -1.57 13.53
C LEU A 456 -19.55 -2.79 14.42
N LYS A 457 -20.46 -3.76 14.54
CA LYS A 457 -20.21 -5.09 15.17
C LYS A 457 -18.96 -5.77 14.57
N ARG A 458 -18.82 -5.77 13.24
CA ARG A 458 -17.69 -6.37 12.51
C ARG A 458 -16.36 -5.63 12.74
N ILE A 459 -16.38 -4.30 12.94
CA ILE A 459 -15.19 -3.52 13.31
C ILE A 459 -14.83 -3.74 14.78
N ALA A 460 -15.80 -3.77 15.69
CA ALA A 460 -15.59 -4.05 17.11
C ALA A 460 -14.96 -5.44 17.36
N ARG A 461 -15.25 -6.43 16.51
CA ARG A 461 -14.60 -7.76 16.53
C ARG A 461 -13.12 -7.74 16.06
N LYS A 462 -12.58 -6.62 15.56
CA LYS A 462 -11.17 -6.49 15.16
C LYS A 462 -10.35 -5.77 16.26
N PRO A 463 -9.43 -6.46 16.97
CA PRO A 463 -8.75 -5.89 18.14
C PRO A 463 -7.82 -4.70 17.83
N GLY A 464 -7.24 -4.60 16.64
CA GLY A 464 -6.34 -3.50 16.27
C GLY A 464 -7.04 -2.13 16.22
N PRO A 465 -8.11 -1.95 15.43
CA PRO A 465 -8.91 -0.73 15.42
C PRO A 465 -9.52 -0.37 16.78
N VAL A 466 -10.00 -1.35 17.56
CA VAL A 466 -10.53 -1.10 18.91
C VAL A 466 -9.42 -0.60 19.85
N LEU A 467 -8.24 -1.21 19.82
CA LEU A 467 -7.08 -0.76 20.59
C LEU A 467 -6.66 0.68 20.22
N PHE A 468 -6.62 1.00 18.92
CA PHE A 468 -6.34 2.38 18.47
C PHE A 468 -7.40 3.37 18.99
N LEU A 469 -8.68 3.03 18.92
CA LEU A 469 -9.76 3.88 19.43
C LEU A 469 -9.67 4.08 20.95
N VAL A 470 -9.38 3.04 21.71
CA VAL A 470 -9.18 3.13 23.17
C VAL A 470 -7.97 4.01 23.50
N LEU A 471 -6.82 3.79 22.86
CA LEU A 471 -5.63 4.63 23.07
C LEU A 471 -5.86 6.09 22.62
N LEU A 472 -6.68 6.32 21.60
CA LEU A 472 -7.04 7.67 21.12
C LEU A 472 -7.91 8.39 22.15
N LEU A 473 -8.92 7.72 22.71
CA LEU A 473 -9.75 8.27 23.79
C LEU A 473 -8.91 8.58 25.04
N VAL A 474 -7.99 7.69 25.42
CA VAL A 474 -7.03 7.91 26.51
C VAL A 474 -6.14 9.13 26.24
N SER A 475 -5.58 9.24 25.02
CA SER A 475 -4.74 10.38 24.64
C SER A 475 -5.50 11.70 24.64
N LEU A 476 -6.72 11.73 24.09
CA LEU A 476 -7.57 12.93 24.10
C LEU A 476 -7.99 13.35 25.52
N ALA A 477 -8.26 12.38 26.41
CA ALA A 477 -8.60 12.66 27.80
C ALA A 477 -7.41 13.24 28.59
N ALA A 478 -6.20 12.71 28.42
CA ALA A 478 -4.99 13.23 29.06
C ALA A 478 -4.55 14.58 28.43
N CYS A 479 -4.64 14.71 27.11
CA CYS A 479 -4.27 15.90 26.37
C CYS A 479 -5.38 16.96 26.31
N ARG A 480 -6.41 16.88 27.17
CA ARG A 480 -7.56 17.80 27.21
C ARG A 480 -7.20 19.30 27.22
N GLY A 481 -6.10 19.68 27.86
CA GLY A 481 -5.58 21.06 27.87
C GLY A 481 -4.78 21.47 26.63
N LEU A 482 -4.49 20.53 25.73
CA LEU A 482 -3.77 20.72 24.46
C LEU A 482 -4.71 20.71 23.24
N LEU A 483 -6.03 20.69 23.48
CA LEU A 483 -7.09 20.76 22.47
C LEU A 483 -7.73 22.15 22.52
N GLY A 484 -7.84 22.83 21.38
CA GLY A 484 -8.39 24.19 21.29
C GLY A 484 -7.68 25.06 20.26
N GLY A 485 -7.95 26.37 20.31
CA GLY A 485 -7.25 27.39 19.52
C GLY A 485 -5.85 27.71 20.06
N GLY A 486 -5.09 28.50 19.31
CA GLY A 486 -3.69 28.81 19.60
C GLY A 486 -2.70 27.76 19.08
N ALA A 487 -1.43 28.14 19.00
CA ALA A 487 -0.34 27.26 18.56
C ALA A 487 0.16 26.38 19.71
N LEU A 488 0.52 25.13 19.41
CA LEU A 488 1.27 24.29 20.33
C LEU A 488 2.71 24.84 20.43
N THR A 489 3.18 25.09 21.65
CA THR A 489 4.49 25.68 21.93
C THR A 489 4.94 25.33 23.35
N GLY A 490 6.26 25.36 23.59
CA GLY A 490 6.87 25.14 24.89
C GLY A 490 7.63 23.82 25.01
N GLY A 491 8.52 23.74 26.00
CA GLY A 491 9.56 22.71 26.06
C GLY A 491 10.51 22.82 24.87
N ALA A 492 10.67 21.73 24.12
CA ALA A 492 11.44 21.70 22.88
C ALA A 492 10.71 22.30 21.66
N LEU A 493 9.42 22.62 21.77
CA LEU A 493 8.59 23.01 20.63
C LEU A 493 8.51 24.53 20.45
N LEU A 494 9.04 25.04 19.34
CA LEU A 494 8.69 26.37 18.83
C LEU A 494 7.34 26.34 18.08
N PRO A 495 6.55 27.42 18.11
CA PRO A 495 5.28 27.47 17.41
C PRO A 495 5.50 27.31 15.89
N ALA A 496 4.68 26.47 15.26
CA ALA A 496 4.68 26.37 13.80
C ALA A 496 4.20 27.70 13.17
N PRO A 497 4.65 28.04 11.94
CA PRO A 497 3.96 29.03 11.11
C PRO A 497 2.52 28.58 10.80
N ALA A 498 1.65 29.43 10.25
CA ALA A 498 0.23 29.09 10.05
C ALA A 498 0.00 28.08 8.91
N ASP A 499 0.76 28.21 7.82
CA ASP A 499 0.51 27.53 6.55
C ASP A 499 1.69 26.67 6.09
N SER A 500 1.40 25.59 5.36
CA SER A 500 2.42 24.69 4.83
C SER A 500 3.36 25.36 3.83
N GLY A 501 2.93 26.47 3.21
CA GLY A 501 3.76 27.28 2.32
C GLY A 501 4.99 27.84 3.03
N ASP A 502 4.85 28.32 4.27
CA ASP A 502 5.95 28.87 5.05
C ASP A 502 7.00 27.80 5.38
N LEU A 503 6.57 26.58 5.70
CA LEU A 503 7.50 25.45 5.93
C LEU A 503 8.19 24.98 4.64
N TRP A 504 7.52 25.09 3.49
CA TRP A 504 8.15 24.81 2.20
C TRP A 504 9.19 25.87 1.84
N ALA A 505 8.87 27.17 1.98
CA ALA A 505 9.84 28.26 1.78
C ALA A 505 11.06 28.07 2.68
N ARG A 506 10.85 27.85 3.99
CA ARG A 506 11.89 27.54 4.99
C ARG A 506 12.81 26.36 4.63
N TYR A 507 12.39 25.45 3.77
CA TYR A 507 13.19 24.30 3.32
C TYR A 507 13.78 24.45 1.90
N LEU A 508 13.14 25.23 1.03
CA LEU A 508 13.51 25.39 -0.37
C LEU A 508 14.37 26.63 -0.63
N ASP A 509 14.21 27.69 0.17
CA ASP A 509 14.99 28.93 0.07
C ASP A 509 16.47 28.67 0.39
N ALA A 510 17.38 29.37 -0.30
CA ALA A 510 18.83 29.30 -0.02
C ALA A 510 19.31 30.34 1.02
N TRP A 511 18.46 31.31 1.37
CA TRP A 511 18.75 32.35 2.36
C TRP A 511 17.66 32.39 3.41
N HIS A 512 18.05 32.27 4.68
CA HIS A 512 17.13 32.29 5.80
C HIS A 512 17.31 33.59 6.59
N PRO A 513 16.28 34.46 6.72
CA PRO A 513 16.38 35.76 7.40
C PRO A 513 16.36 35.66 8.94
N VAL A 514 16.88 34.57 9.50
CA VAL A 514 16.95 34.27 10.94
C VAL A 514 18.22 34.89 11.52
N GLY A 515 18.13 35.57 12.67
CA GLY A 515 19.29 36.27 13.26
C GLY A 515 19.80 37.38 12.34
N THR A 516 21.11 37.39 12.03
CA THR A 516 21.69 38.27 10.98
C THR A 516 21.56 37.69 9.57
N GLY A 517 20.91 36.53 9.42
CA GLY A 517 20.69 35.83 8.17
C GLY A 517 21.91 35.04 7.67
N GLY A 518 21.67 34.01 6.87
CA GLY A 518 22.70 33.15 6.30
C GLY A 518 22.13 32.04 5.41
N THR A 519 23.01 31.14 4.96
CA THR A 519 22.72 30.03 4.05
C THR A 519 22.89 28.61 4.65
N PRO A 520 22.67 28.35 5.95
CA PRO A 520 22.81 26.98 6.49
C PRO A 520 21.69 26.07 5.95
N ALA A 521 21.95 24.78 5.84
CA ALA A 521 20.99 23.83 5.27
C ALA A 521 19.81 23.56 6.23
N ALA A 522 18.60 23.88 5.77
CA ALA A 522 17.37 23.72 6.55
C ALA A 522 17.14 22.27 7.05
N PRO A 523 16.69 22.10 8.32
CA PRO A 523 16.40 20.77 8.87
C PRO A 523 15.37 19.99 8.02
N PRO A 524 15.66 18.74 7.59
CA PRO A 524 14.80 18.01 6.67
C PRO A 524 13.48 17.54 7.28
N TYR A 525 13.31 17.60 8.60
CA TYR A 525 12.01 17.39 9.23
C TYR A 525 10.99 18.47 8.82
N LEU A 526 11.43 19.69 8.48
CA LEU A 526 10.54 20.76 8.02
C LEU A 526 9.79 20.34 6.75
N ALA A 527 10.48 19.72 5.78
CA ALA A 527 9.86 19.16 4.58
C ALA A 527 8.88 18.01 4.90
N LEU A 528 9.19 17.17 5.89
CA LEU A 528 8.32 16.07 6.32
C LEU A 528 7.04 16.59 7.01
N VAL A 529 7.14 17.64 7.82
CA VAL A 529 5.98 18.34 8.41
C VAL A 529 5.22 19.13 7.34
N ALA A 530 5.89 19.78 6.39
CA ALA A 530 5.28 20.51 5.27
C ALA A 530 4.47 19.59 4.37
N MET A 531 4.98 18.40 4.03
CA MET A 531 4.24 17.37 3.29
C MET A 531 2.99 16.90 4.05
N LEU A 532 3.10 16.64 5.35
CA LEU A 532 1.95 16.24 6.17
C LEU A 532 0.90 17.36 6.27
N ALA A 533 1.34 18.61 6.48
CA ALA A 533 0.48 19.79 6.49
C ALA A 533 -0.21 19.99 5.13
N SER A 534 0.50 19.80 4.01
CA SER A 534 -0.06 19.89 2.66
C SER A 534 -1.18 18.85 2.42
N VAL A 535 -1.04 17.63 2.97
CA VAL A 535 -2.09 16.61 2.96
C VAL A 535 -3.26 16.97 3.88
N LEU A 536 -2.98 17.69 4.98
CA LEU A 536 -3.96 18.17 5.95
C LEU A 536 -4.46 19.59 5.61
N PHE A 537 -4.77 19.82 4.33
CA PHE A 537 -5.34 21.06 3.78
C PHE A 537 -4.52 22.34 4.04
N GLY A 538 -3.20 22.20 4.18
CA GLY A 538 -2.26 23.29 4.45
C GLY A 538 -1.94 23.51 5.93
N SER A 539 -2.73 22.95 6.86
CA SER A 539 -2.61 23.29 8.29
C SER A 539 -1.44 22.58 8.99
N THR A 540 -0.38 23.34 9.22
CA THR A 540 0.80 22.98 10.03
C THR A 540 0.45 22.73 11.49
N GLY A 541 -0.40 23.58 12.08
CA GLY A 541 -0.85 23.44 13.46
C GLY A 541 -1.62 22.14 13.67
N LEU A 542 -2.44 21.72 12.69
CA LEU A 542 -3.10 20.43 12.69
C LEU A 542 -2.09 19.29 12.51
N ALA A 543 -1.13 19.40 11.58
CA ALA A 543 -0.07 18.42 11.40
C ALA A 543 0.75 18.18 12.69
N VAL A 544 1.23 19.23 13.35
CA VAL A 544 1.96 19.14 14.63
C VAL A 544 1.07 18.57 15.75
N THR A 545 -0.21 18.95 15.79
CA THR A 545 -1.18 18.36 16.74
C THR A 545 -1.35 16.85 16.52
N VAL A 546 -1.42 16.39 15.27
CA VAL A 546 -1.51 14.96 14.91
C VAL A 546 -0.23 14.22 15.23
N LEU A 547 0.95 14.81 14.99
CA LEU A 547 2.24 14.19 15.30
C LEU A 547 2.48 14.04 16.82
N LEU A 548 2.08 15.04 17.62
CA LEU A 548 2.26 15.00 19.08
C LEU A 548 1.13 14.25 19.79
N ILE A 549 -0.13 14.69 19.71
CA ILE A 549 -1.26 14.08 20.45
C ILE A 549 -1.62 12.69 19.87
N GLY A 550 -1.41 12.50 18.57
CA GLY A 550 -1.58 11.20 17.91
C GLY A 550 -0.43 10.21 18.15
N SER A 551 0.72 10.63 18.70
CA SER A 551 1.89 9.75 18.90
C SER A 551 1.55 8.48 19.71
N VAL A 552 0.91 8.63 20.87
CA VAL A 552 0.53 7.53 21.77
C VAL A 552 -0.35 6.46 21.07
N PRO A 553 -1.52 6.80 20.48
CA PRO A 553 -2.34 5.79 19.78
C PRO A 553 -1.69 5.25 18.51
N LEU A 554 -0.93 6.06 17.76
CA LEU A 554 -0.22 5.59 16.57
C LEU A 554 0.92 4.63 16.92
N ALA A 555 1.71 4.91 17.95
CA ALA A 555 2.77 4.04 18.46
C ALA A 555 2.22 2.69 18.96
N GLY A 556 1.11 2.70 19.69
CA GLY A 556 0.42 1.47 20.07
C GLY A 556 -0.08 0.67 18.86
N PHE A 557 -0.67 1.34 17.87
CA PHE A 557 -1.15 0.68 16.65
C PHE A 557 0.00 0.09 15.79
N THR A 558 1.11 0.81 15.62
CA THR A 558 2.28 0.28 14.89
C THR A 558 2.96 -0.84 15.68
N ALA A 559 3.01 -0.79 17.00
CA ALA A 559 3.47 -1.91 17.84
C ALA A 559 2.57 -3.15 17.76
N TYR A 560 1.24 -2.97 17.72
CA TYR A 560 0.29 -4.09 17.53
C TYR A 560 0.49 -4.77 16.16
N PHE A 561 0.73 -3.98 15.11
CA PHE A 561 1.03 -4.51 13.77
C PHE A 561 2.44 -5.11 13.69
N ALA A 562 3.44 -4.51 14.33
CA ALA A 562 4.83 -4.96 14.33
C ALA A 562 5.03 -6.29 15.08
N SER A 563 4.31 -6.48 16.19
CA SER A 563 4.41 -7.68 17.04
C SER A 563 3.72 -8.94 16.47
N ARG A 564 2.91 -8.81 15.40
CA ARG A 564 2.20 -9.92 14.74
C ARG A 564 3.08 -11.14 14.42
N PRO A 565 4.32 -11.02 13.91
CA PRO A 565 5.19 -12.17 13.63
C PRO A 565 5.91 -12.74 14.86
N LEU A 566 5.87 -12.06 16.01
CA LEU A 566 6.59 -12.47 17.22
C LEU A 566 5.74 -13.41 18.10
N VAL A 567 4.46 -13.10 18.28
CA VAL A 567 3.57 -13.80 19.21
C VAL A 567 2.18 -13.97 18.60
N PRO A 568 1.62 -15.20 18.50
CA PRO A 568 0.32 -15.43 17.87
C PRO A 568 -0.83 -14.84 18.71
N SER A 569 -0.75 -14.89 20.04
CA SER A 569 -1.79 -14.42 20.96
C SER A 569 -2.24 -12.99 20.68
N ARG A 570 -3.54 -12.81 20.43
CA ARG A 570 -4.16 -11.50 20.17
C ARG A 570 -4.11 -10.59 21.41
N LEU A 571 -4.15 -11.17 22.62
CA LEU A 571 -4.11 -10.46 23.91
C LEU A 571 -2.70 -9.98 24.30
N LEU A 572 -1.68 -10.83 24.17
CA LEU A 572 -0.30 -10.43 24.50
C LEU A 572 0.18 -9.28 23.59
N ARG A 573 -0.20 -9.31 22.30
CA ARG A 573 0.07 -8.20 21.36
C ARG A 573 -0.65 -6.92 21.74
N ALA A 574 -1.89 -7.00 22.27
CA ALA A 574 -2.62 -5.83 22.76
C ALA A 574 -1.96 -5.25 24.02
N TRP A 575 -1.62 -6.07 25.01
CA TRP A 575 -0.90 -5.63 26.21
C TRP A 575 0.43 -4.96 25.87
N ALA A 576 1.27 -5.57 25.02
CA ALA A 576 2.57 -4.99 24.68
C ALA A 576 2.46 -3.70 23.84
N ALA A 577 1.40 -3.56 23.04
CA ALA A 577 1.09 -2.32 22.34
C ALA A 577 0.66 -1.19 23.29
N VAL A 578 -0.14 -1.49 24.32
CA VAL A 578 -0.44 -0.55 25.42
C VAL A 578 0.85 -0.19 26.18
N ALA A 579 1.65 -1.19 26.55
CA ALA A 579 2.89 -0.99 27.28
C ALA A 579 3.94 -0.18 26.51
N TYR A 580 3.94 -0.29 25.17
CA TYR A 580 4.79 0.52 24.31
C TYR A 580 4.27 1.96 24.16
N ALA A 581 2.96 2.14 23.99
CA ALA A 581 2.32 3.46 23.89
C ALA A 581 2.54 4.31 25.16
N PHE A 582 2.61 3.67 26.34
CA PHE A 582 2.87 4.32 27.64
C PHE A 582 4.29 4.09 28.17
N LEU A 583 5.29 3.87 27.29
CA LEU A 583 6.69 4.04 27.71
C LEU A 583 6.94 5.49 28.14
N PRO A 584 7.81 5.76 29.15
CA PRO A 584 7.96 7.10 29.69
C PRO A 584 8.61 8.07 28.70
N ALA A 585 9.38 7.55 27.74
CA ALA A 585 9.88 8.33 26.61
C ALA A 585 8.75 8.81 25.69
N THR A 586 7.70 8.02 25.47
CA THR A 586 6.55 8.42 24.65
C THR A 586 5.72 9.51 25.33
N THR A 587 5.40 9.36 26.62
CA THR A 587 4.63 10.36 27.38
C THR A 587 5.45 11.62 27.66
N GLY A 588 6.74 11.47 27.97
CA GLY A 588 7.66 12.59 28.18
C GLY A 588 7.95 13.38 26.89
N ALA A 589 8.01 12.72 25.74
CA ALA A 589 8.17 13.40 24.45
C ALA A 589 6.97 14.31 24.15
N LEU A 590 5.75 13.82 24.38
CA LEU A 590 4.53 14.61 24.25
C LEU A 590 4.53 15.78 25.25
N ALA A 591 4.75 15.53 26.54
CA ALA A 591 4.74 16.55 27.59
C ALA A 591 5.83 17.64 27.40
N GLY A 592 6.99 17.26 26.87
CA GLY A 592 8.12 18.15 26.59
C GLY A 592 8.11 18.79 25.20
N GLY A 593 7.09 18.57 24.36
CA GLY A 593 7.04 19.12 22.99
C GLY A 593 8.04 18.50 22.00
N ARG A 594 8.69 17.39 22.36
CA ARG A 594 9.78 16.75 21.60
C ARG A 594 9.22 15.95 20.41
N ILE A 595 8.99 16.66 19.30
CA ILE A 595 8.37 16.13 18.08
C ILE A 595 9.18 14.99 17.45
N GLY A 596 10.50 14.99 17.58
CA GLY A 596 11.37 13.92 17.08
C GLY A 596 11.05 12.55 17.68
N THR A 597 11.11 12.45 19.00
CA THR A 597 10.83 11.22 19.75
C THR A 597 9.37 10.80 19.63
N ALA A 598 8.44 11.75 19.51
CA ALA A 598 7.03 11.46 19.22
C ALA A 598 6.84 10.77 17.86
N VAL A 599 7.54 11.23 16.81
CA VAL A 599 7.57 10.56 15.49
C VAL A 599 8.32 9.22 15.57
N LEU A 600 9.43 9.15 16.30
CA LEU A 600 10.18 7.92 16.50
C LEU A 600 9.32 6.84 17.18
N ALA A 601 8.48 7.18 18.16
CA ALA A 601 7.57 6.23 18.79
C ALA A 601 6.59 5.60 17.79
N VAL A 602 6.12 6.35 16.79
CA VAL A 602 5.27 5.80 15.72
C VAL A 602 6.06 4.89 14.78
N LEU A 603 7.26 5.30 14.37
CA LEU A 603 8.05 4.61 13.34
C LEU A 603 8.84 3.41 13.86
N LEU A 604 9.33 3.44 15.11
CA LEU A 604 10.30 2.48 15.63
C LEU A 604 9.83 1.01 15.59
N PRO A 605 8.57 0.65 15.90
CA PRO A 605 8.11 -0.73 15.73
C PRO A 605 8.17 -1.21 14.27
N LEU A 606 7.94 -0.30 13.32
CA LEU A 606 8.05 -0.59 11.89
C LEU A 606 9.52 -0.71 11.46
N ILE A 607 10.41 0.15 11.98
CA ILE A 607 11.87 0.08 11.78
C ILE A 607 12.40 -1.27 12.28
N ALA A 608 12.04 -1.69 13.50
CA ALA A 608 12.44 -2.97 14.06
C ALA A 608 11.97 -4.15 13.19
N ARG A 609 10.68 -4.17 12.78
CA ARG A 609 10.13 -5.22 11.91
C ARG A 609 10.79 -5.22 10.52
N ALA A 610 11.07 -4.06 9.94
CA ALA A 610 11.75 -3.94 8.64
C ALA A 610 13.21 -4.42 8.73
N GLY A 611 13.93 -4.07 9.80
CA GLY A 611 15.32 -4.47 10.04
C GLY A 611 15.47 -5.98 10.20
N ILE A 612 14.59 -6.62 10.98
CA ILE A 612 14.54 -8.09 11.14
C ILE A 612 14.23 -8.79 9.80
N ALA A 613 13.37 -8.22 8.96
CA ALA A 613 13.08 -8.74 7.62
C ALA A 613 14.21 -8.50 6.60
N ALA A 614 14.96 -7.41 6.71
CA ALA A 614 16.08 -7.06 5.83
C ALA A 614 17.36 -7.85 6.15
N SER A 615 17.59 -8.16 7.42
CA SER A 615 18.70 -9.00 7.92
C SER A 615 18.44 -10.51 7.76
N GLY A 616 17.25 -10.90 7.31
CA GLY A 616 16.85 -12.31 7.14
C GLY A 616 16.67 -13.08 8.46
N LEU A 617 16.74 -12.42 9.61
CA LEU A 617 16.67 -13.06 10.94
C LEU A 617 15.28 -13.64 11.26
N ALA A 618 14.26 -13.29 10.48
CA ALA A 618 12.91 -13.87 10.57
C ALA A 618 12.79 -15.32 10.05
N HIS A 619 13.75 -15.82 9.26
CA HIS A 619 13.63 -17.13 8.58
C HIS A 619 14.57 -18.17 9.18
N SER A 620 14.00 -19.26 9.71
CA SER A 620 14.72 -20.42 10.22
C SER A 620 15.57 -21.13 9.16
N SER A 621 15.15 -21.07 7.90
CA SER A 621 15.89 -21.59 6.73
C SER A 621 17.17 -20.80 6.37
N GLY A 622 17.53 -19.76 7.14
CA GLY A 622 18.70 -18.93 6.89
C GLY A 622 18.59 -18.02 5.65
N ALA A 623 17.43 -17.98 4.99
CA ALA A 623 17.20 -17.25 3.75
C ALA A 623 17.56 -15.75 3.84
N ARG A 624 18.22 -15.23 2.80
CA ARG A 624 18.63 -13.82 2.69
C ARG A 624 17.43 -12.89 2.78
N GLY A 625 17.56 -11.80 3.53
CA GLY A 625 16.53 -10.75 3.57
C GLY A 625 16.30 -10.10 2.20
N SER A 626 15.03 -9.80 1.91
CA SER A 626 14.63 -9.25 0.60
C SER A 626 15.12 -7.81 0.41
N TRP A 627 15.49 -7.45 -0.83
CA TRP A 627 15.85 -6.07 -1.16
C TRP A 627 14.72 -5.07 -0.84
N ARG A 628 13.44 -5.46 -1.03
CA ARG A 628 12.30 -4.62 -0.62
C ARG A 628 12.29 -4.32 0.89
N ALA A 629 12.59 -5.31 1.74
CA ALA A 629 12.72 -5.07 3.18
C ALA A 629 13.92 -4.18 3.51
N THR A 630 15.02 -4.33 2.75
CA THR A 630 16.22 -3.47 2.87
C THR A 630 15.87 -2.00 2.57
N TRP A 631 15.17 -1.73 1.45
CA TRP A 631 14.73 -0.39 1.08
C TRP A 631 13.63 0.17 1.99
N ALA A 632 12.71 -0.67 2.49
CA ALA A 632 11.71 -0.25 3.49
C ALA A 632 12.35 0.12 4.82
N TYR A 633 13.39 -0.60 5.26
CA TYR A 633 14.19 -0.22 6.43
C TYR A 633 14.95 1.09 6.18
N ALA A 634 15.60 1.23 5.01
CA ALA A 634 16.30 2.46 4.64
C ALA A 634 15.38 3.69 4.58
N LEU A 635 14.15 3.55 4.07
CA LEU A 635 13.13 4.61 4.08
C LEU A 635 12.73 5.01 5.49
N LEU A 636 12.35 4.04 6.33
CA LEU A 636 11.93 4.32 7.71
C LEU A 636 13.08 4.88 8.56
N LEU A 637 14.32 4.42 8.33
CA LEU A 637 15.52 4.96 8.96
C LEU A 637 15.81 6.38 8.47
N THR A 638 15.65 6.69 7.17
CA THR A 638 15.82 8.05 6.62
C THR A 638 14.84 9.02 7.28
N VAL A 639 13.55 8.66 7.37
CA VAL A 639 12.54 9.51 8.05
C VAL A 639 12.85 9.65 9.55
N ALA A 640 13.29 8.60 10.23
CA ALA A 640 13.68 8.69 11.63
C ALA A 640 14.94 9.54 11.87
N THR A 641 15.98 9.41 11.03
CA THR A 641 17.21 10.21 11.13
C THR A 641 16.95 11.70 10.89
N ALA A 642 16.00 12.06 10.04
CA ALA A 642 15.60 13.47 9.82
C ALA A 642 14.98 14.14 11.06
N PHE A 643 14.31 13.37 11.92
CA PHE A 643 13.67 13.84 13.16
C PHE A 643 14.50 13.59 14.42
N THR A 644 15.35 12.55 14.42
CA THR A 644 16.03 12.02 15.61
C THR A 644 17.33 11.29 15.18
N PRO A 645 18.39 12.03 14.85
CA PRO A 645 19.66 11.51 14.36
C PRO A 645 20.24 10.26 15.06
N ILE A 646 20.11 10.13 16.38
CA ILE A 646 20.73 9.05 17.19
C ILE A 646 20.28 7.63 16.79
N VAL A 647 19.19 7.49 16.04
CA VAL A 647 18.76 6.20 15.47
C VAL A 647 19.77 5.68 14.42
N TRP A 648 20.52 6.57 13.75
CA TRP A 648 21.54 6.19 12.77
C TRP A 648 22.76 5.47 13.40
N PRO A 649 23.44 5.98 14.44
CA PRO A 649 24.50 5.23 15.12
C PRO A 649 24.00 3.94 15.80
N ILE A 650 22.76 3.89 16.28
CA ILE A 650 22.13 2.63 16.73
C ILE A 650 22.07 1.62 15.57
N ALA A 651 21.57 2.05 14.39
CA ALA A 651 21.49 1.22 13.20
C ALA A 651 22.88 0.78 12.69
N LEU A 652 23.90 1.64 12.78
CA LEU A 652 25.29 1.32 12.45
C LEU A 652 25.83 0.18 13.31
N VAL A 653 25.77 0.30 14.64
CA VAL A 653 26.30 -0.71 15.57
C VAL A 653 25.57 -2.05 15.39
N LEU A 654 24.24 -2.03 15.25
CA LEU A 654 23.44 -3.24 15.04
C LEU A 654 23.68 -3.87 13.66
N GLY A 655 23.86 -3.07 12.61
CA GLY A 655 24.19 -3.53 11.27
C GLY A 655 25.56 -4.19 11.20
N LEU A 656 26.57 -3.62 11.89
CA LEU A 656 27.89 -4.24 12.07
C LEU A 656 27.77 -5.56 12.83
N GLY A 657 26.92 -5.62 13.86
CA GLY A 657 26.57 -6.88 14.56
C GLY A 657 25.98 -7.94 13.62
N VAL A 658 25.04 -7.57 12.75
CA VAL A 658 24.45 -8.48 11.75
C VAL A 658 25.52 -8.97 10.76
N LEU A 659 26.40 -8.09 10.27
CA LEU A 659 27.50 -8.46 9.38
C LEU A 659 28.49 -9.40 10.09
N ALA A 660 28.79 -9.14 11.37
CA ALA A 660 29.64 -9.97 12.21
C ALA A 660 29.03 -11.35 12.55
N VAL A 661 27.70 -11.51 12.48
CA VAL A 661 26.99 -12.80 12.57
C VAL A 661 26.88 -13.49 11.20
N ARG A 662 26.81 -12.73 10.11
CA ARG A 662 26.63 -13.22 8.73
C ARG A 662 27.93 -13.28 7.90
N ARG A 663 29.10 -13.41 8.56
CA ARG A 663 30.45 -13.42 7.95
C ARG A 663 30.66 -14.40 6.78
N ARG A 664 29.82 -15.42 6.62
CA ARG A 664 29.87 -16.39 5.50
C ARG A 664 29.37 -15.83 4.15
N ASP A 665 28.75 -14.64 4.14
CA ASP A 665 28.26 -13.98 2.91
C ASP A 665 28.48 -12.45 2.97
N PRO A 666 29.73 -11.99 3.13
CA PRO A 666 30.03 -10.61 3.51
C PRO A 666 29.66 -9.60 2.41
N LEU A 667 29.75 -9.99 1.13
CA LEU A 667 29.38 -9.12 0.01
C LEU A 667 27.86 -8.88 -0.05
N ALA A 668 27.03 -9.93 0.05
CA ALA A 668 25.57 -9.77 -0.08
C ALA A 668 24.95 -9.05 1.13
N TYR A 669 25.50 -9.22 2.34
CA TYR A 669 25.08 -8.45 3.51
C TYR A 669 25.73 -7.06 3.56
N GLY A 670 26.97 -6.91 3.10
CA GLY A 670 27.68 -5.62 3.01
C GLY A 670 27.00 -4.63 2.05
N LEU A 671 26.58 -5.07 0.87
CA LEU A 671 25.82 -4.22 -0.07
C LEU A 671 24.47 -3.76 0.51
N ARG A 672 23.80 -4.61 1.31
CA ARG A 672 22.56 -4.24 2.01
C ARG A 672 22.84 -3.24 3.13
N PHE A 673 23.84 -3.49 3.96
CA PHE A 673 24.28 -2.62 5.06
C PHE A 673 24.67 -1.22 4.54
N LEU A 674 25.43 -1.15 3.45
CA LEU A 674 25.76 0.09 2.76
C LEU A 674 24.50 0.80 2.28
N ALA A 675 23.60 0.11 1.56
CA ALA A 675 22.34 0.70 1.11
C ALA A 675 21.45 1.20 2.28
N GLN A 676 21.50 0.55 3.44
CA GLN A 676 20.72 0.96 4.62
C GLN A 676 21.26 2.22 5.30
N LEU A 677 22.59 2.38 5.39
CA LEU A 677 23.21 3.47 6.15
C LEU A 677 23.63 4.66 5.28
N ALA A 678 24.03 4.43 4.03
CA ALA A 678 24.36 5.51 3.10
C ALA A 678 23.12 6.26 2.62
N THR A 679 21.95 5.61 2.49
CA THR A 679 20.72 6.24 1.98
C THR A 679 20.21 7.39 2.87
N PRO A 680 20.11 7.25 4.22
CA PRO A 680 19.81 8.37 5.10
C PRO A 680 20.78 9.54 4.95
N LEU A 681 22.09 9.26 4.86
CA LEU A 681 23.10 10.32 4.70
C LEU A 681 22.97 11.01 3.33
N LEU A 682 22.81 10.26 2.25
CA LEU A 682 22.71 10.77 0.88
C LEU A 682 21.48 11.67 0.67
N ILE A 683 20.30 11.23 1.13
CA ILE A 683 19.04 11.95 0.89
C ILE A 683 18.94 13.19 1.80
N LEU A 684 19.45 13.12 3.02
CA LEU A 684 19.40 14.21 3.98
C LEU A 684 20.63 15.13 3.93
N ALA A 685 21.57 14.91 3.00
CA ALA A 685 22.69 15.82 2.77
C ALA A 685 22.21 17.15 2.16
N PRO A 686 22.91 18.28 2.37
CA PRO A 686 24.14 18.41 3.17
C PRO A 686 23.92 18.43 4.70
N TRP A 687 22.69 18.59 5.20
CA TRP A 687 22.38 18.62 6.65
C TRP A 687 22.87 17.37 7.41
N SER A 688 22.77 16.18 6.80
CA SER A 688 23.30 14.94 7.36
C SER A 688 24.83 14.95 7.56
N LEU A 689 25.55 15.80 6.82
CA LEU A 689 27.01 15.89 6.86
C LEU A 689 27.46 16.85 7.97
N SER A 690 26.69 17.90 8.29
CA SER A 690 26.94 18.73 9.48
C SER A 690 26.74 17.99 10.80
N LEU A 691 26.11 16.81 10.80
CA LEU A 691 26.03 15.94 11.97
C LEU A 691 27.32 15.13 12.23
N LEU A 692 28.24 15.05 11.26
CA LEU A 692 29.47 14.25 11.41
C LEU A 692 30.57 15.05 12.13
N PRO A 693 31.33 14.42 13.05
CA PRO A 693 31.21 13.03 13.51
C PRO A 693 30.28 12.83 14.73
N PHE A 694 29.91 13.90 15.46
CA PHE A 694 29.29 13.77 16.80
C PHE A 694 27.90 14.41 16.99
N GLY A 695 27.37 15.14 16.02
CA GLY A 695 26.08 15.84 16.10
C GLY A 695 24.84 14.92 16.19
N PHE A 696 25.01 13.61 16.08
CA PHE A 696 23.93 12.62 16.11
C PHE A 696 23.17 12.51 17.46
N PHE A 697 23.59 13.20 18.52
CA PHE A 697 22.85 13.22 19.81
C PHE A 697 21.72 14.27 19.86
N THR A 698 21.58 15.09 18.82
CA THR A 698 20.50 16.09 18.68
C THR A 698 19.14 15.46 18.35
N GLU A 699 18.09 16.28 18.44
CA GLU A 699 16.69 15.97 18.14
C GLU A 699 16.06 17.18 17.42
N ALA A 700 15.03 16.98 16.59
CA ALA A 700 14.27 18.09 15.99
C ALA A 700 13.55 18.95 17.05
N GLY A 701 13.75 20.27 17.00
CA GLY A 701 13.28 21.24 17.99
C GLY A 701 14.42 21.91 18.77
N LEU A 702 14.06 22.66 19.81
CA LEU A 702 15.00 23.27 20.77
C LEU A 702 15.62 22.21 21.69
N ASP A 703 16.90 22.36 22.05
CA ASP A 703 17.49 21.53 23.11
C ASP A 703 17.03 21.98 24.50
N TYR A 704 15.86 21.47 24.89
CA TYR A 704 15.26 21.72 26.19
C TYR A 704 15.83 20.76 27.26
N GLY A 705 17.06 21.03 27.70
CA GLY A 705 17.71 20.45 28.88
C GLY A 705 18.16 18.99 28.79
N ALA A 706 19.32 18.69 29.40
CA ALA A 706 19.83 17.34 29.55
C ALA A 706 18.91 16.49 30.46
N SER A 707 18.84 15.17 30.22
CA SER A 707 17.99 14.28 31.03
C SER A 707 18.49 14.11 32.46
N ALA A 708 17.73 14.60 33.43
CA ALA A 708 17.94 14.38 34.87
C ALA A 708 17.55 12.96 35.34
N ALA A 709 17.77 11.93 34.51
CA ALA A 709 17.44 10.54 34.84
C ALA A 709 18.47 9.93 35.81
N SER A 710 18.00 9.20 36.83
CA SER A 710 18.90 8.38 37.64
C SER A 710 19.29 7.08 36.90
N ALA A 711 20.30 6.38 37.41
CA ALA A 711 20.66 5.05 36.91
C ALA A 711 19.50 4.03 37.01
N LEU A 712 18.59 4.20 37.99
CA LEU A 712 17.39 3.37 38.13
C LEU A 712 16.29 3.74 37.13
N ASP A 713 16.21 5.01 36.73
CA ASP A 713 15.27 5.45 35.70
C ASP A 713 15.68 4.91 34.33
N LEU A 714 16.96 5.06 33.95
CA LEU A 714 17.48 4.49 32.70
C LEU A 714 17.30 2.97 32.63
N LEU A 715 17.53 2.24 33.74
CA LEU A 715 17.24 0.81 33.86
C LEU A 715 15.75 0.46 33.71
N GLY A 716 14.85 1.35 34.13
CA GLY A 716 13.40 1.23 33.94
C GLY A 716 12.86 1.83 32.63
N ALA A 717 13.74 2.16 31.67
CA ALA A 717 13.43 2.86 30.42
C ALA A 717 12.79 4.26 30.59
N GLY A 718 12.98 4.90 31.75
CA GLY A 718 12.64 6.29 32.01
C GLY A 718 13.79 7.25 31.63
N PRO A 719 13.59 8.20 30.70
CA PRO A 719 14.60 9.20 30.37
C PRO A 719 14.57 10.45 31.27
N GLY A 720 13.72 10.48 32.31
CA GLY A 720 13.54 11.65 33.16
C GLY A 720 12.97 12.89 32.44
N GLY A 721 12.70 13.95 33.22
CA GLY A 721 12.07 15.17 32.74
C GLY A 721 10.54 15.16 32.79
N PRO A 722 9.87 16.21 32.28
CA PRO A 722 8.42 16.38 32.33
C PRO A 722 7.64 15.21 31.71
N GLY A 723 6.42 14.94 32.19
CA GLY A 723 5.57 13.84 31.72
C GLY A 723 6.10 12.41 31.90
N THR A 724 7.30 12.22 32.47
CA THR A 724 7.86 10.89 32.74
C THR A 724 7.40 10.31 34.09
N VAL A 725 7.74 9.04 34.33
CA VAL A 725 7.53 8.32 35.59
C VAL A 725 8.84 7.68 36.04
N HIS A 726 9.01 7.49 37.35
CA HIS A 726 10.17 6.79 37.91
C HIS A 726 10.30 5.38 37.33
N GLY A 727 11.52 4.97 36.97
CA GLY A 727 11.78 3.69 36.28
C GLY A 727 11.29 2.44 37.02
N LEU A 728 11.16 2.52 38.34
CA LEU A 728 10.59 1.45 39.17
C LEU A 728 9.15 1.07 38.77
N MET A 729 8.36 1.97 38.16
CA MET A 729 7.01 1.65 37.67
C MET A 729 6.99 0.60 36.56
N LEU A 730 8.08 0.45 35.80
CA LEU A 730 8.20 -0.51 34.69
C LEU A 730 9.20 -1.65 34.97
N ILE A 731 9.73 -1.76 36.19
CA ILE A 731 10.70 -2.80 36.57
C ILE A 731 10.19 -4.22 36.32
N GLY A 732 8.87 -4.44 36.35
CA GLY A 732 8.26 -5.72 35.98
C GLY A 732 8.63 -6.17 34.58
N ILE A 733 8.64 -5.26 33.59
CA ILE A 733 9.02 -5.55 32.20
C ILE A 733 10.51 -5.94 32.12
N VAL A 734 11.37 -5.26 32.88
CA VAL A 734 12.81 -5.58 32.98
C VAL A 734 13.00 -6.99 33.55
N LEU A 735 12.29 -7.32 34.64
CA LEU A 735 12.31 -8.64 35.27
C LEU A 735 11.74 -9.73 34.35
N ALA A 736 10.71 -9.44 33.55
CA ALA A 736 10.16 -10.36 32.56
C ALA A 736 11.14 -10.60 31.39
N ALA A 737 11.84 -9.55 30.93
CA ALA A 737 12.88 -9.66 29.91
C ALA A 737 14.12 -10.43 30.42
N LEU A 738 14.46 -10.30 31.71
CA LEU A 738 15.51 -11.09 32.37
C LEU A 738 15.08 -12.54 32.53
N ALA A 739 13.85 -12.80 32.96
CA ALA A 739 13.29 -14.16 33.03
C ALA A 739 13.24 -14.85 31.66
N ALA A 740 13.09 -14.10 30.56
CA ALA A 740 13.15 -14.63 29.21
C ALA A 740 14.53 -15.22 28.84
N LEU A 741 15.64 -14.76 29.45
CA LEU A 741 16.97 -15.35 29.22
C LEU A 741 17.10 -16.80 29.71
N LEU A 742 16.19 -17.25 30.58
CA LEU A 742 16.09 -18.63 31.04
C LEU A 742 15.40 -19.55 30.01
N ARG A 743 14.84 -19.01 28.91
CA ARG A 743 14.21 -19.81 27.85
C ARG A 743 15.26 -20.40 26.91
N SER A 744 15.30 -21.72 26.81
CA SER A 744 16.11 -22.46 25.83
C SER A 744 15.61 -22.28 24.40
N GLU A 745 14.29 -22.37 24.22
CA GLU A 745 13.60 -22.10 22.96
C GLU A 745 13.71 -20.62 22.54
N ARG A 746 13.77 -20.35 21.23
CA ARG A 746 13.87 -19.00 20.65
C ARG A 746 15.01 -18.12 21.21
N ARG A 747 15.98 -18.71 21.93
CA ARG A 747 17.11 -18.03 22.60
C ARG A 747 17.84 -17.04 21.70
N PHE A 748 18.01 -17.34 20.40
CA PHE A 748 18.60 -16.40 19.44
C PHE A 748 17.83 -15.07 19.31
N ALA A 749 16.50 -15.11 19.21
CA ALA A 749 15.67 -13.91 19.12
C ALA A 749 15.68 -13.09 20.43
N ILE A 750 15.74 -13.78 21.57
CA ILE A 750 15.83 -13.17 22.91
C ILE A 750 17.20 -12.50 23.09
N LEU A 751 18.29 -13.16 22.68
CA LEU A 751 19.65 -12.58 22.70
C LEU A 751 19.80 -11.42 21.71
N ALA A 752 19.15 -11.47 20.54
CA ALA A 752 19.13 -10.36 19.59
C ALA A 752 18.39 -9.14 20.19
N ALA A 753 17.23 -9.34 20.82
CA ALA A 753 16.51 -8.29 21.54
C ALA A 753 17.36 -7.71 22.68
N TRP A 754 18.03 -8.55 23.49
CA TRP A 754 18.95 -8.08 24.52
C TRP A 754 20.18 -7.33 23.98
N THR A 755 20.65 -7.66 22.78
CA THR A 755 21.74 -6.93 22.10
C THR A 755 21.28 -5.52 21.71
N VAL A 756 20.05 -5.38 21.15
CA VAL A 756 19.43 -4.08 20.87
C VAL A 756 19.26 -3.28 22.17
N ALA A 757 18.78 -3.94 23.23
CA ALA A 757 18.61 -3.31 24.53
C ALA A 757 19.94 -2.76 25.10
N LEU A 758 21.02 -3.54 25.08
CA LEU A 758 22.32 -3.12 25.60
C LEU A 758 22.94 -1.97 24.79
N VAL A 759 22.87 -2.02 23.45
CA VAL A 759 23.34 -0.93 22.57
C VAL A 759 22.55 0.36 22.84
N ALA A 760 21.23 0.26 22.96
CA ALA A 760 20.36 1.40 23.26
C ALA A 760 20.61 1.96 24.67
N LEU A 761 20.82 1.12 25.69
CA LEU A 761 21.12 1.55 27.05
C LEU A 761 22.47 2.28 27.15
N VAL A 762 23.50 1.80 26.44
CA VAL A 762 24.80 2.50 26.37
C VAL A 762 24.64 3.90 25.73
N LEU A 763 23.92 4.00 24.62
CA LEU A 763 23.67 5.30 23.97
C LEU A 763 22.73 6.20 24.78
N ALA A 764 21.81 5.65 25.59
CA ALA A 764 21.05 6.41 26.56
C ALA A 764 21.94 7.00 27.66
N VAL A 765 22.85 6.21 28.25
CA VAL A 765 23.82 6.67 29.27
C VAL A 765 24.79 7.71 28.72
N LEU A 766 25.18 7.61 27.45
CA LEU A 766 25.99 8.63 26.77
C LEU A 766 25.20 9.92 26.55
N SER A 767 23.99 9.82 25.97
CA SER A 767 23.09 10.96 25.74
C SER A 767 22.77 11.70 27.03
N ASN A 768 22.56 10.99 28.15
CA ASN A 768 22.17 11.55 29.45
C ASN A 768 23.20 12.52 30.08
N ARG A 769 24.34 12.77 29.43
CA ARG A 769 25.34 13.76 29.88
C ARG A 769 25.27 15.08 29.12
N SER A 770 24.62 15.12 27.97
CA SER A 770 24.70 16.23 27.02
C SER A 770 23.42 16.52 26.23
N ALA A 771 22.39 15.67 26.36
CA ALA A 771 21.11 15.75 25.66
C ALA A 771 20.04 14.98 26.46
N TRP A 772 18.83 14.84 25.92
CA TRP A 772 17.76 14.04 26.53
C TRP A 772 17.82 12.57 26.07
N ALA A 773 17.87 11.62 27.02
CA ALA A 773 18.02 10.19 26.73
C ALA A 773 16.80 9.50 26.06
N GLY A 774 15.69 10.21 25.86
CA GLY A 774 14.39 9.66 25.42
C GLY A 774 14.42 8.80 24.16
N PRO A 775 15.03 9.23 23.04
CA PRO A 775 15.17 8.40 21.84
C PRO A 775 15.80 7.03 22.10
N ALA A 776 16.81 6.98 22.96
CA ALA A 776 17.56 5.76 23.25
C ALA A 776 16.83 4.88 24.28
N THR A 777 16.21 5.45 25.32
CA THR A 777 15.37 4.67 26.26
C THR A 777 14.11 4.13 25.60
N LEU A 778 13.60 4.78 24.56
CA LEU A 778 12.50 4.27 23.72
C LEU A 778 12.90 3.01 22.92
N VAL A 779 14.12 2.97 22.38
CA VAL A 779 14.68 1.77 21.73
C VAL A 779 14.94 0.66 22.75
N TYR A 780 15.49 1.00 23.92
CA TYR A 780 15.67 0.07 25.03
C TYR A 780 14.34 -0.54 25.50
N GLY A 781 13.32 0.28 25.71
CA GLY A 781 11.99 -0.15 26.15
C GLY A 781 11.29 -1.07 25.14
N LEU A 782 11.37 -0.77 23.83
CA LEU A 782 10.86 -1.69 22.79
C LEU A 782 11.59 -3.04 22.79
N ALA A 783 12.92 -3.02 22.97
CA ALA A 783 13.74 -4.22 22.98
C ALA A 783 13.45 -5.10 24.22
N LEU A 784 13.29 -4.50 25.41
CA LEU A 784 12.83 -5.20 26.61
C LEU A 784 11.41 -5.77 26.43
N LEU A 785 10.46 -5.00 25.87
CA LEU A 785 9.11 -5.48 25.59
C LEU A 785 9.10 -6.65 24.60
N ALA A 786 9.96 -6.63 23.59
CA ALA A 786 10.12 -7.75 22.65
C ALA A 786 10.70 -9.00 23.34
N ALA A 787 11.70 -8.84 24.22
CA ALA A 787 12.24 -9.94 25.02
C ALA A 787 11.20 -10.51 26.01
N ALA A 788 10.45 -9.66 26.71
CA ALA A 788 9.38 -10.05 27.63
C ALA A 788 8.23 -10.77 26.90
N LEU A 789 7.79 -10.29 25.73
CA LEU A 789 6.84 -10.98 24.85
C LEU A 789 7.33 -12.38 24.46
N LEU A 790 8.59 -12.50 24.02
CA LEU A 790 9.22 -13.77 23.66
C LEU A 790 9.43 -14.69 24.86
N GLY A 791 9.52 -14.17 26.09
CA GLY A 791 9.52 -14.96 27.33
C GLY A 791 8.12 -15.47 27.72
N ALA A 792 7.11 -14.62 27.56
CA ALA A 792 5.72 -14.87 27.95
C ALA A 792 4.96 -15.81 26.98
N ASP A 793 5.35 -15.89 25.71
CA ASP A 793 4.71 -16.77 24.73
C ASP A 793 4.76 -18.25 25.20
N GLY A 794 3.61 -18.92 25.25
CA GLY A 794 3.47 -20.27 25.79
C GLY A 794 3.71 -20.42 27.30
N ALA A 795 3.76 -19.35 28.10
CA ALA A 795 4.05 -19.46 29.54
C ALA A 795 2.96 -20.21 30.34
N ARG A 796 1.67 -20.07 30.00
CA ARG A 796 0.56 -20.71 30.72
C ARG A 796 0.63 -22.25 30.68
N ALA A 797 1.05 -22.83 29.55
CA ALA A 797 1.23 -24.27 29.40
C ALA A 797 2.41 -24.75 30.27
N ARG A 798 3.59 -24.14 30.10
CA ARG A 798 4.82 -24.45 30.86
C ARG A 798 4.68 -24.32 32.38
N VAL A 799 3.79 -23.47 32.88
CA VAL A 799 3.49 -23.36 34.33
C VAL A 799 2.55 -24.46 34.80
N ALA A 800 1.61 -24.92 33.97
CA ALA A 800 0.73 -26.05 34.28
C ALA A 800 1.45 -27.42 34.19
N GLU A 801 2.49 -27.51 33.35
CA GLU A 801 3.36 -28.68 33.18
C GLU A 801 4.36 -28.88 34.35
N GLN A 802 4.48 -27.92 35.28
CA GLN A 802 5.45 -27.94 36.37
C GLN A 802 4.76 -28.09 37.74
N SER A 803 5.35 -28.92 38.60
CA SER A 803 4.91 -29.07 40.00
C SER A 803 5.03 -27.75 40.77
N PHE A 804 4.12 -27.53 41.71
CA PHE A 804 4.03 -26.29 42.47
C PHE A 804 5.29 -26.05 43.31
N GLY A 805 5.88 -24.86 43.19
CA GLY A 805 7.11 -24.49 43.88
C GLY A 805 7.47 -23.02 43.68
N TRP A 806 8.49 -22.54 44.40
CA TRP A 806 8.80 -21.10 44.58
C TRP A 806 8.91 -20.26 43.29
N ARG A 807 9.23 -20.88 42.15
CA ARG A 807 9.30 -20.21 40.85
C ARG A 807 7.93 -19.70 40.37
N GLN A 808 6.84 -20.37 40.74
CA GLN A 808 5.49 -20.00 40.31
C GLN A 808 4.99 -18.69 40.94
N PRO A 809 5.04 -18.45 42.27
CA PRO A 809 4.67 -17.16 42.84
C PRO A 809 5.60 -16.01 42.40
N VAL A 810 6.90 -16.28 42.18
CA VAL A 810 7.84 -15.29 41.61
C VAL A 810 7.45 -14.93 40.18
N ALA A 811 7.13 -15.91 39.32
CA ALA A 811 6.66 -15.66 37.97
C ALA A 811 5.30 -14.92 37.95
N ALA A 812 4.39 -15.26 38.87
CA ALA A 812 3.10 -14.56 39.03
C ALA A 812 3.29 -13.09 39.46
N LEU A 813 4.22 -12.82 40.39
CA LEU A 813 4.54 -11.45 40.82
C LEU A 813 5.18 -10.63 39.69
N ILE A 814 6.12 -11.21 38.93
CA ILE A 814 6.71 -10.55 37.74
C ILE A 814 5.65 -10.28 36.67
N ALA A 815 4.74 -11.23 36.41
CA ALA A 815 3.64 -11.06 35.46
C ALA A 815 2.65 -9.98 35.93
N PHE A 816 2.30 -9.96 37.21
CA PHE A 816 1.44 -8.93 37.80
C PHE A 816 2.08 -7.54 37.71
N ALA A 817 3.36 -7.39 38.09
CA ALA A 817 4.08 -6.12 37.98
C ALA A 817 4.19 -5.64 36.52
N SER A 818 4.42 -6.57 35.57
CA SER A 818 4.44 -6.28 34.13
C SER A 818 3.08 -5.82 33.59
N ALA A 819 1.99 -6.40 34.09
CA ALA A 819 0.63 -6.03 33.69
C ALA A 819 0.18 -4.70 34.32
N ALA A 820 0.42 -4.54 35.63
CA ALA A 820 -0.03 -3.39 36.40
C ALA A 820 0.72 -2.10 36.05
N GLY A 821 2.05 -2.15 35.89
CA GLY A 821 2.89 -0.97 35.64
C GLY A 821 2.37 -0.04 34.53
N PRO A 822 2.25 -0.52 33.28
CA PRO A 822 1.72 0.29 32.17
C PRO A 822 0.29 0.80 32.36
N LEU A 823 -0.57 0.03 33.04
CA LEU A 823 -1.96 0.43 33.30
C LEU A 823 -2.03 1.53 34.36
N LEU A 824 -1.18 1.48 35.39
CA LEU A 824 -1.03 2.54 36.39
C LEU A 824 -0.41 3.81 35.79
N VAL A 825 0.55 3.68 34.87
CA VAL A 825 1.09 4.82 34.11
C VAL A 825 0.01 5.47 33.24
N ALA A 826 -0.76 4.68 32.49
CA ALA A 826 -1.87 5.19 31.67
C ALA A 826 -2.96 5.89 32.51
N ALA A 827 -3.38 5.28 33.62
CA ALA A 827 -4.35 5.88 34.54
C ALA A 827 -3.83 7.17 35.19
N GLY A 828 -2.58 7.15 35.70
CA GLY A 828 -1.93 8.31 36.28
C GLY A 828 -1.63 9.43 35.28
N TRP A 829 -1.60 9.15 33.98
CA TRP A 829 -1.50 10.15 32.91
C TRP A 829 -2.88 10.73 32.53
N MET A 830 -3.94 9.92 32.48
CA MET A 830 -5.32 10.45 32.29
C MET A 830 -5.76 11.39 33.42
N ILE A 831 -5.44 11.03 34.67
CA ILE A 831 -5.85 11.80 35.86
C ILE A 831 -5.14 13.16 35.89
N ARG A 832 -3.80 13.15 35.83
CA ARG A 832 -2.99 14.38 35.83
C ARG A 832 -3.26 15.21 34.57
N GLY A 833 -3.11 14.58 33.41
CA GLY A 833 -3.07 15.21 32.11
C GLY A 833 -1.66 15.13 31.50
N ALA A 834 -1.43 15.93 30.46
CA ALA A 834 -0.13 15.99 29.79
C ALA A 834 1.02 16.51 30.68
N ASP A 835 0.72 17.38 31.66
CA ASP A 835 1.61 17.88 32.73
C ASP A 835 3.09 18.02 32.34
N GLY A 836 3.35 19.00 31.48
CA GLY A 836 4.69 19.42 31.06
C GLY A 836 4.69 20.84 30.49
N PRO A 837 5.84 21.33 29.99
CA PRO A 837 5.98 22.67 29.45
C PRO A 837 5.34 22.87 28.06
N LEU A 838 4.81 21.83 27.42
CA LEU A 838 4.01 21.96 26.20
C LEU A 838 2.59 22.44 26.54
N GLU A 839 2.14 23.50 25.88
CA GLU A 839 0.80 24.09 26.04
C GLU A 839 0.30 24.75 24.74
N ARG A 840 -0.93 25.27 24.74
CA ARG A 840 -1.40 26.18 23.67
C ARG A 840 -1.35 27.63 24.12
N ARG A 841 -0.71 28.47 23.31
CA ARG A 841 -0.65 29.93 23.50
C ARG A 841 -0.82 30.65 22.17
N ASP A 842 -0.86 31.97 22.22
CA ASP A 842 -0.63 32.81 21.05
C ASP A 842 0.78 32.50 20.47
N PRO A 843 0.94 32.26 19.16
CA PRO A 843 2.26 32.15 18.52
C PRO A 843 3.04 33.47 18.55
N VAL A 844 2.43 34.62 18.84
CA VAL A 844 3.10 35.91 18.97
C VAL A 844 3.90 35.98 20.28
N GLN A 845 5.23 36.07 20.18
CA GLN A 845 6.18 36.03 21.31
C GLN A 845 6.69 37.40 21.76
N VAL A 846 6.56 38.42 20.91
CA VAL A 846 6.89 39.84 21.21
C VAL A 846 5.60 40.65 21.27
N PRO A 847 5.51 41.76 22.03
CA PRO A 847 4.28 42.56 22.08
C PRO A 847 3.76 42.95 20.69
N ALA A 848 2.45 42.93 20.47
CA ALA A 848 1.86 43.04 19.12
C ALA A 848 2.33 44.27 18.32
N PHE A 849 2.55 45.42 18.97
CA PHE A 849 3.09 46.61 18.30
C PHE A 849 4.56 46.46 17.86
N VAL A 850 5.36 45.65 18.55
CA VAL A 850 6.74 45.30 18.18
C VAL A 850 6.74 44.35 16.97
N ALA A 851 5.82 43.38 16.96
CA ALA A 851 5.60 42.51 15.82
C ALA A 851 5.23 43.33 14.57
N GLU A 852 4.32 44.30 14.72
CA GLU A 852 3.89 45.17 13.62
C GLU A 852 4.97 46.16 13.18
N GLU A 853 5.70 46.83 14.09
CA GLU A 853 6.81 47.72 13.71
C GLU A 853 7.92 46.95 12.94
N SER A 854 8.11 45.66 13.23
CA SER A 854 9.06 44.80 12.51
C SER A 854 8.59 44.34 11.11
N SER A 855 7.29 44.44 10.78
CA SER A 855 6.76 44.12 9.45
C SER A 855 6.85 45.31 8.48
N THR A 856 7.08 46.52 9.00
CA THR A 856 7.19 47.76 8.22
C THR A 856 8.38 47.75 7.23
N ARG A 857 8.41 48.77 6.37
CA ARG A 857 9.49 49.03 5.39
C ARG A 857 10.91 49.04 5.98
N ASP A 858 11.04 49.32 7.28
CA ASP A 858 12.33 49.48 7.96
C ASP A 858 12.80 48.12 8.55
N GLN A 859 11.95 47.09 8.59
CA GLN A 859 12.29 45.69 8.91
C GLN A 859 13.09 45.51 10.22
N ALA A 860 12.70 46.30 11.22
CA ALA A 860 13.32 46.36 12.53
C ALA A 860 13.38 44.99 13.23
N ARG A 861 14.44 44.76 14.01
CA ARG A 861 14.63 43.55 14.82
C ARG A 861 14.47 43.80 16.32
N THR A 862 14.12 42.74 17.03
CA THR A 862 14.12 42.67 18.49
C THR A 862 15.25 41.77 18.97
N LEU A 863 16.11 42.28 19.82
CA LEU A 863 17.08 41.49 20.57
C LEU A 863 16.39 40.92 21.81
N VAL A 864 16.15 39.61 21.82
CA VAL A 864 15.65 38.90 23.01
C VAL A 864 16.87 38.47 23.84
N LEU A 865 16.85 38.78 25.13
CA LEU A 865 17.88 38.38 26.10
C LEU A 865 17.25 37.44 27.13
N ASP A 866 17.90 36.32 27.40
CA ASP A 866 17.52 35.36 28.43
C ASP A 866 18.72 34.97 29.29
N SER A 867 18.52 34.70 30.58
CA SER A 867 19.64 34.56 31.53
C SER A 867 19.23 33.95 32.87
N ASP A 868 19.86 32.84 33.24
CA ASP A 868 19.78 32.28 34.59
C ASP A 868 20.75 32.96 35.58
N SER A 869 21.76 33.70 35.09
CA SER A 869 22.79 34.30 35.94
C SER A 869 23.47 35.49 35.26
N ALA A 870 23.86 36.52 36.02
CA ALA A 870 24.50 37.72 35.47
C ALA A 870 25.88 37.49 34.82
N ALA A 871 26.40 36.25 34.86
CA ALA A 871 27.63 35.82 34.18
C ALA A 871 27.36 35.11 32.82
N HIS A 872 26.12 34.69 32.56
CA HIS A 872 25.74 33.97 31.33
C HIS A 872 24.42 34.51 30.79
N VAL A 873 24.45 35.05 29.57
CA VAL A 873 23.27 35.58 28.87
C VAL A 873 23.18 34.90 27.50
N GLY A 874 22.11 34.16 27.30
CA GLY A 874 21.68 33.74 25.96
C GLY A 874 21.01 34.92 25.26
N TYR A 875 21.21 35.04 23.95
CA TYR A 875 20.52 36.05 23.17
C TYR A 875 20.04 35.48 21.84
N MET A 876 18.92 36.02 21.35
CA MET A 876 18.37 35.67 20.05
C MET A 876 17.86 36.92 19.34
N LEU A 877 18.16 37.04 18.06
CA LEU A 877 17.84 38.22 17.26
C LEU A 877 16.66 37.91 16.34
N VAL A 878 15.50 38.51 16.67
CA VAL A 878 14.17 38.12 16.17
C VAL A 878 13.60 39.21 15.26
N ARG A 879 12.85 38.81 14.21
CA ARG A 879 12.05 39.68 13.33
C ARG A 879 10.63 39.12 13.25
N GLY A 880 9.63 39.96 13.01
CA GLY A 880 8.23 39.54 12.94
C GLY A 880 7.64 39.24 14.32
N SER A 881 6.65 38.36 14.34
CA SER A 881 5.87 38.01 15.54
C SER A 881 6.58 37.08 16.54
N GLY A 882 7.82 36.68 16.30
CA GLY A 882 8.54 35.70 17.12
C GLY A 882 9.27 34.66 16.28
N VAL A 883 10.05 33.80 16.92
CA VAL A 883 10.65 32.63 16.25
C VAL A 883 9.62 31.51 16.06
N ARG A 884 9.90 30.65 15.09
CA ARG A 884 9.04 29.56 14.61
C ARG A 884 9.83 28.27 14.50
N MET A 885 9.12 27.15 14.35
CA MET A 885 9.69 25.83 14.07
C MET A 885 10.78 25.87 12.97
N GLY A 886 11.99 25.43 13.30
CA GLY A 886 13.18 25.46 12.44
C GLY A 886 14.12 26.66 12.64
N ASP A 887 13.67 27.77 13.25
CA ASP A 887 14.52 28.97 13.41
C ASP A 887 15.68 28.76 14.39
N ALA A 888 15.50 27.92 15.41
CA ALA A 888 16.56 27.65 16.38
C ALA A 888 17.71 26.86 15.76
N GLU A 889 17.38 25.81 15.01
CA GLU A 889 18.35 24.95 14.33
C GLU A 889 19.06 25.69 13.17
N LEU A 890 18.35 26.60 12.50
CA LEU A 890 18.93 27.50 11.50
C LEU A 890 19.87 28.54 12.13
N ALA A 891 19.55 29.07 13.32
CA ALA A 891 20.41 30.02 14.03
C ALA A 891 21.69 29.34 14.56
N ASP A 892 21.59 28.14 15.13
CA ASP A 892 22.73 27.35 15.59
C ASP A 892 23.66 26.97 14.41
N ALA A 893 23.09 26.47 13.31
CA ALA A 893 23.85 26.11 12.11
C ALA A 893 24.48 27.32 11.37
N ALA A 894 23.99 28.55 11.60
CA ALA A 894 24.63 29.78 11.12
C ALA A 894 25.82 30.23 11.99
N GLY A 895 25.88 29.80 13.26
CA GLY A 895 26.92 30.13 14.22
C GLY A 895 26.80 31.54 14.85
N GLU A 896 27.57 31.77 15.93
CA GLU A 896 27.53 33.04 16.64
C GLU A 896 28.19 34.18 15.84
N ASN A 897 27.42 35.25 15.57
CA ASN A 897 27.97 36.49 15.07
C ASN A 897 28.81 37.18 16.18
N SER A 898 30.12 36.93 16.19
CA SER A 898 31.04 37.44 17.22
C SER A 898 31.17 38.97 17.31
N ALA A 899 30.63 39.73 16.35
CA ALA A 899 30.48 41.18 16.49
C ALA A 899 29.25 41.50 17.36
N LEU A 900 28.10 40.87 17.08
CA LEU A 900 26.89 41.00 17.89
C LEU A 900 27.11 40.51 19.32
N GLY A 901 27.76 39.35 19.52
CA GLY A 901 28.06 38.81 20.85
C GLY A 901 28.87 39.78 21.73
N LYS A 902 29.83 40.50 21.14
CA LYS A 902 30.59 41.58 21.83
C LYS A 902 29.71 42.78 22.18
N VAL A 903 28.76 43.16 21.32
CA VAL A 903 27.79 44.24 21.61
C VAL A 903 26.88 43.82 22.77
N VAL A 904 26.36 42.59 22.76
CA VAL A 904 25.51 42.04 23.84
C VAL A 904 26.28 41.93 25.16
N ALA A 905 27.52 41.42 25.13
CA ALA A 905 28.36 41.33 26.32
C ALA A 905 28.65 42.72 26.93
N ASN A 906 29.02 43.71 26.10
CA ASN A 906 29.27 45.08 26.58
C ASN A 906 28.00 45.81 27.03
N LEU A 907 26.84 45.44 26.47
CA LEU A 907 25.52 45.93 26.90
C LEU A 907 25.17 45.40 28.30
N VAL A 908 25.25 44.09 28.51
CA VAL A 908 24.94 43.43 29.79
C VAL A 908 25.95 43.83 30.89
N ALA A 909 27.22 43.99 30.54
CA ALA A 909 28.27 44.42 31.48
C ALA A 909 28.28 45.94 31.74
N GLY A 910 27.52 46.74 30.99
CA GLY A 910 27.48 48.20 31.12
C GLY A 910 28.82 48.89 30.80
N SER A 911 29.66 48.28 29.95
CA SER A 911 31.08 48.59 29.83
C SER A 911 31.47 49.45 28.61
N GLY A 912 30.55 49.69 27.67
CA GLY A 912 30.77 50.49 26.46
C GLY A 912 30.09 51.87 26.47
N ALA A 913 30.40 52.70 25.47
CA ALA A 913 29.96 54.09 25.36
C ALA A 913 28.93 54.43 24.26
N ASP A 914 28.59 53.51 23.34
CA ASP A 914 27.55 53.74 22.30
C ASP A 914 26.87 52.43 21.85
N GLN A 915 26.38 51.65 22.81
CA GLN A 915 25.70 50.39 22.53
C GLN A 915 24.40 50.63 21.73
N ALA A 916 23.71 51.76 21.96
CA ALA A 916 22.54 52.14 21.16
C ALA A 916 22.87 52.33 19.67
N GLY A 917 24.01 52.96 19.34
CA GLY A 917 24.51 53.04 17.97
C GLY A 917 24.88 51.68 17.39
N GLN A 918 25.58 50.84 18.15
CA GLN A 918 26.01 49.51 17.72
C GLN A 918 24.82 48.55 17.49
N LEU A 919 23.82 48.57 18.38
CA LEU A 919 22.56 47.83 18.24
C LEU A 919 21.78 48.26 16.99
N GLY A 920 21.70 49.57 16.73
CA GLY A 920 21.13 50.11 15.49
C GLY A 920 21.83 49.59 14.22
N GLY A 921 23.14 49.31 14.31
CA GLY A 921 23.90 48.62 13.26
C GLY A 921 23.38 47.22 12.91
N PHE A 922 22.76 46.49 13.83
CA PHE A 922 22.12 45.19 13.59
C PHE A 922 20.62 45.30 13.26
N ALA A 923 20.14 46.53 13.01
CA ALA A 923 18.73 46.92 12.90
C ALA A 923 17.91 46.63 14.17
N VAL A 924 18.54 46.56 15.34
CA VAL A 924 17.84 46.33 16.62
C VAL A 924 17.13 47.61 17.05
N ARG A 925 15.79 47.57 17.06
CA ARG A 925 14.93 48.65 17.58
C ARG A 925 14.56 48.43 19.04
N TYR A 926 14.48 47.16 19.45
CA TYR A 926 13.95 46.75 20.74
C TYR A 926 14.87 45.74 21.43
N VAL A 927 14.98 45.86 22.75
CA VAL A 927 15.61 44.87 23.62
C VAL A 927 14.54 44.33 24.56
N LEU A 928 14.24 43.04 24.47
CA LEU A 928 13.28 42.34 25.30
C LEU A 928 14.02 41.40 26.25
N VAL A 929 13.96 41.66 27.56
CA VAL A 929 14.50 40.74 28.57
C VAL A 929 13.41 39.76 28.98
N HIS A 930 13.69 38.46 28.88
CA HIS A 930 12.76 37.40 29.19
C HIS A 930 12.51 37.24 30.70
N LYS A 931 11.41 36.56 31.04
CA LYS A 931 10.98 36.32 32.41
C LYS A 931 11.91 35.33 33.11
N GLY A 932 12.71 35.83 34.05
CA GLY A 932 13.64 35.05 34.87
C GLY A 932 14.96 35.77 35.12
N ALA A 933 15.35 36.65 34.19
CA ALA A 933 16.61 37.36 34.20
C ALA A 933 16.91 38.12 35.51
N PRO A 934 18.18 38.12 35.98
CA PRO A 934 18.61 38.89 37.14
C PRO A 934 18.25 40.38 37.04
N ARG A 935 17.85 40.97 38.17
CA ARG A 935 17.47 42.39 38.25
C ARG A 935 18.62 43.33 37.90
N GLU A 936 19.85 42.83 38.05
CA GLU A 936 21.11 43.47 37.71
C GLU A 936 21.15 43.85 36.22
N ILE A 937 20.76 42.94 35.32
CA ILE A 937 20.70 43.19 33.87
C ILE A 937 19.70 44.32 33.57
N SER A 938 18.53 44.27 34.22
CA SER A 938 17.53 45.34 34.09
C SER A 938 18.06 46.70 34.54
N ARG A 939 18.80 46.78 35.66
CA ARG A 939 19.41 48.05 36.13
C ARG A 939 20.48 48.58 35.16
N VAL A 940 21.26 47.71 34.52
CA VAL A 940 22.27 48.13 33.53
C VAL A 940 21.60 48.68 32.28
N LEU A 941 20.55 48.02 31.77
CA LEU A 941 19.78 48.53 30.63
C LEU A 941 19.08 49.87 30.95
N ASP A 942 18.51 50.00 32.15
CA ASP A 942 17.91 51.25 32.64
C ASP A 942 18.92 52.41 32.79
N ALA A 943 20.22 52.10 32.93
CA ALA A 943 21.31 53.06 33.04
C ALA A 943 22.08 53.28 31.72
N THR A 944 21.76 52.55 30.65
CA THR A 944 22.49 52.60 29.37
C THR A 944 22.02 53.80 28.51
N PRO A 945 22.91 54.73 28.12
CA PRO A 945 22.54 55.86 27.26
C PRO A 945 21.94 55.40 25.92
N GLY A 946 20.80 55.99 25.55
CA GLY A 946 20.10 55.68 24.30
C GLY A 946 19.17 54.47 24.35
N LEU A 947 18.88 53.92 25.54
CA LEU A 947 17.76 53.00 25.78
C LEU A 947 16.69 53.65 26.65
N THR A 948 15.41 53.54 26.24
CA THR A 948 14.25 53.91 27.04
C THR A 948 13.40 52.67 27.32
N ARG A 949 13.14 52.34 28.59
CA ARG A 949 12.15 51.30 28.95
C ARG A 949 10.76 51.75 28.50
N LEU A 950 10.06 50.91 27.74
CA LEU A 950 8.67 51.13 27.32
C LEU A 950 7.66 50.42 28.22
N SER A 951 7.95 49.17 28.63
CA SER A 951 7.00 48.37 29.42
C SER A 951 7.68 47.31 30.28
N GLN A 952 6.92 46.83 31.26
CA GLN A 952 7.24 45.65 32.06
C GLN A 952 5.93 44.90 32.32
N GLN A 953 5.83 43.66 31.81
CA GLN A 953 4.60 42.85 31.87
C GLN A 953 4.96 41.38 32.14
N ASP A 954 4.23 40.75 33.07
CA ASP A 954 4.33 39.34 33.47
C ASP A 954 5.73 38.82 33.89
N GLY A 955 6.64 39.75 34.18
CA GLY A 955 8.03 39.51 34.55
C GLY A 955 9.03 39.70 33.40
N SER A 956 8.56 39.92 32.17
CA SER A 956 9.37 40.41 31.05
C SER A 956 9.47 41.94 31.07
N ALA A 957 10.50 42.51 30.43
CA ALA A 957 10.67 43.96 30.30
C ALA A 957 11.20 44.34 28.91
N LEU A 958 10.71 45.46 28.37
CA LEU A 958 11.02 45.93 27.02
C LEU A 958 11.64 47.33 27.03
N TRP A 959 12.76 47.49 26.35
CA TRP A 959 13.41 48.77 26.06
C TRP A 959 13.40 49.04 24.55
N ARG A 960 13.32 50.31 24.18
CA ARG A 960 13.50 50.82 22.81
C ARG A 960 14.88 51.45 22.68
N VAL A 961 15.53 51.23 21.54
CA VAL A 961 16.72 51.96 21.11
C VAL A 961 16.30 53.31 20.55
N ASP A 962 16.74 54.41 21.17
CA ASP A 962 16.36 55.77 20.81
C ASP A 962 17.20 56.34 19.65
N ARG A 963 17.31 55.55 18.59
CA ARG A 963 17.78 55.97 17.26
C ARG A 963 16.83 55.42 16.20
N GLU A 964 16.82 56.04 15.02
CA GLU A 964 16.24 55.39 13.84
C GLU A 964 17.10 54.20 13.43
N VAL A 965 16.46 53.08 13.11
CA VAL A 965 17.12 51.85 12.67
C VAL A 965 16.36 51.29 11.48
N SER A 966 17.08 50.67 10.55
CA SER A 966 16.50 50.06 9.35
C SER A 966 17.37 48.89 8.90
N ARG A 967 16.75 47.88 8.27
CA ARG A 967 17.47 46.76 7.64
C ARG A 967 18.43 47.25 6.57
N ALA A 968 18.04 48.24 5.77
CA ALA A 968 18.84 48.81 4.70
C ALA A 968 18.99 50.33 4.90
N ALA A 969 20.21 50.84 4.79
CA ALA A 969 20.47 52.28 4.89
C ALA A 969 21.61 52.70 3.94
N VAL A 970 21.55 53.93 3.44
CA VAL A 970 22.67 54.56 2.73
C VAL A 970 23.57 55.27 3.75
N VAL A 971 24.83 54.85 3.82
CA VAL A 971 25.86 55.45 4.66
C VAL A 971 26.90 56.23 3.83
N PRO A 972 27.51 57.30 4.35
CA PRO A 972 28.60 58.00 3.67
C PRO A 972 29.86 57.12 3.57
N ALA A 973 30.79 57.52 2.70
CA ALA A 973 32.05 56.79 2.47
C ALA A 973 32.89 56.71 3.77
N ALA A 974 33.26 55.49 4.17
CA ALA A 974 34.18 55.26 5.29
C ALA A 974 35.60 55.74 4.91
N GLY A 975 35.91 57.00 5.23
CA GLY A 975 37.19 57.62 4.89
C GLY A 975 37.29 59.12 5.20
N SER A 976 36.17 59.83 5.37
CA SER A 976 36.18 61.25 5.77
C SER A 976 36.44 61.41 7.28
N GLY A 977 37.69 61.21 7.70
CA GLY A 977 38.15 61.47 9.06
C GLY A 977 38.10 62.96 9.40
N SER A 978 36.96 63.41 9.93
CA SER A 978 36.74 64.80 10.34
C SER A 978 36.37 64.86 11.83
N THR A 979 37.40 64.94 12.68
CA THR A 979 37.25 65.33 14.09
C THR A 979 37.01 66.84 14.17
N ALA A 980 35.81 67.27 13.78
CA ALA A 980 35.35 68.66 13.84
C ALA A 980 34.00 68.73 14.57
N ALA A 981 34.04 69.06 15.87
CA ALA A 981 32.83 69.34 16.62
C ALA A 981 32.22 70.66 16.12
N GLY A 982 31.01 70.63 15.55
CA GLY A 982 30.31 71.85 15.12
C GLY A 982 29.66 71.85 13.73
N SER A 983 29.57 70.71 13.02
CA SER A 983 28.70 70.58 11.85
C SER A 983 28.10 69.18 11.76
N GLY A 984 26.85 69.06 11.32
CA GLY A 984 26.08 67.82 11.39
C GLY A 984 26.74 66.64 10.69
N THR A 985 26.98 65.56 11.43
CA THR A 985 27.32 64.24 10.87
C THR A 985 26.17 63.78 9.98
N ALA A 986 26.47 63.40 8.73
CA ALA A 986 25.46 62.91 7.80
C ALA A 986 24.88 61.59 8.32
N ALA A 987 23.64 61.65 8.84
CA ALA A 987 22.94 60.50 9.36
C ALA A 987 22.72 59.44 8.26
N ALA A 988 22.76 58.16 8.65
CA ALA A 988 22.45 57.06 7.74
C ALA A 988 21.00 57.18 7.25
N GLN A 989 20.80 57.24 5.93
CA GLN A 989 19.47 57.43 5.36
C GLN A 989 18.75 56.08 5.23
N PRO A 990 17.61 55.84 5.89
CA PRO A 990 16.90 54.57 5.80
C PRO A 990 16.37 54.31 4.38
N VAL A 991 16.38 53.04 3.98
CA VAL A 991 15.93 52.55 2.67
C VAL A 991 14.86 51.49 2.90
N ALA A 992 13.68 51.70 2.32
CA ALA A 992 12.56 50.76 2.40
C ALA A 992 12.96 49.39 1.82
N ALA A 993 12.85 48.33 2.63
CA ALA A 993 13.28 46.97 2.33
C ALA A 993 12.20 45.93 2.68
N GLY A 994 12.19 44.81 1.96
CA GLY A 994 11.47 43.61 2.38
C GLY A 994 12.31 42.74 3.33
N PRO A 995 11.85 41.54 3.69
CA PRO A 995 12.58 40.65 4.60
C PRO A 995 13.88 40.08 4.00
N VAL A 996 13.94 39.94 2.67
CA VAL A 996 15.11 39.47 1.89
C VAL A 996 15.37 40.41 0.72
N GLU A 997 14.41 40.59 -0.16
CA GLU A 997 14.53 41.45 -1.34
C GLU A 997 14.31 42.95 -1.03
N ILE A 998 14.73 43.82 -1.94
CA ILE A 998 14.54 45.28 -1.88
C ILE A 998 14.19 45.78 -3.29
N HIS A 999 13.03 46.42 -3.44
CA HIS A 999 12.59 47.03 -4.71
C HIS A 999 12.07 48.44 -4.41
N THR A 1000 12.90 49.46 -4.64
CA THR A 1000 12.62 50.83 -4.17
C THR A 1000 13.32 51.89 -5.03
N THR A 1001 13.09 53.17 -4.76
CA THR A 1001 13.81 54.28 -5.40
C THR A 1001 14.65 55.03 -4.39
N ILE A 1002 15.93 55.25 -4.71
CA ILE A 1002 16.86 56.01 -3.87
C ILE A 1002 17.17 57.38 -4.49
N PRO A 1003 17.28 58.45 -3.68
CA PRO A 1003 17.61 59.78 -4.19
C PRO A 1003 19.08 59.87 -4.61
N SER A 1004 19.45 60.94 -5.32
CA SER A 1004 20.85 61.33 -5.56
C SER A 1004 21.54 61.76 -4.26
N GLY A 1005 22.87 61.67 -4.21
CA GLY A 1005 23.67 61.99 -3.02
C GLY A 1005 25.16 62.11 -3.33
N ALA A 1006 25.98 62.19 -2.27
CA ALA A 1006 27.43 62.29 -2.40
C ALA A 1006 28.06 61.04 -3.06
N ALA A 1007 29.12 61.24 -3.84
CA ALA A 1007 29.88 60.14 -4.44
C ALA A 1007 30.58 59.29 -3.35
N GLY A 1008 30.66 57.97 -3.57
CA GLY A 1008 31.28 57.03 -2.64
C GLY A 1008 30.39 56.56 -1.48
N ARG A 1009 29.12 56.99 -1.42
CA ARG A 1009 28.12 56.46 -0.49
C ARG A 1009 27.91 54.95 -0.71
N VAL A 1010 27.53 54.23 0.34
CA VAL A 1010 27.39 52.76 0.33
C VAL A 1010 25.99 52.39 0.83
N LEU A 1011 25.30 51.49 0.12
CA LEU A 1011 24.15 50.79 0.66
C LEU A 1011 24.66 49.74 1.65
N ARG A 1012 24.22 49.83 2.90
CA ARG A 1012 24.52 48.91 3.99
C ARG A 1012 23.27 48.12 4.35
N LEU A 1013 23.36 46.79 4.33
CA LEU A 1013 22.31 45.89 4.78
C LEU A 1013 22.71 45.30 6.13
N ALA A 1014 21.79 45.26 7.10
CA ALA A 1014 22.00 44.64 8.41
C ALA A 1014 21.93 43.09 8.36
N ASP A 1015 22.40 42.50 7.27
CA ASP A 1015 22.42 41.07 7.01
C ASP A 1015 23.85 40.60 6.71
N SER A 1016 24.17 39.34 7.00
CA SER A 1016 25.53 38.79 6.83
C SER A 1016 25.99 38.87 5.36
N ALA A 1017 27.26 39.25 5.14
CA ALA A 1017 27.83 39.36 3.80
C ALA A 1017 27.99 37.99 3.12
N ASP A 1018 27.51 37.87 1.87
CA ASP A 1018 27.50 36.61 1.11
C ASP A 1018 27.64 36.84 -0.41
N PRO A 1019 28.40 36.00 -1.15
CA PRO A 1019 28.63 36.15 -2.59
C PRO A 1019 27.44 35.85 -3.52
N ALA A 1020 26.27 35.45 -3.01
CA ALA A 1020 25.02 35.31 -3.77
C ALA A 1020 24.08 36.54 -3.65
N TRP A 1021 24.34 37.49 -2.75
CA TRP A 1021 23.67 38.80 -2.79
C TRP A 1021 24.03 39.56 -4.06
N THR A 1022 23.03 40.10 -4.77
CA THR A 1022 23.23 40.97 -5.94
C THR A 1022 22.36 42.22 -5.84
N ALA A 1023 22.79 43.30 -6.51
CA ALA A 1023 22.05 44.56 -6.54
C ALA A 1023 22.28 45.30 -7.85
N THR A 1024 21.26 46.00 -8.32
CA THR A 1024 21.33 46.89 -9.47
C THR A 1024 20.72 48.26 -9.17
N LEU A 1025 21.21 49.29 -9.86
CA LEU A 1025 20.59 50.62 -9.89
C LEU A 1025 20.25 50.95 -11.35
N ASP A 1026 18.98 51.16 -11.64
CA ASP A 1026 18.44 51.30 -13.01
C ASP A 1026 18.94 50.18 -13.97
N GLY A 1027 18.99 48.95 -13.47
CA GLY A 1027 19.47 47.76 -14.18
C GLY A 1027 20.99 47.64 -14.33
N LYS A 1028 21.79 48.57 -13.79
CA LYS A 1028 23.26 48.48 -13.79
C LYS A 1028 23.76 47.81 -12.50
N PRO A 1029 24.61 46.77 -12.57
CA PRO A 1029 25.07 46.06 -11.38
C PRO A 1029 25.96 46.93 -10.48
N LEU A 1030 25.84 46.76 -9.16
CA LEU A 1030 26.59 47.49 -8.15
C LEU A 1030 27.77 46.67 -7.58
N THR A 1031 28.88 47.34 -7.28
CA THR A 1031 30.07 46.71 -6.70
C THR A 1031 29.83 46.32 -5.23
N ARG A 1032 29.98 45.03 -4.93
CA ARG A 1032 29.81 44.48 -3.57
C ARG A 1032 30.95 44.89 -2.65
N THR A 1033 30.65 45.09 -1.36
CA THR A 1033 31.61 45.37 -0.30
C THR A 1033 31.08 44.85 1.04
N THR A 1034 31.96 44.44 1.94
CA THR A 1034 31.58 44.17 3.34
C THR A 1034 31.66 45.47 4.15
N VAL A 1035 30.65 45.74 4.98
CA VAL A 1035 30.56 46.90 5.87
C VAL A 1035 30.70 46.42 7.31
N ASP A 1036 31.32 47.23 8.18
CA ASP A 1036 31.55 46.94 9.61
C ASP A 1036 32.22 45.57 9.92
N GLY A 1037 32.87 44.96 8.93
CA GLY A 1037 33.50 43.64 9.03
C GLY A 1037 32.56 42.43 8.99
N TRP A 1038 31.24 42.61 8.82
CA TRP A 1038 30.27 41.49 8.77
C TRP A 1038 29.06 41.72 7.85
N ALA A 1039 28.65 42.97 7.64
CA ALA A 1039 27.40 43.34 6.98
C ALA A 1039 27.55 43.37 5.45
N GLN A 1040 26.53 42.90 4.73
CA GLN A 1040 26.47 43.02 3.28
C GLN A 1040 26.34 44.49 2.86
N GLY A 1041 27.04 44.89 1.80
CA GLY A 1041 26.89 46.22 1.23
C GLY A 1041 27.23 46.33 -0.25
N PHE A 1042 26.87 47.48 -0.83
CA PHE A 1042 27.05 47.79 -2.24
C PHE A 1042 27.45 49.26 -2.41
N GLN A 1043 28.48 49.52 -3.21
CA GLN A 1043 28.90 50.89 -3.55
C GLN A 1043 27.87 51.55 -4.45
N LEU A 1044 27.42 52.76 -4.10
CA LEU A 1044 26.41 53.51 -4.84
C LEU A 1044 27.02 54.71 -5.57
N PRO A 1045 26.56 55.03 -6.80
CA PRO A 1045 26.91 56.26 -7.47
C PRO A 1045 26.24 57.48 -6.83
N ALA A 1046 26.69 58.67 -7.23
CA ALA A 1046 26.08 59.94 -6.82
C ALA A 1046 24.64 60.13 -7.37
N SER A 1047 24.30 59.49 -8.50
CA SER A 1047 22.93 59.47 -9.03
C SER A 1047 22.00 58.62 -8.16
N GLY A 1048 20.76 59.09 -8.00
CA GLY A 1048 19.63 58.26 -7.59
C GLY A 1048 19.16 57.37 -8.73
N GLY A 1049 18.15 56.55 -8.46
CA GLY A 1049 17.59 55.57 -9.41
C GLY A 1049 16.68 54.55 -8.73
N ARG A 1050 16.14 53.62 -9.50
CA ARG A 1050 15.47 52.42 -8.99
C ARG A 1050 16.52 51.41 -8.52
N LEU A 1051 16.50 51.11 -7.23
CA LEU A 1051 17.34 50.11 -6.58
C LEU A 1051 16.57 48.79 -6.49
N ASP A 1052 17.12 47.74 -7.09
CA ASP A 1052 16.65 46.36 -6.95
C ASP A 1052 17.78 45.51 -6.33
N VAL A 1053 17.53 44.85 -5.19
CA VAL A 1053 18.47 43.97 -4.48
C VAL A 1053 17.81 42.61 -4.26
N THR A 1054 18.48 41.54 -4.67
CA THR A 1054 18.01 40.15 -4.59
C THR A 1054 19.09 39.25 -3.99
N PHE A 1055 18.67 38.07 -3.52
CA PHE A 1055 19.57 36.98 -3.19
C PHE A 1055 19.43 35.89 -4.25
N ASP A 1056 20.43 35.74 -5.10
CA ASP A 1056 20.33 34.86 -6.27
C ASP A 1056 20.56 33.40 -5.84
N THR A 1057 19.49 32.60 -5.89
CA THR A 1057 19.50 31.19 -5.47
C THR A 1057 20.54 30.40 -6.30
N PRO A 1058 21.58 29.80 -5.68
CA PRO A 1058 22.61 29.10 -6.43
C PRO A 1058 22.03 27.91 -7.19
N ILE A 1059 22.31 27.79 -8.49
CA ILE A 1059 21.81 26.69 -9.35
C ILE A 1059 22.13 25.31 -8.74
N ALA A 1060 23.27 25.18 -8.04
CA ALA A 1060 23.66 23.96 -7.32
C ALA A 1060 22.68 23.59 -6.18
N HIS A 1061 22.13 24.55 -5.44
CA HIS A 1061 21.12 24.34 -4.40
C HIS A 1061 19.82 23.83 -5.02
N THR A 1062 19.31 24.51 -6.05
CA THR A 1062 18.10 24.09 -6.76
C THR A 1062 18.26 22.71 -7.41
N ALA A 1063 19.39 22.45 -8.07
CA ALA A 1063 19.68 21.14 -8.66
C ALA A 1063 19.82 20.04 -7.59
N TRP A 1064 20.35 20.36 -6.41
CA TRP A 1064 20.42 19.42 -5.30
C TRP A 1064 19.04 19.10 -4.71
N LEU A 1065 18.18 20.10 -4.50
CA LEU A 1065 16.79 19.90 -4.05
C LEU A 1065 15.99 19.00 -5.01
N TRP A 1066 16.10 19.23 -6.33
CA TRP A 1066 15.52 18.33 -7.34
C TRP A 1066 16.10 16.91 -7.25
N THR A 1067 17.41 16.79 -7.00
CA THR A 1067 18.08 15.49 -6.82
C THR A 1067 17.58 14.77 -5.56
N GLN A 1068 17.43 15.46 -4.44
CA GLN A 1068 16.87 14.91 -3.19
C GLN A 1068 15.42 14.45 -3.39
N GLY A 1069 14.58 15.25 -4.06
CA GLY A 1069 13.20 14.88 -4.39
C GLY A 1069 13.12 13.63 -5.27
N ALA A 1070 13.99 13.52 -6.29
CA ALA A 1070 14.10 12.33 -7.14
C ALA A 1070 14.57 11.09 -6.36
N LEU A 1071 15.60 11.22 -5.51
CA LEU A 1071 16.10 10.12 -4.68
C LEU A 1071 15.07 9.65 -3.65
N ALA A 1072 14.34 10.58 -3.02
CA ALA A 1072 13.26 10.27 -2.09
C ALA A 1072 12.11 9.53 -2.80
N LEU A 1073 11.70 9.98 -3.99
CA LEU A 1073 10.70 9.28 -4.81
C LEU A 1073 11.16 7.87 -5.19
N VAL A 1074 12.41 7.70 -5.64
CA VAL A 1074 13.00 6.39 -5.96
C VAL A 1074 13.03 5.49 -4.73
N LEU A 1075 13.40 5.99 -3.55
CA LEU A 1075 13.41 5.21 -2.31
C LEU A 1075 11.99 4.76 -1.89
N VAL A 1076 11.01 5.66 -1.96
CA VAL A 1076 9.59 5.33 -1.71
C VAL A 1076 9.12 4.24 -2.67
N VAL A 1077 9.40 4.38 -3.97
CA VAL A 1077 9.08 3.34 -4.95
C VAL A 1077 9.77 2.03 -4.56
N LEU A 1078 11.08 2.01 -4.33
CA LEU A 1078 11.84 0.79 -4.01
C LEU A 1078 11.31 0.07 -2.76
N ALA A 1079 10.96 0.81 -1.69
CA ALA A 1079 10.38 0.28 -0.46
C ALA A 1079 8.99 -0.36 -0.62
N LEU A 1080 8.14 0.21 -1.49
CA LEU A 1080 6.75 -0.21 -1.65
C LEU A 1080 6.59 -1.65 -2.22
N PRO A 1081 5.52 -2.37 -1.84
CA PRO A 1081 5.22 -3.69 -2.41
C PRO A 1081 4.93 -3.58 -3.91
N GLY A 1082 5.82 -4.15 -4.73
CA GLY A 1082 5.54 -4.32 -6.14
C GLY A 1082 4.35 -5.26 -6.34
N ARG A 1083 3.43 -4.88 -7.22
CA ARG A 1083 2.29 -5.71 -7.60
C ARG A 1083 2.82 -6.91 -8.38
N ARG A 1084 2.75 -8.11 -7.79
CA ARG A 1084 3.08 -9.35 -8.51
C ARG A 1084 2.15 -9.48 -9.72
N ARG A 1085 2.73 -9.80 -10.87
CA ARG A 1085 2.01 -10.07 -12.11
C ARG A 1085 1.46 -11.50 -12.09
N GLU A 1086 0.58 -11.78 -11.14
CA GLU A 1086 -0.24 -13.01 -11.12
C GLU A 1086 -1.30 -12.85 -12.22
N ILE A 1087 -0.93 -13.22 -13.46
CA ILE A 1087 -1.84 -13.28 -14.62
C ILE A 1087 -2.68 -14.58 -14.55
N ASP A 1088 -2.03 -15.63 -14.06
CA ASP A 1088 -2.50 -16.99 -14.07
C ASP A 1088 -2.83 -17.38 -12.61
N ASP A 1089 -4.10 -17.25 -12.24
CA ASP A 1089 -4.58 -17.52 -10.87
C ASP A 1089 -5.67 -18.59 -10.76
N ASP A 1090 -6.09 -19.18 -11.88
CA ASP A 1090 -6.92 -20.39 -12.00
C ASP A 1090 -6.10 -21.69 -11.99
N LEU A 1091 -4.76 -21.61 -12.05
CA LEU A 1091 -3.90 -22.72 -11.64
C LEU A 1091 -4.06 -22.97 -10.12
N PRO A 1092 -4.18 -24.24 -9.68
CA PRO A 1092 -4.19 -24.56 -8.26
C PRO A 1092 -2.90 -24.08 -7.61
N GLU A 1093 -2.98 -23.57 -6.37
CA GLU A 1093 -1.75 -23.23 -5.64
C GLU A 1093 -0.98 -24.52 -5.37
N GLU A 1094 0.24 -24.62 -5.93
CA GLU A 1094 1.19 -25.66 -5.56
C GLU A 1094 1.32 -25.65 -4.03
N GLN A 1095 0.89 -26.73 -3.38
CA GLN A 1095 1.26 -26.96 -1.99
C GLN A 1095 2.79 -26.92 -1.95
N PRO A 1096 3.41 -26.07 -1.11
CA PRO A 1096 4.85 -25.97 -1.07
C PRO A 1096 5.39 -27.30 -0.56
N ALA A 1097 5.81 -28.16 -1.50
CA ALA A 1097 6.30 -29.49 -1.19
C ALA A 1097 7.40 -29.36 -0.13
N PRO A 1098 7.39 -30.18 0.93
CA PRO A 1098 8.55 -30.27 1.81
C PRO A 1098 9.75 -30.56 0.90
N ALA A 1099 10.82 -29.77 1.06
CA ALA A 1099 11.93 -29.78 0.13
C ALA A 1099 12.75 -31.08 0.27
N GLU A 1100 12.24 -32.17 -0.29
CA GLU A 1100 13.00 -33.38 -0.54
C GLU A 1100 14.24 -33.01 -1.36
N ALA A 1101 15.40 -33.50 -0.91
CA ALA A 1101 16.64 -33.25 -1.61
C ALA A 1101 16.64 -34.05 -2.91
N ILE A 1102 16.18 -33.43 -4.01
CA ILE A 1102 16.15 -34.04 -5.34
C ILE A 1102 17.56 -34.54 -5.68
N THR A 1103 17.76 -35.85 -5.65
CA THR A 1103 19.02 -36.57 -5.87
C THR A 1103 19.38 -36.62 -7.37
N GLY A 1104 19.31 -35.45 -8.03
CA GLY A 1104 19.37 -35.27 -9.47
C GLY A 1104 20.54 -34.41 -9.97
N ASP A 1105 21.64 -34.32 -9.21
CA ASP A 1105 22.81 -33.48 -9.55
C ASP A 1105 23.40 -33.90 -10.91
N GLY A 1106 23.09 -33.09 -11.93
CA GLY A 1106 23.37 -33.39 -13.34
C GLY A 1106 24.86 -33.41 -13.68
N ARG A 1107 25.21 -33.98 -14.84
CA ARG A 1107 26.61 -34.27 -15.25
C ARG A 1107 27.56 -33.06 -15.26
N ARG A 1108 27.07 -31.82 -15.23
CA ARG A 1108 27.88 -30.59 -15.08
C ARG A 1108 28.23 -30.27 -13.62
N ALA A 1109 27.30 -30.46 -12.68
CA ALA A 1109 27.50 -30.20 -11.26
C ALA A 1109 28.58 -31.12 -10.66
N ARG A 1110 28.49 -32.43 -10.94
CA ARG A 1110 29.51 -33.43 -10.53
C ARG A 1110 30.91 -33.10 -11.05
N ARG A 1111 31.01 -32.56 -12.27
CA ARG A 1111 32.30 -32.20 -12.89
C ARG A 1111 32.93 -30.96 -12.23
N LEU A 1112 32.11 -29.98 -11.85
CA LEU A 1112 32.57 -28.82 -11.06
C LEU A 1112 32.94 -29.20 -9.63
N ARG A 1113 32.20 -30.15 -9.00
CA ARG A 1113 32.53 -30.65 -7.66
C ARG A 1113 33.86 -31.39 -7.65
N ALA A 1114 34.07 -32.32 -8.60
CA ALA A 1114 35.35 -33.01 -8.76
C ALA A 1114 36.53 -32.07 -9.08
N GLN A 1115 36.29 -30.92 -9.72
CA GLN A 1115 37.31 -29.89 -9.92
C GLN A 1115 37.62 -29.09 -8.64
N ALA A 1116 36.64 -28.88 -7.77
CA ALA A 1116 36.86 -28.26 -6.46
C ALA A 1116 37.56 -29.24 -5.48
N GLU A 1117 37.10 -30.48 -5.42
CA GLU A 1117 37.69 -31.55 -4.60
C GLU A 1117 39.14 -31.85 -5.03
N ALA A 1118 39.46 -31.77 -6.33
CA ALA A 1118 40.84 -31.87 -6.83
C ALA A 1118 41.72 -30.63 -6.53
N ALA A 1119 41.12 -29.46 -6.29
CA ALA A 1119 41.84 -28.26 -5.85
C ALA A 1119 42.12 -28.30 -4.33
N GLU A 1120 41.11 -28.65 -3.53
CA GLU A 1120 41.27 -28.86 -2.08
C GLU A 1120 42.28 -29.99 -1.79
N ALA A 1121 42.32 -31.05 -2.60
CA ALA A 1121 43.32 -32.11 -2.49
C ALA A 1121 44.74 -31.69 -2.92
N ALA A 1122 44.89 -30.60 -3.69
CA ALA A 1122 46.19 -30.01 -4.01
C ALA A 1122 46.69 -29.09 -2.89
N GLU A 1123 45.81 -28.20 -2.38
CA GLU A 1123 46.14 -27.34 -1.23
C GLU A 1123 46.47 -28.16 0.03
N ALA A 1124 45.75 -29.25 0.28
CA ALA A 1124 46.01 -30.17 1.40
C ALA A 1124 47.31 -30.97 1.30
N ALA A 1125 48.04 -30.88 0.18
CA ALA A 1125 49.33 -31.56 -0.01
C ALA A 1125 50.55 -30.67 0.28
N GLU A 1126 50.39 -29.34 0.37
CA GLU A 1126 51.51 -28.40 0.59
C GLU A 1126 51.79 -28.13 2.09
N ASP A 1127 50.78 -28.21 2.96
CA ASP A 1127 50.82 -27.69 4.33
C ASP A 1127 51.24 -28.73 5.40
N GLY A 1128 52.12 -29.68 5.04
CA GLY A 1128 52.26 -30.94 5.80
C GLY A 1128 53.61 -31.66 5.79
N GLN A 1129 54.76 -30.98 5.98
CA GLN A 1129 56.03 -31.66 6.24
C GLN A 1129 57.10 -30.82 6.97
N GLU A 1130 57.39 -31.15 8.23
CA GLU A 1130 58.62 -30.71 8.92
C GLU A 1130 59.76 -31.75 8.73
N HIS A 1131 61.01 -31.29 8.89
CA HIS A 1131 62.27 -32.02 8.66
C HIS A 1131 62.98 -32.32 10.01
N PRO A 1132 64.15 -33.04 10.10
CA PRO A 1132 65.08 -33.47 9.04
C PRO A 1132 65.66 -34.91 9.13
N ALA A 1133 66.32 -35.40 8.07
CA ALA A 1133 67.58 -36.20 8.15
C ALA A 1133 68.27 -36.45 6.79
N ALA A 1134 69.57 -36.13 6.69
CA ALA A 1134 70.60 -36.62 5.74
C ALA A 1134 70.45 -36.41 4.20
N ALA A 1135 71.61 -36.17 3.56
CA ALA A 1135 71.88 -36.02 2.11
C ALA A 1135 73.23 -36.75 1.81
N PRO A 1136 73.89 -36.70 0.62
CA PRO A 1136 73.63 -36.02 -0.68
C PRO A 1136 73.78 -37.04 -1.88
N PRO A 1137 74.15 -36.70 -3.16
CA PRO A 1137 74.28 -35.42 -3.89
C PRO A 1137 73.53 -35.36 -5.26
N VAL A 1138 73.79 -34.30 -6.06
CA VAL A 1138 73.12 -33.93 -7.34
C VAL A 1138 74.10 -33.96 -8.54
N PRO A 1139 73.62 -33.93 -9.79
CA PRO A 1139 73.93 -32.83 -10.76
C PRO A 1139 72.64 -32.22 -11.40
N GLN A 1140 72.47 -30.90 -11.61
CA GLN A 1140 73.07 -30.00 -12.65
C GLN A 1140 72.67 -30.40 -14.09
N GLU A 1141 72.25 -29.53 -15.03
CA GLU A 1141 72.33 -28.06 -15.27
C GLU A 1141 70.94 -27.50 -15.79
N ALA A 1142 70.51 -26.22 -15.75
CA ALA A 1142 71.02 -24.86 -16.09
C ALA A 1142 70.47 -24.31 -17.48
N PRO A 1143 70.51 -22.99 -17.82
CA PRO A 1143 69.24 -22.23 -18.04
C PRO A 1143 69.19 -21.21 -19.23
N ALA A 1144 68.12 -20.39 -19.27
CA ALA A 1144 68.03 -18.97 -19.74
C ALA A 1144 67.01 -18.60 -20.87
N VAL A 1145 66.82 -17.29 -21.06
CA VAL A 1145 65.77 -16.51 -21.79
C VAL A 1145 66.46 -15.25 -22.43
N PRO A 1146 65.81 -14.24 -23.08
CA PRO A 1146 64.45 -14.06 -23.65
C PRO A 1146 64.43 -13.50 -25.11
N HIS A 1147 63.24 -13.19 -25.68
CA HIS A 1147 62.87 -11.84 -26.19
C HIS A 1147 61.40 -11.70 -26.70
N GLN A 1148 61.10 -10.87 -27.72
CA GLN A 1148 60.05 -9.82 -27.64
C GLN A 1148 59.68 -9.18 -29.02
N HIS A 1149 58.76 -8.18 -29.03
CA HIS A 1149 58.33 -7.27 -30.13
C HIS A 1149 57.32 -7.83 -31.17
N SER A 1150 56.42 -7.04 -31.81
CA SER A 1150 55.74 -5.77 -31.43
C SER A 1150 54.50 -5.47 -32.32
N TYR A 1151 53.72 -4.45 -31.92
CA TYR A 1151 52.46 -3.86 -32.43
C TYR A 1151 52.13 -3.77 -33.94
N GLY A 1152 50.81 -3.64 -34.20
CA GLY A 1152 50.19 -3.00 -35.37
C GLY A 1152 48.71 -2.65 -35.09
N ASP A 1153 48.23 -1.48 -35.53
CA ASP A 1153 46.92 -0.86 -35.18
C ASP A 1153 46.27 -0.20 -36.42
N TRP A 1154 44.94 0.02 -36.41
CA TRP A 1154 44.19 1.08 -37.15
C TRP A 1154 42.68 1.06 -36.81
N ASP A 1155 42.06 2.26 -36.69
CA ASP A 1155 40.69 2.51 -36.22
C ASP A 1155 39.80 3.17 -37.30
N THR A 1156 38.46 3.01 -37.22
CA THR A 1156 37.47 3.94 -37.82
C THR A 1156 36.04 3.74 -37.27
N ARG A 1157 35.29 4.83 -37.12
CA ARG A 1157 33.91 4.88 -36.55
C ARG A 1157 32.83 5.07 -37.63
N ALA A 1158 31.61 4.57 -37.40
CA ALA A 1158 30.41 5.40 -37.11
C ALA A 1158 29.03 4.73 -37.37
N ALA A 1159 28.14 4.85 -36.38
CA ALA A 1159 26.70 5.18 -36.37
C ALA A 1159 25.68 4.71 -37.45
N ASP A 1160 24.52 4.30 -36.91
CA ASP A 1160 23.12 4.62 -37.30
C ASP A 1160 22.32 3.94 -38.45
N SER A 1161 21.02 3.82 -38.12
CA SER A 1161 19.80 3.84 -38.96
C SER A 1161 19.17 2.53 -39.49
N ASP A 1162 17.83 2.55 -39.52
CA ASP A 1162 16.92 1.46 -39.92
C ASP A 1162 16.83 1.23 -41.44
N THR A 1163 16.64 -0.02 -41.87
CA THR A 1163 15.50 -0.53 -42.69
C THR A 1163 15.76 -2.02 -43.03
N HIS A 1164 14.85 -3.00 -42.87
CA HIS A 1164 13.47 -3.24 -43.35
C HIS A 1164 13.39 -3.81 -44.78
N THR A 1165 12.49 -4.80 -44.98
CA THR A 1165 12.10 -5.50 -46.24
C THR A 1165 13.15 -6.36 -46.97
N ASP A 1166 12.79 -7.38 -47.77
CA ASP A 1166 11.68 -8.36 -47.75
C ASP A 1166 11.97 -9.49 -48.79
N ALA A 1167 11.26 -10.63 -48.72
CA ALA A 1167 11.24 -11.75 -49.69
C ALA A 1167 12.58 -12.50 -49.95
N GLY A 1168 12.58 -13.76 -50.40
CA GLY A 1168 11.48 -14.72 -50.62
C GLY A 1168 11.88 -15.82 -51.63
N THR A 1169 10.99 -16.80 -51.86
CA THR A 1169 11.10 -17.89 -52.89
C THR A 1169 12.27 -18.89 -52.72
N ASP A 1170 12.14 -20.19 -53.04
CA ASP A 1170 10.93 -20.97 -53.37
C ASP A 1170 11.07 -22.47 -53.03
N ALA A 1171 10.00 -23.23 -53.26
CA ALA A 1171 9.86 -24.67 -52.97
C ALA A 1171 10.82 -25.61 -53.71
N TYR A 1172 10.90 -26.88 -53.24
CA TYR A 1172 10.50 -28.08 -54.01
C TYR A 1172 10.32 -29.28 -53.06
N ALA A 1173 9.77 -30.41 -53.54
CA ALA A 1173 9.25 -31.50 -52.71
C ALA A 1173 9.66 -32.93 -53.19
N GLU A 1174 9.20 -33.92 -52.42
CA GLU A 1174 9.00 -35.36 -52.75
C GLU A 1174 10.12 -36.42 -52.60
N THR A 1175 9.77 -37.46 -51.81
CA THR A 1175 10.12 -38.92 -51.94
C THR A 1175 11.53 -39.45 -51.60
N GLY A 1176 11.62 -40.76 -51.24
CA GLY A 1176 12.82 -41.55 -51.60
C GLY A 1176 13.42 -42.67 -50.71
N ALA A 1177 12.76 -43.19 -49.67
CA ALA A 1177 13.17 -44.29 -48.76
C ALA A 1177 14.40 -45.25 -49.05
N GLY A 1178 15.34 -45.36 -48.08
CA GLY A 1178 16.17 -46.55 -47.75
C GLY A 1178 17.40 -46.87 -48.64
N PRO A 1179 18.14 -48.00 -48.43
CA PRO A 1179 18.15 -48.99 -47.33
C PRO A 1179 19.58 -49.37 -46.80
N GLY A 1180 19.74 -50.37 -45.90
CA GLY A 1180 21.07 -51.02 -45.61
C GLY A 1180 21.19 -51.97 -44.40
N TYR A 1181 21.75 -53.18 -44.59
CA TYR A 1181 22.17 -54.22 -43.60
C TYR A 1181 23.73 -54.26 -43.50
N GLY A 1182 24.46 -54.99 -42.63
CA GLY A 1182 24.15 -55.88 -41.47
C GLY A 1182 25.22 -57.01 -41.25
N GLY A 1183 25.45 -57.47 -40.00
CA GLY A 1183 26.30 -58.64 -39.62
C GLY A 1183 27.82 -58.37 -39.42
N TYR A 1184 28.64 -59.15 -38.69
CA TYR A 1184 28.52 -60.38 -37.85
C TYR A 1184 29.75 -60.48 -36.87
N GLY A 1185 29.80 -61.29 -35.79
CA GLY A 1185 28.70 -62.05 -35.15
C GLY A 1185 28.99 -63.25 -34.21
N ASP A 1186 30.18 -63.47 -33.60
CA ASP A 1186 30.49 -64.64 -32.71
C ASP A 1186 31.62 -64.30 -31.67
N GLY A 1187 31.97 -65.07 -30.61
CA GLY A 1187 31.47 -66.37 -30.11
C GLY A 1187 32.12 -66.92 -28.81
N GLN A 1188 31.32 -67.67 -28.02
CA GLN A 1188 31.56 -68.74 -26.99
C GLN A 1188 32.65 -68.60 -25.89
N TYR A 1189 32.44 -69.03 -24.62
CA TYR A 1189 31.48 -69.97 -23.97
C TYR A 1189 30.89 -69.36 -22.66
N GLY A 1190 29.99 -69.94 -21.84
CA GLY A 1190 29.23 -71.21 -21.83
C GLY A 1190 28.63 -71.55 -20.43
N ALA A 1191 28.04 -72.76 -20.27
CA ALA A 1191 27.50 -73.40 -19.05
C ALA A 1191 26.22 -72.82 -18.36
N VAL A 1192 25.26 -73.71 -18.07
CA VAL A 1192 23.84 -73.55 -17.60
C VAL A 1192 23.37 -74.95 -17.09
N PRO A 1193 22.32 -75.20 -16.24
CA PRO A 1193 21.35 -74.39 -15.45
C PRO A 1193 21.63 -74.60 -13.90
N PRO A 1194 20.71 -74.79 -12.90
CA PRO A 1194 19.23 -74.68 -12.78
C PRO A 1194 18.66 -74.05 -11.46
N GLN A 1195 17.32 -74.08 -11.34
CA GLN A 1195 16.39 -74.25 -10.18
C GLN A 1195 16.88 -73.99 -8.72
N GLN A 1196 16.07 -73.42 -7.80
CA GLN A 1196 14.71 -73.88 -7.41
C GLN A 1196 13.92 -72.84 -6.55
N TYR A 1197 12.59 -72.99 -6.42
CA TYR A 1197 11.74 -72.31 -5.40
C TYR A 1197 11.85 -73.01 -4.02
N PRO A 1198 11.40 -72.37 -2.93
CA PRO A 1198 10.18 -72.91 -2.27
C PRO A 1198 9.18 -71.83 -1.80
N ALA A 1199 8.00 -72.29 -1.35
CA ALA A 1199 6.93 -71.51 -0.72
C ALA A 1199 6.57 -72.11 0.67
N ASP A 1200 5.51 -71.60 1.32
CA ASP A 1200 5.04 -71.99 2.67
C ASP A 1200 4.86 -73.51 2.90
N PRO A 1201 4.94 -73.97 4.16
CA PRO A 1201 3.67 -74.37 4.81
C PRO A 1201 3.54 -74.05 6.33
N TYR A 1202 2.28 -74.14 6.81
CA TYR A 1202 1.80 -73.96 8.19
C TYR A 1202 2.36 -74.98 9.22
N GLY A 1203 2.46 -74.60 10.51
CA GLY A 1203 2.73 -75.58 11.59
C GLY A 1203 2.77 -75.08 13.07
N GLN A 1204 1.60 -75.04 13.72
CA GLN A 1204 1.28 -75.14 15.17
C GLN A 1204 2.28 -74.92 16.35
N ALA A 1205 1.70 -74.33 17.42
CA ALA A 1205 1.81 -74.68 18.87
C ALA A 1205 2.79 -73.95 19.84
N TYR A 1206 2.39 -73.97 21.12
CA TYR A 1206 2.94 -73.26 22.29
C TYR A 1206 3.84 -74.14 23.19
N PRO A 1207 4.68 -73.50 24.03
CA PRO A 1207 4.57 -73.57 25.51
C PRO A 1207 4.18 -72.20 26.10
N GLY A 1208 3.61 -72.01 27.30
CA GLY A 1208 3.47 -72.88 28.49
C GLY A 1208 4.65 -72.71 29.46
N GLY A 1209 4.51 -72.28 30.74
CA GLY A 1209 3.34 -71.84 31.53
C GLY A 1209 3.76 -71.56 33.00
N GLN A 1210 2.78 -71.30 33.89
CA GLN A 1210 2.91 -71.10 35.38
C GLN A 1210 3.61 -69.81 35.85
N ASP A 1211 3.18 -69.11 36.92
CA ASP A 1211 1.96 -69.13 37.78
C ASP A 1211 1.85 -67.73 38.48
N GLY A 1212 0.81 -67.30 39.20
CA GLY A 1212 -0.43 -67.94 39.67
C GLY A 1212 -1.23 -67.01 40.63
N GLN A 1213 -2.15 -67.59 41.43
CA GLN A 1213 -2.87 -67.00 42.60
C GLN A 1213 -3.68 -65.67 42.46
N GLY A 1214 -4.92 -65.78 41.96
CA GLY A 1214 -6.18 -65.66 42.74
C GLY A 1214 -6.58 -64.37 43.51
N GLY A 1215 -7.84 -63.91 43.30
CA GLY A 1215 -8.52 -62.94 44.18
C GLY A 1215 -9.91 -62.43 43.72
N HIS A 1216 -10.99 -62.87 44.38
CA HIS A 1216 -12.37 -62.29 44.35
C HIS A 1216 -12.62 -61.49 45.66
N PRO A 1217 -13.74 -60.74 45.89
CA PRO A 1217 -15.03 -60.68 45.17
C PRO A 1217 -15.60 -59.25 44.87
N ALA A 1218 -16.86 -59.18 44.40
CA ALA A 1218 -17.73 -57.98 44.35
C ALA A 1218 -18.59 -57.87 45.66
N PRO A 1219 -19.76 -57.18 45.80
CA PRO A 1219 -20.81 -56.69 44.86
C PRO A 1219 -21.00 -55.14 44.89
N GLY A 1220 -21.99 -54.45 44.28
CA GLY A 1220 -23.17 -54.71 43.42
C GLY A 1220 -24.11 -53.46 43.45
N GLY A 1221 -25.15 -53.24 42.62
CA GLY A 1221 -25.72 -53.95 41.46
C GLY A 1221 -27.06 -53.28 41.00
N GLN A 1222 -27.72 -53.82 39.95
CA GLN A 1222 -29.06 -53.43 39.40
C GLN A 1222 -29.14 -52.02 38.73
N GLY A 1223 -30.01 -51.71 37.74
CA GLY A 1223 -31.10 -52.42 37.04
C GLY A 1223 -32.38 -51.52 36.91
N ASP A 1224 -33.25 -51.56 35.89
CA ASP A 1224 -33.26 -52.30 34.61
C ASP A 1224 -34.06 -51.54 33.45
N PRO A 1225 -35.20 -51.93 32.79
CA PRO A 1225 -35.46 -51.53 31.37
C PRO A 1225 -36.86 -50.93 30.96
N TYR A 1226 -37.01 -50.59 29.65
CA TYR A 1226 -38.23 -50.18 28.87
C TYR A 1226 -38.78 -48.73 29.10
N GLN A 1227 -39.68 -48.10 28.29
CA GLN A 1227 -40.53 -48.52 27.14
C GLN A 1227 -40.97 -47.34 26.22
N GLY A 1228 -41.37 -47.62 24.96
CA GLY A 1228 -42.59 -47.06 24.29
C GLY A 1228 -42.76 -45.57 23.88
N VAL A 1229 -42.33 -45.18 22.67
CA VAL A 1229 -43.17 -44.93 21.45
C VAL A 1229 -44.71 -44.85 21.63
N PRO A 1230 -45.53 -43.99 20.94
CA PRO A 1230 -45.30 -42.73 20.16
C PRO A 1230 -46.42 -41.62 20.35
N TYR A 1231 -46.48 -40.60 19.46
CA TYR A 1231 -47.66 -39.95 18.76
C TYR A 1231 -48.98 -39.59 19.55
N ASP A 1232 -49.83 -38.61 19.21
CA ASP A 1232 -50.08 -37.82 17.96
C ASP A 1232 -50.66 -36.38 18.24
N PRO A 1233 -51.64 -35.72 17.54
CA PRO A 1233 -51.42 -34.31 17.10
C PRO A 1233 -52.59 -33.30 17.35
N TYR A 1234 -52.47 -32.12 16.72
CA TYR A 1234 -53.49 -31.10 16.42
C TYR A 1234 -54.44 -30.60 17.52
N GLY A 1235 -54.27 -29.32 17.91
CA GLY A 1235 -55.26 -28.52 18.64
C GLY A 1235 -55.41 -27.12 18.02
N TYR A 1236 -56.62 -26.79 17.55
CA TYR A 1236 -56.93 -25.53 16.86
C TYR A 1236 -57.57 -24.52 17.84
N GLY A 1237 -57.20 -23.24 17.73
CA GLY A 1237 -58.15 -22.12 17.95
C GLY A 1237 -58.33 -21.50 19.35
N ASP A 1238 -58.03 -20.20 19.41
CA ASP A 1238 -59.05 -19.12 19.45
C ASP A 1238 -59.33 -18.30 20.75
N GLN A 1239 -59.74 -17.04 20.51
CA GLN A 1239 -60.58 -16.10 21.28
C GLN A 1239 -60.22 -15.56 22.70
N THR A 1240 -59.64 -14.34 22.68
CA THR A 1240 -60.19 -13.06 23.23
C THR A 1240 -60.42 -12.75 24.75
N GLN A 1241 -59.89 -11.57 25.13
CA GLN A 1241 -60.52 -10.42 25.84
C GLN A 1241 -60.69 -10.30 27.38
N GLN A 1242 -60.07 -9.22 27.89
CA GLN A 1242 -60.59 -8.13 28.78
C GLN A 1242 -60.80 -8.31 30.30
N GLY A 1243 -60.57 -7.21 31.04
CA GLY A 1243 -60.91 -6.97 32.45
C GLY A 1243 -59.71 -6.71 33.38
N THR A 1244 -59.67 -5.77 34.35
CA THR A 1244 -59.99 -4.31 34.48
C THR A 1244 -59.81 -3.94 35.99
N TYR A 1245 -59.84 -2.65 36.36
CA TYR A 1245 -59.74 -2.06 37.75
C TYR A 1245 -58.31 -1.97 38.34
N GLY A 1246 -57.91 -0.94 39.12
CA GLY A 1246 -58.60 0.29 39.57
C GLY A 1246 -57.66 1.35 40.23
N GLN A 1247 -58.21 2.53 40.58
CA GLN A 1247 -57.62 3.72 41.27
C GLN A 1247 -57.80 3.63 42.84
N PRO A 1248 -57.52 4.62 43.75
CA PRO A 1248 -57.19 6.07 43.59
C PRO A 1248 -56.17 6.80 44.56
N TYR A 1249 -55.79 8.06 44.23
CA TYR A 1249 -55.48 9.30 45.05
C TYR A 1249 -54.55 9.28 46.33
N HIS A 1250 -53.93 10.37 46.84
CA HIS A 1250 -54.10 11.85 46.65
C HIS A 1250 -52.85 12.74 47.05
N GLN A 1251 -52.82 13.99 46.53
CA GLN A 1251 -52.04 15.21 46.95
C GLN A 1251 -50.56 15.37 46.44
N GLY A 1252 -49.97 16.58 46.34
CA GLY A 1252 -50.52 17.96 46.47
C GLY A 1252 -49.47 19.11 46.54
N TYR A 1253 -49.96 20.37 46.42
CA TYR A 1253 -49.36 21.71 46.71
C TYR A 1253 -48.15 22.31 45.92
N GLU A 1254 -48.42 23.48 45.28
CA GLU A 1254 -47.65 24.78 45.24
C GLU A 1254 -46.16 24.85 44.76
N GLU A 1255 -45.63 25.92 44.14
CA GLU A 1255 -46.15 27.21 43.60
C GLU A 1255 -45.16 27.77 42.53
N GLN A 1256 -45.61 28.52 41.50
CA GLN A 1256 -44.75 29.38 40.65
C GLN A 1256 -45.52 30.59 40.05
N PRO A 1257 -45.01 31.84 40.11
CA PRO A 1257 -45.76 33.03 39.66
C PRO A 1257 -45.20 33.77 38.42
N TYR A 1258 -46.14 34.12 37.52
CA TYR A 1258 -46.31 35.38 36.78
C TYR A 1258 -45.32 35.89 35.68
N ASP A 1259 -45.93 36.55 34.69
CA ASP A 1259 -45.41 37.30 33.52
C ASP A 1259 -46.27 38.59 33.44
N PRO A 1260 -45.74 39.82 33.15
CA PRO A 1260 -45.72 40.27 31.74
C PRO A 1260 -44.76 41.42 31.31
N ALA A 1261 -44.65 41.57 29.98
CA ALA A 1261 -44.71 42.83 29.19
C ALA A 1261 -43.44 43.66 28.79
N GLN A 1262 -43.42 43.94 27.46
CA GLN A 1262 -43.35 45.26 26.79
C GLN A 1262 -42.08 45.79 26.05
N HIS A 1263 -42.37 46.41 24.89
CA HIS A 1263 -41.64 47.40 24.08
C HIS A 1263 -40.41 47.02 23.20
N HIS A 1264 -40.61 47.10 21.87
CA HIS A 1264 -39.60 47.53 20.88
C HIS A 1264 -39.56 49.08 20.79
N PRO A 1265 -38.52 49.73 20.18
CA PRO A 1265 -38.63 50.07 18.75
C PRO A 1265 -37.31 50.19 17.93
N HIS A 1266 -37.45 50.19 16.59
CA HIS A 1266 -36.47 50.59 15.54
C HIS A 1266 -35.20 49.72 15.33
N GLY A 1267 -34.63 49.62 14.12
CA GLY A 1267 -35.11 50.09 12.81
C GLY A 1267 -34.01 50.13 11.72
N ASN A 1268 -34.42 49.95 10.45
CA ASN A 1268 -33.62 49.93 9.20
C ASN A 1268 -32.79 48.65 8.94
N GLY A 1269 -32.84 47.99 7.76
CA GLY A 1269 -33.82 48.09 6.66
C GLY A 1269 -33.21 48.13 5.26
N SER A 1270 -33.04 46.98 4.61
CA SER A 1270 -32.87 46.88 3.15
C SER A 1270 -33.27 45.49 2.61
N GLU A 1271 -34.45 45.41 2.01
CA GLU A 1271 -34.79 44.46 0.93
C GLU A 1271 -33.87 44.69 -0.29
N ARG A 1272 -33.71 43.84 -1.32
CA ARG A 1272 -34.44 42.67 -1.88
C ARG A 1272 -33.45 41.91 -2.84
N PRO A 1273 -33.86 41.22 -3.93
CA PRO A 1273 -34.75 40.07 -4.10
C PRO A 1273 -34.00 38.84 -4.71
N ASP A 1274 -34.71 38.05 -5.51
CA ASP A 1274 -34.33 36.87 -6.29
C ASP A 1274 -32.99 36.93 -7.06
N GLY A 1275 -32.06 36.01 -6.74
CA GLY A 1275 -30.76 35.92 -7.41
C GLY A 1275 -29.94 34.64 -7.16
N SER A 1276 -30.57 33.52 -6.78
CA SER A 1276 -29.86 32.32 -6.30
C SER A 1276 -29.26 31.44 -7.42
N GLN A 1277 -27.97 31.66 -7.70
CA GLN A 1277 -26.98 30.57 -7.77
C GLN A 1277 -26.17 30.63 -6.45
N GLN A 1278 -25.55 29.58 -5.93
CA GLN A 1278 -25.23 28.25 -6.48
C GLN A 1278 -25.74 27.11 -5.59
#